data_AF-E0S1W5-F1
#
_entry.id   AF-E0S1W5-F1
#
_cell.length_a   1.000
_cell.length_b   1.000
_cell.length_c   1.000
_cell.angle_alpha   90.00
_cell.angle_beta   90.00
_cell.angle_gamma   90.00
#
_symmetry.space_group_name_H-M   'P 1'
#
loop_
_entity.id
_entity.type
_entity.pdbx_description
1 polymer ?
#
loop_
_entity_poly.entity_id
_entity_poly.type
_entity_poly.pdbx_seq_one_letter_code
_entity_poly.pdbx_strand_id
1 'polypeptide(L)'
;MLDIQGIGSITFNLAAIIISITCVFYTIIMKGKKRLRSMLFVSLCSIVALDALTAVLGELTKVIFFSDAVKYALLYVFNFLYFLTHFATAPIFALYIILVCDVGFRFSPKRRFWLSIPFLFMELMVLITPLTNFVFYIDENTHFHRRVGVYIAYGISAFYVLFSMVALFLYWNDLNKAKRSAIVYFSLLVVIGTAIQMVFIQIRSELMSEAIGFMGLMMMLENDDDRMDVSTRVYNRSAFIRDARRYFKYKRSFFNICVRITNADLYRKIIGYEEFERILRSCAEYFENFGKTYEVYRMGTDAFILLCPGITRMEADDIGDKILERFKQEWVVGEKTVLLKALVLEARAPEQFGSVDYLLLLSDSTIDKEYDYVLSGDNLHFLLRKADVEKAVRRGIENENFRVYFNPIYTKSDLQICAAEAYLQLRDNEFGHIHREEFIPVAEQTGMIEELGWFVLEQVFYFLGGGIVDEMGLEFISINLSSVQIVKTDFVEKVKALLEKYGASPSMIVFDISESAAATDQYILHETMKKLSRIGIRFFMDEYGTGFFNMQSATSMIFEGVKIDARLIQKAARTSQSRIILDNRLRMIGQMGKKIILSNVDYQDCYDFISNIKADYIQGRYFTQPASKNEFITILRATETARMEERRARAANEAKSNFLANMSHEIRTPINAVLGMNEVILRECKDEKILEYAQNIEGAGRTLLSLINDILDFSKIEAGSMEITEAEYDFSSVLNDVYNMVHIKAEQKILDLKFDIDEDLPDTMYGDEMRLRQIIVNVLNNAVKYTEEGGVTLEATGIRDYGDTITLKIKITDTGKGIKKEELPTLFDKFKRLDAEKNRTIEGSGLGLAITHSLLELMGGSIMVDSVYGKGSTFTIVLPQKVIGDSKIGDFRSRLSNSIKDRKPYKESFTAPDAQVLVVDDTPMNHVVIRELLKPTLIQLDTARSGMECLDKQHVKKYDLIFLDYRMPGMDGTETFKAIKEDKESPNADTPIVVLTANAISGARDNFLKAGFDDYLSKPVESNKLEETLIKYLPKDKVNITKVALDSDAYGEAGGSAQAGSDDDVKVSWLGELEKFDEIDTRQGLKNCGTAESYLSIIKVYYESMDSSRGNVVSAFDDENWKDYTSYVHSLKSTSRTIGAMELSKLAEKLENAGNAKDIDTIRAYNDELLSRYDAIESSLSKIPEVAGVEENAADKKEISDAQIIDAYSSILEVSKVLDYDTLMFILDSIKEYRLSPDDEQLMSKISKLAYKLKWDEITELVQNRLNS
;
A
#
# COMPACT_ATOMS: atom_id res chain seq x y z
N MET A 1 43.90 44.06 -98.45
CA MET A 1 43.08 42.89 -98.07
C MET A 1 43.58 42.39 -96.72
N LEU A 2 42.67 42.02 -95.80
CA LEU A 2 43.05 41.31 -94.58
C LEU A 2 43.69 39.97 -94.98
N ASP A 3 44.87 39.68 -94.44
CA ASP A 3 45.44 38.33 -94.53
C ASP A 3 44.52 37.34 -93.76
N ILE A 4 44.58 36.06 -94.09
CA ILE A 4 43.80 34.97 -93.47
C ILE A 4 43.93 35.03 -91.94
N GLN A 5 45.10 35.43 -91.44
CA GLN A 5 45.38 35.65 -90.01
C GLN A 5 44.56 36.78 -89.39
N GLY A 6 44.37 37.90 -90.10
CA GLY A 6 43.58 39.04 -89.62
C GLY A 6 42.08 38.69 -89.54
N ILE A 7 41.56 37.94 -90.51
CA ILE A 7 40.17 37.46 -90.52
C ILE A 7 39.94 36.50 -89.35
N GLY A 8 40.87 35.56 -89.11
CA GLY A 8 40.82 34.65 -87.97
C GLY A 8 40.81 35.39 -86.63
N SER A 9 41.71 36.35 -86.43
CA SER A 9 41.78 37.14 -85.19
C SER A 9 40.51 37.96 -84.93
N ILE A 10 39.92 38.57 -85.97
CA ILE A 10 38.67 39.33 -85.82
C ILE A 10 37.52 38.40 -85.42
N THR A 11 37.46 37.20 -86.00
CA THR A 11 36.39 36.22 -85.74
C THR A 11 36.40 35.74 -84.28
N PHE A 12 37.56 35.35 -83.74
CA PHE A 12 37.69 34.91 -82.35
C PHE A 12 37.37 36.03 -81.34
N ASN A 13 37.84 37.25 -81.61
CA ASN A 13 37.55 38.40 -80.75
C ASN A 13 36.07 38.80 -80.79
N LEU A 14 35.42 38.74 -81.96
CA LEU A 14 33.98 39.01 -82.07
C LEU A 14 33.16 37.99 -81.26
N ALA A 15 33.56 36.71 -81.30
CA ALA A 15 32.94 35.68 -80.47
C ALA A 15 33.11 35.98 -78.97
N ALA A 16 34.30 36.40 -78.53
CA ALA A 16 34.57 36.78 -77.14
C ALA A 16 33.66 37.95 -76.67
N ILE A 17 33.44 38.96 -77.52
CA ILE A 17 32.53 40.09 -77.23
C ILE A 17 31.09 39.59 -77.05
N ILE A 18 30.58 38.77 -77.98
CA ILE A 18 29.20 38.25 -77.94
C ILE A 18 28.97 37.44 -76.66
N ILE A 19 29.90 36.55 -76.32
CA ILE A 19 29.82 35.72 -75.11
C ILE A 19 29.82 36.60 -73.85
N SER A 20 30.73 37.57 -73.79
CA SER A 20 30.86 38.45 -72.62
C SER A 20 29.63 39.34 -72.41
N ILE A 21 29.08 39.94 -73.47
CA ILE A 21 27.83 40.73 -73.40
C ILE A 21 26.66 39.86 -72.95
N THR A 22 26.57 38.64 -73.47
CA THR A 22 25.53 37.68 -73.08
C THR A 22 25.62 37.37 -71.58
N CYS A 23 26.82 37.14 -71.05
CA CYS A 23 27.03 36.90 -69.62
C CYS A 23 26.60 38.11 -68.77
N VAL A 24 27.01 39.32 -69.15
CA VAL A 24 26.63 40.55 -68.44
C VAL A 24 25.11 40.74 -68.45
N PHE A 25 24.45 40.51 -69.58
CA PHE A 25 22.99 40.62 -69.70
C PHE A 25 22.26 39.62 -68.78
N TYR A 26 22.68 38.34 -68.78
CA TYR A 26 22.10 37.32 -67.91
C TYR A 26 22.30 37.64 -66.42
N THR A 27 23.50 38.05 -66.01
CA THR A 27 23.78 38.44 -64.61
C THR A 27 22.94 39.66 -64.18
N ILE A 28 22.59 40.58 -65.08
CA ILE A 28 21.69 41.71 -64.78
C ILE A 28 20.23 41.26 -64.67
N ILE A 29 19.78 40.33 -65.52
CA ILE A 29 18.40 39.79 -65.50
C ILE A 29 18.13 38.97 -64.24
N MET A 30 19.11 38.19 -63.77
CA MET A 30 19.00 37.44 -62.53
C MET A 30 19.02 38.42 -61.34
N LYS A 31 17.84 39.01 -61.04
CA LYS A 31 17.60 39.97 -59.96
C LYS A 31 17.82 39.35 -58.57
N GLY A 32 19.07 39.07 -58.22
CA GLY A 32 19.51 38.81 -56.84
C GLY A 32 19.99 40.08 -56.14
N LYS A 33 20.08 40.05 -54.80
CA LYS A 33 20.75 41.11 -54.00
C LYS A 33 22.11 41.43 -54.66
N LYS A 34 22.36 42.69 -55.03
CA LYS A 34 23.63 43.15 -55.64
C LYS A 34 24.79 42.85 -54.68
N ARG A 35 25.41 41.69 -54.84
CA ARG A 35 26.57 41.24 -54.06
C ARG A 35 27.84 41.70 -54.77
N LEU A 36 28.86 42.05 -53.99
CA LEU A 36 30.20 42.39 -54.49
C LEU A 36 30.73 41.35 -55.50
N ARG A 37 30.40 40.07 -55.29
CA ARG A 37 30.71 38.95 -56.20
C ARG A 37 30.21 39.18 -57.64
N SER A 38 28.93 39.52 -57.82
CA SER A 38 28.34 39.72 -59.14
C SER A 38 28.85 40.99 -59.80
N MET A 39 29.18 42.03 -59.02
CA MET A 39 29.83 43.23 -59.57
C MET A 39 31.23 42.93 -60.12
N LEU A 40 32.03 42.13 -59.40
CA LEU A 40 33.37 41.72 -59.87
C LEU A 40 33.28 40.80 -61.09
N PHE A 41 32.30 39.89 -61.15
CA PHE A 41 32.07 39.04 -62.32
C PHE A 41 31.71 39.86 -63.56
N VAL A 42 30.76 40.79 -63.43
CA VAL A 42 30.41 41.73 -64.51
C VAL A 42 31.63 42.55 -64.94
N SER A 43 32.49 42.95 -64.00
CA SER A 43 33.74 43.67 -64.30
C SER A 43 34.70 42.82 -65.14
N LEU A 44 34.90 41.54 -64.80
CA LEU A 44 35.74 40.61 -65.58
C LEU A 44 35.23 40.44 -67.01
N CYS A 45 33.93 40.17 -67.19
CA CYS A 45 33.33 40.05 -68.53
C CYS A 45 33.42 41.36 -69.32
N SER A 46 33.26 42.51 -68.67
CA SER A 46 33.39 43.81 -69.32
C SER A 46 34.82 44.08 -69.79
N ILE A 47 35.81 43.67 -69.01
CA ILE A 47 37.24 43.79 -69.38
C ILE A 47 37.52 42.93 -70.62
N VAL A 48 37.14 41.65 -70.64
CA VAL A 48 37.37 40.78 -71.80
C VAL A 48 36.68 41.29 -73.07
N ALA A 49 35.45 41.81 -72.93
CA ALA A 49 34.76 42.43 -74.06
C ALA A 49 35.50 43.67 -74.60
N LEU A 50 36.06 44.49 -73.71
CA LEU A 50 36.81 45.69 -74.08
C LEU A 50 38.17 45.34 -74.71
N ASP A 51 38.88 44.35 -74.17
CA ASP A 51 40.13 43.83 -74.73
C ASP A 51 39.90 43.27 -76.14
N ALA A 52 38.83 42.49 -76.33
CA ALA A 52 38.48 41.94 -77.63
C ALA A 52 38.08 43.05 -78.63
N LEU A 53 37.35 44.08 -78.17
CA LEU A 53 36.97 45.23 -79.00
C LEU A 53 38.21 46.03 -79.45
N THR A 54 39.12 46.34 -78.53
CA THR A 54 40.36 47.06 -78.86
C THR A 54 41.23 46.25 -79.82
N ALA A 55 41.27 44.93 -79.69
CA ALA A 55 41.96 44.05 -80.64
C ALA A 55 41.32 44.07 -82.05
N VAL A 56 39.98 44.01 -82.15
CA VAL A 56 39.27 44.12 -83.44
C VAL A 56 39.52 45.49 -84.09
N LEU A 57 39.37 46.58 -83.34
CA LEU A 57 39.62 47.94 -83.83
C LEU A 57 41.08 48.12 -84.26
N GLY A 58 42.02 47.51 -83.54
CA GLY A 58 43.45 47.48 -83.89
C GLY A 58 43.71 46.82 -85.24
N GLU A 59 43.15 45.64 -85.51
CA GLU A 59 43.32 44.97 -86.81
C GLU A 59 42.59 45.70 -87.96
N LEU A 60 41.43 46.31 -87.70
CA LEU A 60 40.73 47.14 -88.69
C LEU A 60 41.54 48.40 -89.05
N THR A 61 42.18 49.03 -88.07
CA THR A 61 42.98 50.25 -88.28
C THR A 61 44.18 50.01 -89.20
N LYS A 62 44.76 48.81 -89.20
CA LYS A 62 45.85 48.44 -90.12
C LYS A 62 45.39 48.39 -91.59
N VAL A 63 44.13 48.06 -91.83
CA VAL A 63 43.56 47.82 -93.17
C VAL A 63 42.92 49.07 -93.76
N ILE A 64 42.38 49.96 -92.92
CA ILE A 64 41.76 51.22 -93.34
C ILE A 64 42.84 52.20 -93.83
N PHE A 65 42.53 52.96 -94.88
CA PHE A 65 43.42 53.98 -95.45
C PHE A 65 43.44 55.26 -94.59
N PHE A 66 44.14 55.21 -93.45
CA PHE A 66 44.50 56.38 -92.65
C PHE A 66 45.94 56.84 -92.95
N SER A 67 46.26 58.10 -92.62
CA SER A 67 47.66 58.56 -92.61
C SER A 67 48.47 57.84 -91.53
N ASP A 68 49.77 57.66 -91.74
CA ASP A 68 50.61 56.87 -90.84
C ASP A 68 50.63 57.42 -89.41
N ALA A 69 50.54 58.74 -89.25
CA ALA A 69 50.41 59.40 -87.95
C ALA A 69 49.10 59.03 -87.21
N VAL A 70 47.98 58.95 -87.94
CA VAL A 70 46.68 58.58 -87.37
C VAL A 70 46.63 57.08 -87.05
N LYS A 71 47.21 56.23 -87.90
CA LYS A 71 47.36 54.79 -87.62
C LYS A 71 48.18 54.56 -86.36
N TYR A 72 49.32 55.24 -86.24
CA TYR A 72 50.17 55.17 -85.07
C TYR A 72 49.41 55.56 -83.78
N ALA A 73 48.74 56.71 -83.79
CA ALA A 73 48.00 57.19 -82.62
C ALA A 73 46.88 56.23 -82.19
N LEU A 74 46.08 55.72 -83.15
CA LEU A 74 45.00 54.78 -82.86
C LEU A 74 45.53 53.43 -82.37
N LEU A 75 46.55 52.87 -83.02
CA LEU A 75 47.17 51.61 -82.58
C LEU A 75 47.80 51.76 -81.20
N TYR A 76 48.39 52.91 -80.88
CA TYR A 76 48.95 53.18 -79.56
C TYR A 76 47.86 53.21 -78.50
N VAL A 77 46.76 53.94 -78.75
CA VAL A 77 45.61 54.01 -77.82
C VAL A 77 44.99 52.64 -77.60
N PHE A 78 44.78 51.83 -78.65
CA PHE A 78 44.20 50.50 -78.49
C PHE A 78 45.11 49.54 -77.73
N ASN A 79 46.43 49.55 -77.98
CA ASN A 79 47.37 48.74 -77.19
C ASN A 79 47.47 49.23 -75.74
N PHE A 80 47.45 50.54 -75.51
CA PHE A 80 47.44 51.11 -74.16
C PHE A 80 46.21 50.68 -73.39
N LEU A 81 45.02 50.81 -73.99
CA LEU A 81 43.77 50.35 -73.40
C LEU A 81 43.81 48.85 -73.11
N TYR A 82 44.22 48.02 -74.08
CA TYR A 82 44.36 46.59 -73.89
C TYR A 82 45.26 46.24 -72.70
N PHE A 83 46.47 46.81 -72.58
CA PHE A 83 47.34 46.49 -71.43
C PHE A 83 46.81 47.02 -70.10
N LEU A 84 46.13 48.17 -70.10
CA LEU A 84 45.51 48.72 -68.90
C LEU A 84 44.41 47.80 -68.37
N THR A 85 43.56 47.29 -69.25
CA THR A 85 42.40 46.50 -68.85
C THR A 85 42.75 45.02 -68.69
N HIS A 86 43.54 44.46 -69.60
CA HIS A 86 43.91 43.04 -69.59
C HIS A 86 44.71 42.66 -68.33
N PHE A 87 45.63 43.51 -67.86
CA PHE A 87 46.40 43.19 -66.66
C PHE A 87 45.59 43.28 -65.36
N ALA A 88 44.48 44.03 -65.33
CA ALA A 88 43.56 44.07 -64.20
C ALA A 88 42.77 42.76 -64.04
N THR A 89 42.67 41.92 -65.07
CA THR A 89 41.90 40.66 -65.03
C THR A 89 42.36 39.72 -63.92
N ALA A 90 43.67 39.44 -63.82
CA ALA A 90 44.21 38.47 -62.86
C ALA A 90 44.02 38.88 -61.38
N PRO A 91 44.30 40.13 -60.96
CA PRO A 91 43.98 40.62 -59.61
C PRO A 91 42.47 40.60 -59.29
N ILE A 92 41.61 41.04 -60.23
CA ILE A 92 40.16 41.03 -60.04
C ILE A 92 39.64 39.59 -59.94
N PHE A 93 40.18 38.67 -60.74
CA PHE A 93 39.87 37.25 -60.67
C PHE A 93 40.30 36.64 -59.34
N ALA A 94 41.48 37.00 -58.82
CA ALA A 94 41.92 36.56 -57.49
C ALA A 94 40.98 37.03 -56.37
N LEU A 95 40.52 38.29 -56.43
CA LEU A 95 39.51 38.81 -55.49
C LEU A 95 38.17 38.08 -55.63
N TYR A 96 37.75 37.79 -56.86
CA TYR A 96 36.54 37.01 -57.14
C TYR A 96 36.63 35.60 -56.52
N ILE A 97 37.76 34.90 -56.71
CA ILE A 97 38.00 33.58 -56.13
C ILE A 97 38.04 33.63 -54.59
N ILE A 98 38.67 34.64 -53.99
CA ILE A 98 38.65 34.83 -52.53
C ILE A 98 37.20 34.93 -52.00
N LEU A 99 36.32 35.61 -52.72
CA LEU A 99 34.90 35.75 -52.35
C LEU A 99 34.11 34.46 -52.60
N VAL A 100 34.37 33.75 -53.70
CA VAL A 100 33.71 32.47 -53.99
C VAL A 100 34.08 31.39 -52.97
N CYS A 101 35.34 31.36 -52.56
CA CYS A 101 35.82 30.46 -51.50
C CYS A 101 35.52 30.98 -50.09
N ASP A 102 34.94 32.18 -49.96
CA ASP A 102 34.62 32.86 -48.69
C ASP A 102 35.81 32.96 -47.72
N VAL A 103 37.03 33.16 -48.24
CA VAL A 103 38.28 33.19 -47.44
C VAL A 103 38.64 34.61 -47.00
N GLY A 104 37.89 35.62 -47.47
CA GLY A 104 38.18 37.02 -47.24
C GLY A 104 38.44 37.37 -45.76
N PHE A 105 37.75 36.72 -44.82
CA PHE A 105 37.91 36.93 -43.38
C PHE A 105 39.29 36.58 -42.82
N ARG A 106 40.06 35.66 -43.44
CA ARG A 106 41.40 35.28 -42.97
C ARG A 106 42.46 36.36 -43.22
N PHE A 107 42.16 37.30 -44.12
CA PHE A 107 43.04 38.42 -44.41
C PHE A 107 42.67 39.57 -43.49
N SER A 108 43.52 39.82 -42.50
CA SER A 108 43.44 41.04 -41.68
C SER A 108 43.54 42.28 -42.58
N PRO A 109 43.03 43.45 -42.14
CA PRO A 109 43.12 44.69 -42.93
C PRO A 109 44.55 44.98 -43.42
N LYS A 110 45.55 44.67 -42.59
CA LYS A 110 46.97 44.76 -42.94
C LYS A 110 47.37 43.81 -44.07
N ARG A 111 46.96 42.53 -44.03
CA ARG A 111 47.27 41.56 -45.08
C ARG A 111 46.57 41.88 -46.40
N ARG A 112 45.34 42.39 -46.35
CA ARG A 112 44.62 42.86 -47.56
C ARG A 112 45.36 44.01 -48.22
N PHE A 113 45.82 44.98 -47.42
CA PHE A 113 46.63 46.10 -47.92
C PHE A 113 47.89 45.63 -48.65
N TRP A 114 48.66 44.70 -48.05
CA TRP A 114 49.85 44.12 -48.70
C TRP A 114 49.53 43.35 -49.99
N LEU A 115 48.39 42.64 -50.04
CA LEU A 115 47.95 41.92 -51.24
C LEU A 115 47.59 42.87 -52.40
N SER A 116 47.25 44.13 -52.13
CA SER A 116 46.87 45.14 -53.13
C SER A 116 48.06 45.90 -53.74
N ILE A 117 49.22 45.92 -53.08
CA ILE A 117 50.39 46.70 -53.53
C ILE A 117 50.91 46.27 -54.92
N PRO A 118 51.08 44.96 -55.23
CA PRO A 118 51.56 44.54 -56.55
C PRO A 118 50.63 44.96 -57.69
N PHE A 119 49.31 44.95 -57.47
CA PHE A 119 48.31 45.45 -58.42
C PHE A 119 48.47 46.96 -58.66
N LEU A 120 48.56 47.77 -57.59
CA LEU A 120 48.74 49.22 -57.71
C LEU A 120 50.04 49.58 -58.45
N PHE A 121 51.11 48.82 -58.20
CA PHE A 121 52.39 49.00 -58.90
C PHE A 121 52.28 48.66 -60.39
N MET A 122 51.62 47.56 -60.73
CA MET A 122 51.39 47.14 -62.11
C MET A 122 50.57 48.18 -62.90
N GLU A 123 49.47 48.68 -62.34
CA GLU A 123 48.64 49.72 -62.96
C GLU A 123 49.40 51.02 -63.17
N LEU A 124 50.15 51.47 -62.15
CA LEU A 124 50.98 52.68 -62.26
C LEU A 124 52.02 52.55 -63.38
N MET A 125 52.62 51.37 -63.53
CA MET A 125 53.60 51.08 -64.58
C MET A 125 52.98 51.18 -65.98
N VAL A 126 51.76 50.67 -66.19
CA VAL A 126 51.04 50.82 -67.46
C VAL A 126 50.67 52.29 -67.71
N LEU A 127 50.12 52.98 -66.71
CA LEU A 127 49.71 54.38 -66.80
C LEU A 127 50.84 55.35 -67.19
N ILE A 128 52.09 55.07 -66.79
CA ILE A 128 53.27 55.89 -67.11
C ILE A 128 53.86 55.55 -68.50
N THR A 129 53.39 54.49 -69.15
CA THR A 129 53.90 54.04 -70.46
C THR A 129 53.80 55.09 -71.57
N PRO A 130 52.71 55.89 -71.72
CA PRO A 130 52.66 57.00 -72.68
C PRO A 130 53.82 58.00 -72.60
N LEU A 131 54.43 58.16 -71.42
CA LEU A 131 55.55 59.08 -71.19
C LEU A 131 56.92 58.40 -71.31
N THR A 132 57.00 57.10 -70.99
CA THR A 132 58.27 56.39 -70.76
C THR A 132 58.54 55.22 -71.71
N ASN A 133 57.53 54.77 -72.46
CA ASN A 133 57.57 53.58 -73.30
C ASN A 133 58.02 52.31 -72.54
N PHE A 134 57.75 52.24 -71.22
CA PHE A 134 58.33 51.22 -70.34
C PHE A 134 57.71 49.83 -70.52
N VAL A 135 56.41 49.75 -70.84
CA VAL A 135 55.68 48.50 -71.11
C VAL A 135 55.78 48.11 -72.58
N PHE A 136 55.45 49.03 -73.50
CA PHE A 136 55.57 48.79 -74.94
C PHE A 136 55.93 50.07 -75.69
N TYR A 137 56.32 49.92 -76.95
CA TYR A 137 56.37 51.01 -77.92
C TYR A 137 55.99 50.51 -79.31
N ILE A 138 55.64 51.43 -80.20
CA ILE A 138 55.36 51.14 -81.61
C ILE A 138 56.47 51.80 -82.42
N ASP A 139 57.04 51.09 -83.39
CA ASP A 139 58.09 51.61 -84.26
C ASP A 139 57.53 52.45 -85.43
N GLU A 140 58.42 53.09 -86.20
CA GLU A 140 58.07 53.93 -87.35
C GLU A 140 57.34 53.16 -88.47
N ASN A 141 57.46 51.82 -88.50
CA ASN A 141 56.77 50.95 -89.43
C ASN A 141 55.45 50.40 -88.85
N THR A 142 54.96 50.97 -87.75
CA THR A 142 53.75 50.54 -87.01
C THR A 142 53.83 49.13 -86.41
N HIS A 143 55.02 48.55 -86.30
CA HIS A 143 55.19 47.28 -85.61
C HIS A 143 55.21 47.50 -84.09
N PHE A 144 54.54 46.57 -83.41
CA PHE A 144 54.42 46.57 -81.97
C PHE A 144 55.61 45.84 -81.32
N HIS A 145 56.26 46.48 -80.35
CA HIS A 145 57.40 45.92 -79.61
C HIS A 145 57.14 45.92 -78.09
N ARG A 146 57.34 44.75 -77.46
CA ARG A 146 57.22 44.58 -75.99
C ARG A 146 58.53 45.02 -75.30
N ARG A 147 58.41 45.70 -74.16
CA ARG A 147 59.55 46.06 -73.29
C ARG A 147 59.52 45.30 -71.96
N VAL A 148 60.55 45.52 -71.14
CA VAL A 148 60.75 44.85 -69.85
C VAL A 148 59.51 44.94 -68.94
N GLY A 149 58.78 46.07 -68.96
CA GLY A 149 57.57 46.25 -68.16
C GLY A 149 56.49 45.18 -68.41
N VAL A 150 56.32 44.69 -69.64
CA VAL A 150 55.34 43.62 -69.95
C VAL A 150 55.69 42.33 -69.20
N TYR A 151 56.97 41.97 -69.13
CA TYR A 151 57.40 40.75 -68.45
C TYR A 151 57.25 40.84 -66.93
N ILE A 152 57.46 42.05 -66.36
CA ILE A 152 57.19 42.31 -64.94
C ILE A 152 55.68 42.19 -64.66
N ALA A 153 54.83 42.76 -65.51
CA ALA A 153 53.38 42.62 -65.40
C ALA A 153 52.95 41.14 -65.49
N TYR A 154 53.48 40.37 -66.44
CA TYR A 154 53.20 38.93 -66.52
C TYR A 154 53.62 38.18 -65.25
N GLY A 155 54.76 38.51 -64.64
CA GLY A 155 55.18 37.93 -63.37
C GLY A 155 54.20 38.20 -62.22
N ILE A 156 53.71 39.43 -62.11
CA ILE A 156 52.73 39.80 -61.08
C ILE A 156 51.35 39.17 -61.38
N SER A 157 50.91 39.13 -62.64
CA SER A 157 49.67 38.45 -63.02
C SER A 157 49.74 36.95 -62.74
N ALA A 158 50.88 36.30 -63.04
CA ALA A 158 51.13 34.91 -62.71
C ALA A 158 51.06 34.65 -61.19
N PHE A 159 51.57 35.58 -60.37
CA PHE A 159 51.41 35.51 -58.91
C PHE A 159 49.93 35.49 -58.50
N TYR A 160 49.09 36.38 -59.03
CA TYR A 160 47.66 36.41 -58.69
C TYR A 160 46.90 35.18 -59.20
N VAL A 161 47.23 34.68 -60.39
CA VAL A 161 46.63 33.44 -60.92
C VAL A 161 47.06 32.23 -60.08
N LEU A 162 48.34 32.09 -59.75
CA LEU A 162 48.85 31.01 -58.90
C LEU A 162 48.23 31.08 -57.51
N PHE A 163 48.14 32.28 -56.92
CA PHE A 163 47.46 32.51 -55.66
C PHE A 163 45.99 32.07 -55.71
N SER A 164 45.29 32.38 -56.80
CA SER A 164 43.90 31.95 -57.03
C SER A 164 43.79 30.43 -57.11
N MET A 165 44.71 29.77 -57.82
CA MET A 165 44.75 28.30 -57.92
C MET A 165 45.05 27.65 -56.56
N VAL A 166 45.99 28.19 -55.79
CA VAL A 166 46.30 27.70 -54.44
C VAL A 166 45.11 27.90 -53.50
N ALA A 167 44.43 29.04 -53.55
CA ALA A 167 43.19 29.26 -52.80
C ALA A 167 42.11 28.24 -53.19
N LEU A 168 41.87 28.04 -54.49
CA LEU A 168 40.93 27.03 -54.97
C LEU A 168 41.29 25.61 -54.49
N PHE A 169 42.59 25.26 -54.46
CA PHE A 169 43.06 23.95 -54.02
C PHE A 169 42.91 23.75 -52.50
N LEU A 170 43.32 24.74 -51.69
CA LEU A 170 43.21 24.66 -50.23
C LEU A 170 41.76 24.58 -49.76
N TYR A 171 40.86 25.24 -50.48
CA TYR A 171 39.42 25.29 -50.17
C TYR A 171 38.59 24.44 -51.13
N TRP A 172 39.24 23.51 -51.83
CA TRP A 172 38.64 22.61 -52.82
C TRP A 172 37.44 21.86 -52.23
N ASN A 173 37.59 21.42 -50.98
CA ASN A 173 36.59 20.63 -50.29
C ASN A 173 35.35 21.41 -49.81
N ASP A 174 35.36 22.75 -49.90
CA ASP A 174 34.25 23.62 -49.47
C ASP A 174 33.28 23.99 -50.60
N LEU A 175 33.65 23.63 -51.84
CA LEU A 175 32.83 23.79 -53.04
C LEU A 175 32.00 22.51 -53.29
N ASN A 176 30.77 22.65 -53.81
CA ASN A 176 29.97 21.48 -54.20
C ASN A 176 30.59 20.77 -55.42
N LYS A 177 30.31 19.48 -55.61
CA LYS A 177 30.83 18.65 -56.72
C LYS A 177 30.62 19.31 -58.08
N ALA A 178 29.42 19.88 -58.32
CA ALA A 178 29.13 20.64 -59.54
C ALA A 178 30.08 21.84 -59.71
N LYS A 179 30.27 22.66 -58.67
CA LYS A 179 31.17 23.83 -58.68
C LYS A 179 32.64 23.44 -58.92
N ARG A 180 33.10 22.34 -58.34
CA ARG A 180 34.45 21.79 -58.55
C ARG A 180 34.66 21.34 -59.99
N SER A 181 33.73 20.55 -60.52
CA SER A 181 33.77 20.08 -61.90
C SER A 181 33.75 21.25 -62.89
N ALA A 182 32.93 22.28 -62.61
CA ALA A 182 32.90 23.52 -63.38
C ALA A 182 34.26 24.21 -63.40
N ILE A 183 34.81 24.55 -62.23
CA ILE A 183 36.06 25.31 -62.11
C ILE A 183 37.24 24.59 -62.79
N VAL A 184 37.33 23.26 -62.66
CA VAL A 184 38.37 22.47 -63.35
C VAL A 184 38.16 22.48 -64.86
N TYR A 185 36.92 22.26 -65.33
CA TYR A 185 36.62 22.30 -66.75
C TYR A 185 36.95 23.66 -67.37
N PHE A 186 36.61 24.77 -66.71
CA PHE A 186 36.95 26.12 -67.18
C PHE A 186 38.44 26.41 -67.16
N SER A 187 39.11 26.05 -66.06
CA SER A 187 40.56 26.25 -65.94
C SER A 187 41.31 25.48 -67.03
N LEU A 188 40.86 24.25 -67.33
CA LEU A 188 41.42 23.44 -68.41
C LEU A 188 41.18 24.09 -69.78
N LEU A 189 39.98 24.62 -70.04
CA LEU A 189 39.65 25.27 -71.30
C LEU A 189 40.50 26.53 -71.55
N VAL A 190 40.69 27.37 -70.53
CA VAL A 190 41.55 28.57 -70.62
C VAL A 190 43.02 28.18 -70.85
N VAL A 191 43.52 27.16 -70.14
CA VAL A 191 44.90 26.65 -70.34
C VAL A 191 45.07 26.05 -71.72
N ILE A 192 44.12 25.27 -72.21
CA ILE A 192 44.14 24.71 -73.58
C ILE A 192 44.13 25.84 -74.61
N GLY A 193 43.26 26.84 -74.46
CA GLY A 193 43.19 27.99 -75.36
C GLY A 193 44.51 28.78 -75.41
N THR A 194 45.12 28.99 -74.25
CA THR A 194 46.42 29.66 -74.12
C THR A 194 47.53 28.82 -74.73
N ALA A 195 47.54 27.50 -74.50
CA ALA A 195 48.53 26.57 -75.05
C ALA A 195 48.42 26.44 -76.56
N ILE A 196 47.20 26.37 -77.11
CA ILE A 196 46.95 26.39 -78.56
C ILE A 196 47.53 27.67 -79.16
N GLN A 197 47.32 28.82 -78.55
CA GLN A 197 47.90 30.09 -79.02
C GLN A 197 49.43 30.13 -78.88
N MET A 198 50.01 29.51 -77.84
CA MET A 198 51.47 29.41 -77.68
C MET A 198 52.11 28.52 -78.76
N VAL A 199 51.46 27.40 -79.12
CA VAL A 199 51.94 26.49 -80.17
C VAL A 199 51.68 27.07 -81.56
N PHE A 200 50.50 27.65 -81.75
CA PHE A 200 50.07 28.28 -82.99
C PHE A 200 49.92 29.78 -82.78
N ILE A 201 51.05 30.49 -82.81
CA ILE A 201 51.15 31.96 -82.60
C ILE A 201 50.21 32.76 -83.51
N GLN A 202 49.80 32.18 -84.63
CA GLN A 202 48.89 32.78 -85.61
C GLN A 202 47.40 32.77 -85.19
N ILE A 203 47.02 31.94 -84.21
CA ILE A 203 45.65 31.81 -83.72
C ILE A 203 45.51 32.59 -82.41
N ARG A 204 44.84 33.75 -82.45
CA ARG A 204 44.53 34.54 -81.25
C ARG A 204 43.22 34.09 -80.61
N SER A 205 43.26 32.98 -79.89
CA SER A 205 42.08 32.38 -79.23
C SER A 205 41.94 32.70 -77.74
N GLU A 206 42.93 33.33 -77.10
CA GLU A 206 42.97 33.56 -75.65
C GLU A 206 41.70 34.22 -75.09
N LEU A 207 41.28 35.36 -75.66
CA LEU A 207 40.14 36.14 -75.16
C LEU A 207 38.81 35.39 -75.34
N MET A 208 38.69 34.59 -76.39
CA MET A 208 37.53 33.72 -76.58
C MET A 208 37.50 32.62 -75.52
N SER A 209 38.63 31.96 -75.27
CA SER A 209 38.73 30.92 -74.23
C SER A 209 38.46 31.47 -72.83
N GLU A 210 38.92 32.69 -72.53
CA GLU A 210 38.60 33.41 -71.29
C GLU A 210 37.10 33.73 -71.18
N ALA A 211 36.49 34.26 -72.26
CA ALA A 211 35.05 34.54 -72.27
C ALA A 211 34.19 33.28 -72.08
N ILE A 212 34.54 32.16 -72.72
CA ILE A 212 33.88 30.86 -72.53
C ILE A 212 34.07 30.36 -71.09
N GLY A 213 35.28 30.52 -70.53
CA GLY A 213 35.58 30.19 -69.14
C GLY A 213 34.70 30.96 -68.16
N PHE A 214 34.52 32.26 -68.36
CA PHE A 214 33.62 33.08 -67.54
C PHE A 214 32.15 32.73 -67.73
N MET A 215 31.71 32.39 -68.94
CA MET A 215 30.33 31.99 -69.22
C MET A 215 29.91 30.77 -68.40
N GLY A 216 30.73 29.74 -68.37
CA GLY A 216 30.36 28.57 -67.59
C GLY A 216 30.56 28.77 -66.07
N LEU A 217 31.46 29.66 -65.67
CA LEU A 217 31.57 30.11 -64.27
C LEU A 217 30.25 30.79 -63.84
N MET A 218 29.64 31.64 -64.68
CA MET A 218 28.31 32.22 -64.44
C MET A 218 27.24 31.12 -64.24
N MET A 219 27.11 30.18 -65.18
CA MET A 219 26.08 29.14 -65.16
C MET A 219 26.12 28.26 -63.89
N MET A 220 27.31 28.03 -63.32
CA MET A 220 27.47 27.11 -62.17
C MET A 220 27.68 27.81 -60.82
N LEU A 221 28.14 29.07 -60.79
CA LEU A 221 28.43 29.78 -59.53
C LEU A 221 27.41 30.87 -59.18
N GLU A 222 26.65 31.41 -60.14
CA GLU A 222 25.64 32.44 -59.88
C GLU A 222 24.22 31.90 -59.68
N ASN A 223 23.95 30.63 -60.01
CA ASN A 223 22.64 30.02 -59.76
C ASN A 223 22.49 29.69 -58.25
N ASP A 224 22.07 30.68 -57.45
CA ASP A 224 21.82 30.57 -56.00
C ASP A 224 20.32 30.28 -55.68
N ASP A 225 19.45 30.08 -56.69
CA ASP A 225 17.99 29.92 -56.52
C ASP A 225 17.62 28.73 -55.61
N ASP A 226 18.36 27.61 -55.68
CA ASP A 226 18.13 26.43 -54.82
C ASP A 226 18.38 26.67 -53.32
N ARG A 227 18.96 27.82 -52.95
CA ARG A 227 19.25 28.19 -51.56
C ARG A 227 18.10 28.94 -50.90
N MET A 228 17.13 29.44 -51.66
CA MET A 228 16.08 30.31 -51.17
C MET A 228 14.80 29.53 -50.86
N ASP A 229 14.04 30.00 -49.88
CA ASP A 229 12.67 29.58 -49.61
C ASP A 229 11.71 30.30 -50.57
N VAL A 230 10.85 29.55 -51.25
CA VAL A 230 9.99 30.07 -52.33
C VAL A 230 9.01 31.14 -51.82
N SER A 231 8.44 30.91 -50.64
CA SER A 231 7.41 31.74 -50.02
C SER A 231 7.95 33.03 -49.41
N THR A 232 8.98 32.91 -48.56
CA THR A 232 9.49 34.03 -47.75
C THR A 232 10.65 34.77 -48.44
N ARG A 233 11.25 34.16 -49.47
CA ARG A 233 12.43 34.69 -50.18
C ARG A 233 13.64 34.94 -49.28
N VAL A 234 13.75 34.25 -48.14
CA VAL A 234 14.99 34.15 -47.33
C VAL A 234 15.66 32.80 -47.56
N TYR A 235 16.81 32.53 -46.94
CA TYR A 235 17.51 31.26 -47.14
C TYR A 235 16.77 30.08 -46.52
N ASN A 236 16.85 28.92 -47.16
CA ASN A 236 16.26 27.68 -46.63
C ASN A 236 17.19 26.97 -45.63
N ARG A 237 16.63 25.99 -44.90
CA ARG A 237 17.36 25.16 -43.92
C ARG A 237 18.63 24.51 -44.48
N SER A 238 18.59 24.01 -45.72
CA SER A 238 19.76 23.41 -46.38
C SER A 238 20.88 24.42 -46.62
N ALA A 239 20.55 25.68 -46.89
CA ALA A 239 21.53 26.76 -46.97
C ALA A 239 22.16 27.04 -45.60
N PHE A 240 21.36 27.12 -44.53
CA PHE A 240 21.88 27.29 -43.17
C PHE A 240 22.89 26.21 -42.80
N ILE A 241 22.56 24.93 -42.98
CA ILE A 241 23.44 23.81 -42.59
C ILE A 241 24.79 23.93 -43.30
N ARG A 242 24.78 24.29 -44.60
CA ARG A 242 26.01 24.48 -45.38
C ARG A 242 26.81 25.69 -44.89
N ASP A 243 26.15 26.80 -44.62
CA ASP A 243 26.80 28.04 -44.20
C ASP A 243 27.37 27.88 -42.78
N ALA A 244 26.57 27.43 -41.81
CA ALA A 244 27.00 27.14 -40.44
C ALA A 244 28.18 26.14 -40.38
N ARG A 245 28.17 25.04 -41.17
CA ARG A 245 29.29 24.08 -41.22
C ARG A 245 30.61 24.76 -41.62
N ARG A 246 30.58 25.75 -42.51
CA ARG A 246 31.78 26.51 -42.90
C ARG A 246 32.32 27.32 -41.73
N TYR A 247 31.45 27.99 -40.97
CA TYR A 247 31.87 28.73 -39.78
C TYR A 247 32.53 27.81 -38.73
N PHE A 248 31.95 26.62 -38.49
CA PHE A 248 32.54 25.60 -37.61
C PHE A 248 33.88 25.07 -38.10
N LYS A 249 33.99 24.70 -39.38
CA LYS A 249 35.23 24.19 -39.99
C LYS A 249 36.40 25.15 -39.80
N TYR A 250 36.15 26.46 -39.84
CA TYR A 250 37.18 27.48 -39.67
C TYR A 250 37.27 28.08 -38.27
N LYS A 251 36.52 27.55 -37.30
CA LYS A 251 36.45 28.04 -35.91
C LYS A 251 36.18 29.56 -35.83
N ARG A 252 35.36 30.08 -36.73
CA ARG A 252 34.97 31.50 -36.74
C ARG A 252 33.84 31.69 -35.73
N SER A 253 33.98 32.65 -34.82
CA SER A 253 32.92 32.99 -33.87
C SER A 253 31.78 33.76 -34.54
N PHE A 254 30.54 33.39 -34.21
CA PHE A 254 29.30 34.01 -34.68
C PHE A 254 28.18 33.80 -33.65
N PHE A 255 27.19 34.68 -33.69
CA PHE A 255 25.95 34.52 -32.94
C PHE A 255 24.86 33.95 -33.85
N ASN A 256 24.01 33.14 -33.26
CA ASN A 256 22.83 32.55 -33.91
C ASN A 256 21.60 32.94 -33.09
N ILE A 257 20.75 33.79 -33.66
CA ILE A 257 19.51 34.22 -33.03
C ILE A 257 18.36 33.45 -33.68
N CYS A 258 17.80 32.49 -32.96
CA CYS A 258 16.65 31.71 -33.39
C CYS A 258 15.37 32.36 -32.88
N VAL A 259 14.42 32.60 -33.78
CA VAL A 259 13.10 33.17 -33.49
C VAL A 259 12.05 32.13 -33.81
N ARG A 260 11.26 31.75 -32.81
CA ARG A 260 10.24 30.71 -32.92
C ARG A 260 8.87 31.23 -32.59
N ILE A 261 7.93 31.09 -33.52
CA ILE A 261 6.58 31.61 -33.41
C ILE A 261 5.70 30.54 -32.74
N THR A 262 5.43 30.69 -31.44
CA THR A 262 4.79 29.64 -30.62
C THR A 262 3.33 29.37 -31.00
N ASN A 263 2.64 30.37 -31.55
CA ASN A 263 1.23 30.27 -31.97
C ASN A 263 1.05 30.13 -33.49
N ALA A 264 2.12 29.75 -34.22
CA ALA A 264 2.10 29.59 -35.68
C ALA A 264 1.05 28.58 -36.16
N ASP A 265 0.97 27.41 -35.53
CA ASP A 265 0.04 26.34 -35.93
C ASP A 265 -1.42 26.72 -35.74
N LEU A 266 -1.73 27.45 -34.65
CA LEU A 266 -3.05 27.97 -34.37
C LEU A 266 -3.49 28.93 -35.49
N TYR A 267 -2.67 29.93 -35.79
CA TYR A 267 -3.00 30.90 -36.84
C TYR A 267 -3.07 30.24 -38.21
N ARG A 268 -2.11 29.38 -38.58
CA ARG A 268 -2.14 28.65 -39.85
C ARG A 268 -3.44 27.88 -40.06
N LYS A 269 -4.01 27.27 -39.01
CA LYS A 269 -5.33 26.60 -39.05
C LYS A 269 -6.50 27.57 -39.17
N ILE A 270 -6.43 28.75 -38.56
CA ILE A 270 -7.51 29.76 -38.55
C ILE A 270 -7.57 30.54 -39.86
N ILE A 271 -6.45 31.06 -40.36
CA ILE A 271 -6.43 32.01 -41.50
C ILE A 271 -6.09 31.34 -42.84
N GLY A 272 -5.71 30.06 -42.82
CA GLY A 272 -5.29 29.29 -44.00
C GLY A 272 -3.81 29.46 -44.34
N TYR A 273 -3.29 28.51 -45.14
CA TYR A 273 -1.87 28.41 -45.46
C TYR A 273 -1.33 29.64 -46.21
N GLU A 274 -2.01 30.08 -47.28
CA GLU A 274 -1.50 31.18 -48.12
C GLU A 274 -1.37 32.52 -47.39
N GLU A 275 -2.36 32.87 -46.54
CA GLU A 275 -2.31 34.13 -45.79
C GLU A 275 -1.27 34.07 -44.67
N PHE A 276 -1.11 32.91 -44.01
CA PHE A 276 -0.05 32.75 -43.02
C PHE A 276 1.35 32.88 -43.64
N GLU A 277 1.56 32.35 -44.86
CA GLU A 277 2.83 32.53 -45.58
C GLU A 277 3.12 34.01 -45.90
N ARG A 278 2.11 34.86 -46.15
CA ARG A 278 2.32 36.31 -46.30
C ARG A 278 2.76 36.97 -44.99
N ILE A 279 2.24 36.53 -43.86
CA ILE A 279 2.67 37.01 -42.54
C ILE A 279 4.12 36.61 -42.27
N LEU A 280 4.47 35.35 -42.53
CA LEU A 280 5.86 34.89 -42.39
C LEU A 280 6.82 35.67 -43.31
N ARG A 281 6.38 36.04 -44.51
CA ARG A 281 7.14 36.91 -45.40
C ARG A 281 7.36 38.30 -44.82
N SER A 282 6.36 38.90 -44.19
CA SER A 282 6.51 40.18 -43.49
C SER A 282 7.50 40.07 -42.32
N CYS A 283 7.48 38.96 -41.57
CA CYS A 283 8.46 38.67 -40.52
C CYS A 283 9.88 38.57 -41.10
N ALA A 284 10.03 37.84 -42.21
CA ALA A 284 11.30 37.69 -42.91
C ALA A 284 11.86 39.05 -43.37
N GLU A 285 11.03 39.90 -43.97
CA GLU A 285 11.40 41.26 -44.40
C GLU A 285 11.83 42.14 -43.22
N TYR A 286 11.17 42.00 -42.05
CA TYR A 286 11.61 42.67 -40.82
C TYR A 286 13.00 42.19 -40.37
N PHE A 287 13.25 40.88 -40.38
CA PHE A 287 14.55 40.33 -39.98
C PHE A 287 15.69 40.76 -40.90
N GLU A 288 15.44 40.91 -42.20
CA GLU A 288 16.46 41.37 -43.15
C GLU A 288 16.89 42.83 -42.92
N ASN A 289 16.07 43.65 -42.25
CA ASN A 289 16.35 45.07 -42.02
C ASN A 289 17.38 45.32 -40.90
N PHE A 290 17.68 44.33 -40.06
CA PHE A 290 18.64 44.51 -38.97
C PHE A 290 20.07 44.79 -39.46
N GLY A 291 20.47 44.31 -40.63
CA GLY A 291 21.78 44.65 -41.19
C GLY A 291 22.18 43.88 -42.45
N LYS A 292 23.03 44.51 -43.28
CA LYS A 292 23.52 43.96 -44.56
C LYS A 292 24.49 42.77 -44.41
N THR A 293 24.98 42.53 -43.20
CA THR A 293 25.97 41.49 -42.87
C THR A 293 25.35 40.22 -42.29
N TYR A 294 24.04 40.21 -42.02
CA TYR A 294 23.33 39.07 -41.46
C TYR A 294 22.62 38.28 -42.54
N GLU A 295 22.54 36.97 -42.36
CA GLU A 295 21.77 36.10 -43.24
C GLU A 295 20.59 35.51 -42.44
N VAL A 296 19.39 35.65 -42.99
CA VAL A 296 18.15 35.15 -42.40
C VAL A 296 17.82 33.82 -43.07
N TYR A 297 17.51 32.82 -42.25
CA TYR A 297 17.18 31.47 -42.68
C TYR A 297 15.81 31.07 -42.14
N ARG A 298 14.99 30.46 -42.98
CA ARG A 298 13.78 29.76 -42.57
C ARG A 298 14.13 28.30 -42.28
N MET A 299 13.89 27.87 -41.04
CA MET A 299 14.20 26.51 -40.58
C MET A 299 13.04 25.55 -40.67
N GLY A 300 11.82 26.07 -40.61
CA GLY A 300 10.58 25.31 -40.62
C GLY A 300 9.37 26.21 -40.85
N THR A 301 8.20 25.75 -40.41
CA THR A 301 6.94 26.48 -40.57
C THR A 301 6.78 27.64 -39.60
N ASP A 302 7.49 27.60 -38.46
CA ASP A 302 7.35 28.47 -37.31
C ASP A 302 8.68 29.08 -36.83
N ALA A 303 9.81 28.72 -37.46
CA ALA A 303 11.15 29.07 -36.97
C ALA A 303 12.02 29.77 -38.02
N PHE A 304 12.66 30.86 -37.59
CA PHE A 304 13.70 31.57 -38.32
C PHE A 304 15.01 31.58 -37.52
N ILE A 305 16.13 31.68 -38.23
CA ILE A 305 17.46 31.86 -37.64
C ILE A 305 18.16 33.01 -38.35
N LEU A 306 18.74 33.90 -37.56
CA LEU A 306 19.64 34.95 -38.01
C LEU A 306 21.07 34.51 -37.68
N LEU A 307 21.89 34.30 -38.72
CA LEU A 307 23.31 34.04 -38.56
C LEU A 307 24.06 35.38 -38.59
N CYS A 308 24.64 35.75 -37.45
CA CYS A 308 25.27 37.04 -37.23
C CYS A 308 26.78 36.89 -37.01
N PRO A 309 27.59 36.96 -38.08
CA PRO A 309 29.02 36.74 -37.96
C PRO A 309 29.78 38.01 -37.56
N GLY A 310 30.66 37.90 -36.56
CA GLY A 310 31.59 38.97 -36.19
C GLY A 310 30.98 40.16 -35.43
N ILE A 311 29.80 39.97 -34.84
CA ILE A 311 29.20 40.95 -33.92
C ILE A 311 29.63 40.70 -32.47
N THR A 312 29.53 41.74 -31.65
CA THR A 312 29.72 41.66 -30.20
C THR A 312 28.47 41.11 -29.50
N ARG A 313 28.62 40.62 -28.27
CA ARG A 313 27.49 40.13 -27.46
C ARG A 313 26.42 41.21 -27.27
N MET A 314 26.84 42.45 -26.98
CA MET A 314 25.93 43.58 -26.78
C MET A 314 25.08 43.90 -28.03
N GLU A 315 25.65 43.70 -29.23
CA GLU A 315 24.90 43.84 -30.49
C GLU A 315 23.94 42.66 -30.72
N ALA A 316 24.30 41.45 -30.28
CA ALA A 316 23.42 40.29 -30.37
C ALA A 316 22.21 40.43 -29.42
N ASP A 317 22.46 40.83 -28.17
CA ASP A 317 21.44 41.08 -27.15
C ASP A 317 20.44 42.17 -27.65
N ASP A 318 20.95 43.29 -28.19
CA ASP A 318 20.11 44.38 -28.74
C ASP A 318 19.22 43.92 -29.91
N ILE A 319 19.74 43.06 -30.80
CA ILE A 319 18.94 42.48 -31.89
C ILE A 319 17.86 41.55 -31.33
N GLY A 320 18.22 40.68 -30.39
CA GLY A 320 17.29 39.75 -29.74
C GLY A 320 16.14 40.49 -29.04
N ASP A 321 16.44 41.51 -28.25
CA ASP A 321 15.46 42.31 -27.52
C ASP A 321 14.53 43.08 -28.45
N LYS A 322 15.07 43.69 -29.53
CA LYS A 322 14.26 44.36 -30.55
C LYS A 322 13.32 43.42 -31.30
N ILE A 323 13.76 42.18 -31.53
CA ILE A 323 12.89 41.15 -32.11
C ILE A 323 11.78 40.82 -31.12
N LEU A 324 12.12 40.53 -29.86
CA LEU A 324 11.14 40.17 -28.86
C LEU A 324 10.09 41.27 -28.63
N GLU A 325 10.51 42.53 -28.50
CA GLU A 325 9.62 43.69 -28.39
C GLU A 325 8.71 43.85 -29.63
N ARG A 326 9.24 43.61 -30.83
CA ARG A 326 8.42 43.66 -32.05
C ARG A 326 7.29 42.62 -32.04
N PHE A 327 7.55 41.43 -31.53
CA PHE A 327 6.55 40.36 -31.45
C PHE A 327 5.50 40.59 -30.34
N LYS A 328 5.71 41.52 -29.41
CA LYS A 328 4.65 41.96 -28.48
C LYS A 328 3.57 42.83 -29.15
N GLN A 329 3.84 43.32 -30.36
CA GLN A 329 2.95 44.20 -31.12
C GLN A 329 2.19 43.43 -32.22
N GLU A 330 1.03 43.95 -32.60
CA GLU A 330 0.24 43.37 -33.69
C GLU A 330 0.95 43.46 -35.06
N TRP A 331 0.75 42.44 -35.89
CA TRP A 331 1.22 42.38 -37.27
C TRP A 331 0.06 42.68 -38.21
N VAL A 332 0.21 43.74 -39.00
CA VAL A 332 -0.77 44.15 -40.01
C VAL A 332 -0.33 43.60 -41.37
N VAL A 333 -1.11 42.69 -41.95
CA VAL A 333 -0.84 42.13 -43.28
C VAL A 333 -2.13 42.15 -44.09
N GLY A 334 -2.19 43.02 -45.09
CA GLY A 334 -3.44 43.33 -45.80
C GLY A 334 -4.43 44.08 -44.91
N GLU A 335 -5.65 43.56 -44.76
CA GLU A 335 -6.71 44.13 -43.91
C GLU A 335 -6.82 43.45 -42.53
N LYS A 336 -5.95 42.49 -42.21
CA LYS A 336 -6.02 41.68 -40.98
C LYS A 336 -4.88 42.00 -40.02
N THR A 337 -5.21 42.02 -38.73
CA THR A 337 -4.27 42.13 -37.61
C THR A 337 -4.10 40.80 -36.89
N VAL A 338 -2.85 40.41 -36.64
CA VAL A 338 -2.50 39.14 -35.99
C VAL A 338 -1.48 39.39 -34.88
N LEU A 339 -1.68 38.81 -33.71
CA LEU A 339 -0.73 38.89 -32.59
C LEU A 339 0.12 37.60 -32.56
N LEU A 340 1.32 37.67 -33.12
CA LEU A 340 2.27 36.56 -33.10
C LEU A 340 3.06 36.55 -31.80
N LYS A 341 3.09 35.43 -31.10
CA LYS A 341 3.99 35.24 -29.97
C LYS A 341 5.27 34.57 -30.44
N ALA A 342 6.41 35.04 -29.97
CA ALA A 342 7.69 34.40 -30.30
C ALA A 342 8.60 34.19 -29.09
N LEU A 343 9.34 33.09 -29.14
CA LEU A 343 10.48 32.79 -28.29
C LEU A 343 11.77 33.11 -29.05
N VAL A 344 12.67 33.87 -28.42
CA VAL A 344 13.96 34.25 -29.01
C VAL A 344 15.09 33.57 -28.24
N LEU A 345 15.93 32.82 -28.96
CA LEU A 345 17.07 32.07 -28.43
C LEU A 345 18.36 32.61 -29.06
N GLU A 346 19.33 33.01 -28.25
CA GLU A 346 20.62 33.53 -28.72
C GLU A 346 21.76 32.56 -28.33
N ALA A 347 22.31 31.87 -29.31
CA ALA A 347 23.41 30.93 -29.14
C ALA A 347 24.73 31.48 -29.70
N ARG A 348 25.80 31.33 -28.91
CA ARG A 348 27.16 31.66 -29.35
C ARG A 348 27.88 30.42 -29.91
N ALA A 349 28.39 30.49 -31.13
CA ALA A 349 29.13 29.40 -31.75
C ALA A 349 30.50 29.87 -32.25
N PRO A 350 31.57 29.05 -32.17
CA PRO A 350 31.58 27.65 -31.74
C PRO A 350 31.78 27.45 -30.23
N GLU A 351 31.88 28.53 -29.43
CA GLU A 351 32.31 28.43 -28.03
C GLU A 351 31.29 27.75 -27.12
N GLN A 352 29.99 28.03 -27.28
CA GLN A 352 28.92 27.43 -26.49
C GLN A 352 28.28 26.25 -27.23
N PHE A 353 28.01 26.42 -28.52
CA PHE A 353 27.47 25.38 -29.40
C PHE A 353 28.56 24.92 -30.36
N GLY A 354 29.06 23.69 -30.20
CA GLY A 354 30.26 23.18 -30.89
C GLY A 354 30.02 22.55 -32.27
N SER A 355 28.77 22.36 -32.69
CA SER A 355 28.43 21.77 -34.00
C SER A 355 27.15 22.38 -34.57
N VAL A 356 26.94 22.17 -35.89
CA VAL A 356 25.69 22.57 -36.55
C VAL A 356 24.50 21.81 -35.98
N ASP A 357 24.68 20.54 -35.61
CA ASP A 357 23.60 19.71 -35.07
C ASP A 357 23.10 20.29 -33.74
N TYR A 358 24.00 20.81 -32.89
CA TYR A 358 23.59 21.51 -31.67
C TYR A 358 22.85 22.82 -31.96
N LEU A 359 23.20 23.55 -33.03
CA LEU A 359 22.45 24.75 -33.42
C LEU A 359 21.06 24.44 -33.97
N LEU A 360 20.85 23.27 -34.59
CA LEU A 360 19.53 22.86 -35.07
C LEU A 360 18.55 22.60 -33.92
N LEU A 361 19.04 22.27 -32.72
CA LEU A 361 18.20 22.13 -31.53
C LEU A 361 17.45 23.40 -31.17
N LEU A 362 18.00 24.58 -31.52
CA LEU A 362 17.34 25.86 -31.27
C LEU A 362 15.99 25.91 -31.98
N SER A 363 15.92 25.44 -33.23
CA SER A 363 14.66 25.39 -34.00
C SER A 363 13.82 24.14 -33.75
N ASP A 364 14.48 22.99 -33.53
CA ASP A 364 13.80 21.68 -33.60
C ASP A 364 13.30 21.18 -32.24
N SER A 365 13.83 21.71 -31.13
CA SER A 365 13.42 21.29 -29.79
C SER A 365 11.98 21.71 -29.47
N THR A 366 11.22 20.94 -28.72
CA THR A 366 9.97 21.41 -28.10
C THR A 366 10.30 22.16 -26.79
N ILE A 367 9.72 23.35 -26.61
CA ILE A 367 9.90 24.20 -25.42
C ILE A 367 8.50 24.59 -24.93
N ASP A 368 8.05 23.95 -23.85
CA ASP A 368 6.67 24.08 -23.35
C ASP A 368 6.45 25.32 -22.44
N LYS A 369 7.52 26.07 -22.16
CA LYS A 369 7.46 27.30 -21.35
C LYS A 369 7.52 28.53 -22.24
N GLU A 370 6.57 29.45 -22.06
CA GLU A 370 6.65 30.80 -22.61
C GLU A 370 7.67 31.62 -21.79
N TYR A 371 8.56 32.34 -22.48
CA TYR A 371 9.54 33.24 -21.86
C TYR A 371 9.37 34.64 -22.42
N ASP A 372 9.29 35.63 -21.53
CA ASP A 372 9.14 37.05 -21.88
C ASP A 372 10.50 37.78 -22.04
N TYR A 373 11.60 37.03 -22.12
CA TYR A 373 12.96 37.52 -22.30
C TYR A 373 13.76 36.61 -23.25
N VAL A 374 14.85 37.13 -23.82
CA VAL A 374 15.74 36.37 -24.72
C VAL A 374 16.52 35.32 -23.92
N LEU A 375 16.47 34.06 -24.36
CA LEU A 375 17.27 32.99 -23.76
C LEU A 375 18.68 32.98 -24.36
N SER A 376 19.68 33.40 -23.59
CA SER A 376 21.09 33.42 -23.99
C SER A 376 22.01 32.81 -22.93
N GLY A 377 23.23 32.44 -23.33
CA GLY A 377 24.25 31.91 -22.41
C GLY A 377 23.74 30.69 -21.61
N ASP A 378 23.92 30.71 -20.30
CA ASP A 378 23.61 29.56 -19.44
C ASP A 378 22.13 29.14 -19.49
N ASN A 379 21.24 30.07 -19.84
CA ASN A 379 19.81 29.80 -20.00
C ASN A 379 19.48 28.87 -21.18
N LEU A 380 20.45 28.58 -22.06
CA LEU A 380 20.31 27.60 -23.14
C LEU A 380 20.92 26.22 -22.82
N HIS A 381 21.56 26.04 -21.66
CA HIS A 381 22.21 24.77 -21.32
C HIS A 381 21.24 23.59 -21.31
N PHE A 382 19.96 23.80 -21.01
CA PHE A 382 18.95 22.74 -21.03
C PHE A 382 18.80 22.10 -22.43
N LEU A 383 19.03 22.86 -23.51
CA LEU A 383 18.98 22.33 -24.89
C LEU A 383 20.19 21.46 -25.21
N LEU A 384 21.38 21.88 -24.79
CA LEU A 384 22.60 21.09 -24.93
C LEU A 384 22.49 19.79 -24.12
N ARG A 385 22.01 19.90 -22.87
CA ARG A 385 21.79 18.76 -22.00
C ARG A 385 20.79 17.77 -22.60
N LYS A 386 19.71 18.25 -23.22
CA LYS A 386 18.73 17.39 -23.91
C LYS A 386 19.36 16.56 -25.02
N ALA A 387 20.26 17.13 -25.82
CA ALA A 387 20.95 16.40 -26.88
C ALA A 387 22.06 15.46 -26.37
N ASP A 388 22.74 15.84 -25.29
CA ASP A 388 23.68 14.95 -24.62
C ASP A 388 22.95 13.73 -24.02
N VAL A 389 21.75 13.94 -23.47
CA VAL A 389 20.86 12.88 -22.99
C VAL A 389 20.36 12.01 -24.15
N GLU A 390 19.98 12.59 -25.30
CA GLU A 390 19.61 11.82 -26.49
C GLU A 390 20.73 10.87 -26.93
N LYS A 391 21.97 11.38 -26.99
CA LYS A 391 23.15 10.56 -27.30
C LYS A 391 23.38 9.48 -26.25
N ALA A 392 23.22 9.82 -24.98
CA ALA A 392 23.36 8.87 -23.87
C ALA A 392 22.31 7.76 -23.92
N VAL A 393 21.05 8.06 -24.27
CA VAL A 393 20.00 7.06 -24.48
C VAL A 393 20.37 6.12 -25.63
N ARG A 394 20.79 6.67 -26.78
CA ARG A 394 21.23 5.87 -27.93
C ARG A 394 22.39 4.94 -27.58
N ARG A 395 23.43 5.47 -26.93
CA ARG A 395 24.55 4.65 -26.43
C ARG A 395 24.10 3.63 -25.38
N GLY A 396 23.12 4.00 -24.55
CA GLY A 396 22.58 3.13 -23.53
C GLY A 396 21.92 1.89 -24.12
N ILE A 397 21.20 2.07 -25.23
CA ILE A 397 20.58 0.99 -26.01
C ILE A 397 21.68 0.13 -26.65
N GLU A 398 22.63 0.77 -27.36
CA GLU A 398 23.72 0.07 -28.07
C GLU A 398 24.64 -0.74 -27.13
N ASN A 399 24.86 -0.28 -25.90
CA ASN A 399 25.77 -0.90 -24.93
C ASN A 399 25.05 -1.69 -23.82
N GLU A 400 23.73 -1.88 -23.89
CA GLU A 400 22.93 -2.57 -22.86
C GLU A 400 23.09 -2.00 -21.43
N ASN A 401 23.25 -0.67 -21.34
CA ASN A 401 23.49 0.04 -20.07
C ASN A 401 22.22 0.40 -19.30
N PHE A 402 21.06 -0.09 -19.77
CA PHE A 402 19.79 0.08 -19.08
C PHE A 402 19.57 -1.02 -18.05
N ARG A 403 18.98 -0.65 -16.92
CA ARG A 403 18.59 -1.60 -15.86
C ARG A 403 17.18 -1.30 -15.38
N VAL A 404 16.44 -2.34 -15.05
CA VAL A 404 15.12 -2.22 -14.43
C VAL A 404 15.27 -2.28 -12.91
N TYR A 405 14.71 -1.27 -12.25
CA TYR A 405 14.60 -1.14 -10.81
C TYR A 405 13.14 -1.27 -10.42
N PHE A 406 12.87 -1.72 -9.20
CA PHE A 406 11.54 -1.90 -8.65
C PHE A 406 11.33 -0.89 -7.52
N ASN A 407 10.32 -0.05 -7.66
CA ASN A 407 9.92 0.90 -6.63
C ASN A 407 8.75 0.30 -5.83
N PRO A 408 8.93 -0.05 -4.55
CA PRO A 408 7.88 -0.68 -3.76
C PRO A 408 6.64 0.21 -3.61
N ILE A 409 5.47 -0.40 -3.70
CA ILE A 409 4.17 0.20 -3.44
C ILE A 409 3.65 -0.40 -2.14
N TYR A 410 3.20 0.47 -1.24
CA TYR A 410 2.77 0.14 0.09
C TYR A 410 1.25 0.22 0.21
N THR A 411 0.63 -0.63 1.01
CA THR A 411 -0.73 -0.42 1.49
C THR A 411 -0.77 0.80 2.40
N LYS A 412 -1.81 1.65 2.26
CA LYS A 412 -1.88 2.88 3.06
C LYS A 412 -2.20 2.63 4.54
N SER A 413 -2.97 1.58 4.84
CA SER A 413 -3.43 1.24 6.19
C SER A 413 -2.32 0.82 7.15
N ASP A 414 -1.45 -0.04 6.67
CA ASP A 414 -0.50 -0.83 7.46
C ASP A 414 0.94 -0.71 6.92
N LEU A 415 1.14 0.08 5.86
CA LEU A 415 2.46 0.35 5.27
C LEU A 415 3.22 -0.93 4.91
N GLN A 416 2.52 -1.93 4.37
CA GLN A 416 3.11 -3.18 3.91
C GLN A 416 3.36 -3.13 2.41
N ILE A 417 4.51 -3.66 1.97
CA ILE A 417 4.81 -3.78 0.54
C ILE A 417 3.84 -4.79 -0.07
N CYS A 418 2.98 -4.34 -0.97
CA CYS A 418 1.98 -5.18 -1.64
C CYS A 418 2.18 -5.24 -3.16
N ALA A 419 2.89 -4.28 -3.73
CA ALA A 419 3.16 -4.24 -5.16
C ALA A 419 4.50 -3.54 -5.42
N ALA A 420 4.92 -3.48 -6.68
CA ALA A 420 6.01 -2.62 -7.09
C ALA A 420 5.73 -2.04 -8.47
N GLU A 421 6.38 -0.93 -8.79
CA GLU A 421 6.41 -0.40 -10.14
C GLU A 421 7.81 -0.54 -10.73
N ALA A 422 7.88 -0.92 -12.00
CA ALA A 422 9.12 -1.07 -12.74
C ALA A 422 9.60 0.28 -13.30
N TYR A 423 10.81 0.66 -12.94
CA TYR A 423 11.49 1.89 -13.36
C TYR A 423 12.69 1.55 -14.21
N LEU A 424 12.85 2.29 -15.29
CA LEU A 424 14.06 2.23 -16.10
C LEU A 424 15.11 3.19 -15.53
N GLN A 425 16.33 2.70 -15.31
CA GLN A 425 17.50 3.51 -15.01
C GLN A 425 18.52 3.44 -16.14
N LEU A 426 19.10 4.60 -16.45
CA LEU A 426 20.21 4.73 -17.39
C LEU A 426 21.49 5.11 -16.63
N ARG A 427 22.52 4.30 -16.80
CA ARG A 427 23.89 4.65 -16.40
C ARG A 427 24.75 4.78 -17.65
N ASP A 428 25.02 6.01 -18.04
CA ASP A 428 25.89 6.32 -19.17
C ASP A 428 27.36 6.38 -18.73
N ASN A 429 28.25 5.97 -19.64
CA ASN A 429 29.69 5.91 -19.35
C ASN A 429 30.34 7.30 -19.30
N GLU A 430 29.78 8.31 -19.96
CA GLU A 430 30.30 9.69 -19.98
C GLU A 430 29.63 10.55 -18.90
N PHE A 431 28.30 10.43 -18.75
CA PHE A 431 27.50 11.30 -17.88
C PHE A 431 27.08 10.67 -16.55
N GLY A 432 27.43 9.40 -16.31
CA GLY A 432 27.04 8.68 -15.10
C GLY A 432 25.54 8.39 -15.04
N HIS A 433 24.92 8.55 -13.88
CA HIS A 433 23.48 8.33 -13.73
C HIS A 433 22.69 9.48 -14.35
N ILE A 434 21.78 9.13 -15.27
CA ILE A 434 20.85 10.07 -15.89
C ILE A 434 19.46 9.79 -15.34
N HIS A 435 18.81 10.83 -14.83
CA HIS A 435 17.49 10.71 -14.20
C HIS A 435 16.39 10.42 -15.23
N ARG A 436 15.40 9.60 -14.82
CA ARG A 436 14.27 9.18 -15.67
C ARG A 436 13.53 10.37 -16.26
N GLU A 437 13.28 11.39 -15.44
CA GLU A 437 12.57 12.62 -15.79
C GLU A 437 13.30 13.41 -16.90
N GLU A 438 14.60 13.14 -17.08
CA GLU A 438 15.42 13.77 -18.10
C GLU A 438 15.45 12.97 -19.40
N PHE A 439 15.57 11.63 -19.34
CA PHE A 439 15.76 10.82 -20.54
C PHE A 439 14.49 10.21 -21.14
N ILE A 440 13.43 9.97 -20.35
CA ILE A 440 12.16 9.42 -20.87
C ILE A 440 11.50 10.37 -21.88
N PRO A 441 11.33 11.68 -21.59
CA PRO A 441 10.74 12.60 -22.56
C PRO A 441 11.54 12.69 -23.86
N VAL A 442 12.87 12.56 -23.76
CA VAL A 442 13.77 12.52 -24.93
C VAL A 442 13.53 11.25 -25.73
N ALA A 443 13.50 10.09 -25.07
CA ALA A 443 13.24 8.81 -25.72
C ALA A 443 11.86 8.74 -26.40
N GLU A 444 10.84 9.37 -25.81
CA GLU A 444 9.50 9.47 -26.41
C GLU A 444 9.51 10.31 -27.69
N GLN A 445 10.16 11.48 -27.65
CA GLN A 445 10.24 12.38 -28.81
C GLN A 445 11.04 11.80 -29.98
N THR A 446 12.08 11.02 -29.69
CA THR A 446 12.89 10.37 -30.72
C THR A 446 12.36 9.00 -31.14
N GLY A 447 11.30 8.49 -30.51
CA GLY A 447 10.74 7.16 -30.75
C GLY A 447 11.54 6.00 -30.14
N MET A 448 12.66 6.27 -29.45
CA MET A 448 13.48 5.25 -28.78
C MET A 448 12.76 4.60 -27.59
N ILE A 449 11.67 5.21 -27.09
CA ILE A 449 10.86 4.67 -26.00
C ILE A 449 10.26 3.29 -26.33
N GLU A 450 10.04 2.99 -27.62
CA GLU A 450 9.49 1.70 -28.05
C GLU A 450 10.43 0.54 -27.66
N GLU A 451 11.70 0.67 -28.01
CA GLU A 451 12.74 -0.34 -27.72
C GLU A 451 12.97 -0.50 -26.22
N LEU A 452 13.00 0.63 -25.50
CA LEU A 452 13.16 0.63 -24.04
C LEU A 452 11.98 -0.02 -23.33
N GLY A 453 10.74 0.22 -23.77
CA GLY A 453 9.59 -0.39 -23.14
C GLY A 453 9.49 -1.90 -23.41
N TRP A 454 9.94 -2.39 -24.57
CA TRP A 454 10.10 -3.84 -24.79
C TRP A 454 11.13 -4.46 -23.86
N PHE A 455 12.27 -3.78 -23.66
CA PHE A 455 13.28 -4.20 -22.68
C PHE A 455 12.71 -4.28 -21.26
N VAL A 456 11.91 -3.29 -20.83
CA VAL A 456 11.26 -3.31 -19.51
C VAL A 456 10.29 -4.50 -19.39
N LEU A 457 9.43 -4.72 -20.38
CA LEU A 457 8.47 -5.84 -20.40
C LEU A 457 9.19 -7.19 -20.27
N GLU A 458 10.25 -7.40 -21.05
CA GLU A 458 11.03 -8.64 -21.01
C GLU A 458 11.67 -8.88 -19.64
N GLN A 459 12.26 -7.86 -19.03
CA GLN A 459 12.89 -7.98 -17.71
C GLN A 459 11.88 -8.22 -16.58
N VAL A 460 10.72 -7.57 -16.62
CA VAL A 460 9.67 -7.77 -15.61
C VAL A 460 9.04 -9.16 -15.75
N PHE A 461 8.75 -9.61 -16.97
CA PHE A 461 8.15 -10.93 -17.18
C PHE A 461 9.13 -12.05 -16.82
N TYR A 462 10.43 -11.87 -17.12
CA TYR A 462 11.47 -12.76 -16.63
C TYR A 462 11.56 -12.79 -15.09
N PHE A 463 11.34 -11.66 -14.42
CA PHE A 463 11.32 -11.61 -12.96
C PHE A 463 10.10 -12.33 -12.37
N LEU A 464 8.90 -12.12 -12.93
CA LEU A 464 7.66 -12.78 -12.51
C LEU A 464 7.71 -14.30 -12.74
N GLY A 465 8.26 -14.74 -13.87
CA GLY A 465 8.41 -16.17 -14.20
C GLY A 465 9.30 -16.97 -13.24
N GLY A 466 10.05 -16.29 -12.36
CA GLY A 466 10.93 -16.94 -11.38
C GLY A 466 10.24 -17.49 -10.13
N GLY A 467 8.92 -17.28 -9.95
CA GLY A 467 8.12 -17.80 -8.82
C GLY A 467 8.37 -17.14 -7.45
N ILE A 468 9.49 -16.43 -7.29
CA ILE A 468 9.85 -15.70 -6.05
C ILE A 468 8.78 -14.67 -5.66
N VAL A 469 8.10 -14.09 -6.65
CA VAL A 469 7.09 -13.04 -6.44
C VAL A 469 5.81 -13.62 -5.83
N ASP A 470 5.40 -14.81 -6.28
CA ASP A 470 4.27 -15.56 -5.72
C ASP A 470 4.54 -15.95 -4.26
N GLU A 471 5.76 -16.43 -3.97
CA GLU A 471 6.19 -16.82 -2.61
C GLU A 471 6.17 -15.63 -1.62
N MET A 472 6.34 -14.40 -2.11
CA MET A 472 6.46 -13.20 -1.28
C MET A 472 5.18 -12.38 -1.18
N GLY A 473 4.05 -12.88 -1.71
CA GLY A 473 2.74 -12.27 -1.53
C GLY A 473 2.54 -10.93 -2.24
N LEU A 474 3.28 -10.66 -3.32
CA LEU A 474 3.09 -9.47 -4.16
C LEU A 474 1.79 -9.59 -4.99
N GLU A 475 0.95 -8.56 -4.96
CA GLU A 475 -0.30 -8.50 -5.72
C GLU A 475 -0.08 -8.20 -7.20
N PHE A 476 0.89 -7.32 -7.52
CA PHE A 476 1.23 -6.97 -8.90
C PHE A 476 2.56 -6.23 -9.04
N ILE A 477 3.07 -6.23 -10.29
CA ILE A 477 4.07 -5.30 -10.78
C ILE A 477 3.44 -4.39 -11.83
N SER A 478 3.56 -3.09 -11.60
CA SER A 478 3.06 -2.03 -12.45
C SER A 478 4.14 -1.59 -13.46
N ILE A 479 3.77 -1.42 -14.73
CA ILE A 479 4.67 -1.10 -15.84
C ILE A 479 4.08 0.06 -16.64
N ASN A 480 4.85 1.13 -16.80
CA ASN A 480 4.46 2.29 -17.62
C ASN A 480 4.51 1.96 -19.11
N LEU A 481 3.41 2.26 -19.82
CA LEU A 481 3.32 2.12 -21.27
C LEU A 481 3.20 3.48 -21.95
N SER A 482 3.95 3.68 -23.03
CA SER A 482 3.81 4.89 -23.84
C SER A 482 2.66 4.76 -24.84
N SER A 483 2.05 5.89 -25.22
CA SER A 483 0.99 5.94 -26.24
C SER A 483 1.44 5.35 -27.58
N VAL A 484 2.72 5.52 -27.94
CA VAL A 484 3.29 5.02 -29.19
C VAL A 484 3.32 3.50 -29.24
N GLN A 485 3.52 2.83 -28.10
CA GLN A 485 3.58 1.37 -28.02
C GLN A 485 2.19 0.74 -28.15
N ILE A 486 1.19 1.34 -27.49
CA ILE A 486 -0.16 0.75 -27.40
C ILE A 486 -0.89 0.80 -28.74
N VAL A 487 -0.60 1.78 -29.60
CA VAL A 487 -1.26 1.96 -30.90
C VAL A 487 -0.78 0.95 -31.95
N LYS A 488 0.31 0.21 -31.70
CA LYS A 488 0.86 -0.78 -32.65
C LYS A 488 -0.05 -1.99 -32.77
N THR A 489 -0.26 -2.44 -34.00
CA THR A 489 -1.17 -3.56 -34.32
C THR A 489 -0.68 -4.91 -33.80
N ASP A 490 0.63 -5.09 -33.60
CA ASP A 490 1.27 -6.32 -33.13
C ASP A 490 1.55 -6.34 -31.61
N PHE A 491 1.20 -5.28 -30.86
CA PHE A 491 1.52 -5.15 -29.44
C PHE A 491 0.97 -6.32 -28.60
N VAL A 492 -0.31 -6.64 -28.78
CA VAL A 492 -0.99 -7.71 -28.01
C VAL A 492 -0.35 -9.07 -28.24
N GLU A 493 0.01 -9.39 -29.48
CA GLU A 493 0.57 -10.71 -29.82
C GLU A 493 2.00 -10.85 -29.29
N LYS A 494 2.80 -9.78 -29.31
CA LYS A 494 4.13 -9.77 -28.67
C LYS A 494 4.05 -9.91 -27.15
N VAL A 495 3.11 -9.24 -26.50
CA VAL A 495 2.90 -9.38 -25.04
C VAL A 495 2.55 -10.83 -24.68
N LYS A 496 1.63 -11.47 -25.42
CA LYS A 496 1.31 -12.89 -25.22
C LYS A 496 2.53 -13.80 -25.39
N ALA A 497 3.31 -13.59 -26.46
CA ALA A 497 4.51 -14.38 -26.70
C ALA A 497 5.54 -14.25 -25.57
N LEU A 498 5.69 -13.06 -24.98
CA LEU A 498 6.58 -12.85 -23.82
C LEU A 498 6.02 -13.52 -22.55
N LEU A 499 4.71 -13.46 -22.30
CA LEU A 499 4.08 -14.16 -21.18
C LEU A 499 4.32 -15.67 -21.25
N GLU A 500 4.11 -16.26 -22.42
CA GLU A 500 4.35 -17.69 -22.66
C GLU A 500 5.83 -18.05 -22.54
N LYS A 501 6.74 -17.23 -23.08
CA LYS A 501 8.19 -17.45 -23.03
C LYS A 501 8.72 -17.54 -21.60
N TYR A 502 8.20 -16.70 -20.69
CA TYR A 502 8.70 -16.61 -19.32
C TYR A 502 7.78 -17.26 -18.27
N GLY A 503 6.57 -17.69 -18.63
CA GLY A 503 5.62 -18.27 -17.68
C GLY A 503 5.09 -17.27 -16.65
N ALA A 504 5.04 -15.98 -16.98
CA ALA A 504 4.57 -14.93 -16.07
C ALA A 504 3.04 -14.95 -15.96
N SER A 505 2.52 -14.88 -14.72
CA SER A 505 1.07 -14.82 -14.48
C SER A 505 0.48 -13.47 -14.93
N PRO A 506 -0.51 -13.45 -15.85
CA PRO A 506 -1.08 -12.20 -16.34
C PRO A 506 -1.75 -11.33 -15.26
N SER A 507 -2.32 -11.94 -14.22
CA SER A 507 -3.01 -11.24 -13.13
C SER A 507 -2.09 -10.39 -12.26
N MET A 508 -0.79 -10.69 -12.27
CA MET A 508 0.24 -9.93 -11.56
C MET A 508 0.74 -8.70 -12.34
N ILE A 509 0.25 -8.47 -13.55
CA ILE A 509 0.74 -7.36 -14.38
C ILE A 509 -0.31 -6.26 -14.40
N VAL A 510 0.12 -5.06 -14.04
CA VAL A 510 -0.65 -3.82 -14.21
C VAL A 510 0.06 -2.94 -15.22
N PHE A 511 -0.66 -2.52 -16.26
CA PHE A 511 -0.16 -1.50 -17.18
C PHE A 511 -0.66 -0.12 -16.79
N ASP A 512 0.27 0.79 -16.59
CA ASP A 512 0.01 2.20 -16.33
C ASP A 512 -0.05 2.96 -17.65
N ILE A 513 -1.14 3.70 -17.84
CA ILE A 513 -1.37 4.51 -19.03
C ILE A 513 -1.61 5.94 -18.58
N SER A 514 -0.80 6.89 -19.05
CA SER A 514 -0.96 8.30 -18.67
C SER A 514 -2.30 8.87 -19.16
N GLU A 515 -2.84 9.83 -18.42
CA GLU A 515 -4.10 10.51 -18.77
C GLU A 515 -4.07 11.10 -20.19
N SER A 516 -2.94 11.67 -20.60
CA SER A 516 -2.73 12.24 -21.94
C SER A 516 -2.67 11.16 -23.03
N ALA A 517 -2.06 10.00 -22.74
CA ALA A 517 -2.06 8.86 -23.64
C ALA A 517 -3.48 8.30 -23.80
N ALA A 518 -4.25 8.22 -22.70
CA ALA A 518 -5.63 7.76 -22.72
C ALA A 518 -6.55 8.66 -23.54
N ALA A 519 -6.27 9.95 -23.62
CA ALA A 519 -7.01 10.91 -24.45
C ALA A 519 -6.76 10.73 -25.95
N THR A 520 -5.66 10.07 -26.33
CA THR A 520 -5.21 9.95 -27.73
C THR A 520 -5.72 8.63 -28.31
N ASP A 521 -6.62 8.70 -29.30
CA ASP A 521 -7.23 7.56 -30.00
C ASP A 521 -7.89 6.51 -29.08
N GLN A 522 -8.94 6.96 -28.38
CA GLN A 522 -9.69 6.18 -27.38
C GLN A 522 -10.19 4.82 -27.89
N TYR A 523 -10.47 4.69 -29.19
CA TYR A 523 -10.98 3.44 -29.77
C TYR A 523 -9.92 2.35 -29.82
N ILE A 524 -8.74 2.65 -30.38
CA ILE A 524 -7.63 1.68 -30.48
C ILE A 524 -7.18 1.26 -29.08
N LEU A 525 -7.08 2.23 -28.18
CA LEU A 525 -6.72 1.98 -26.79
C LEU A 525 -7.73 1.04 -26.11
N HIS A 526 -9.02 1.33 -26.21
CA HIS A 526 -10.08 0.51 -25.61
C HIS A 526 -10.05 -0.93 -26.13
N GLU A 527 -9.91 -1.13 -27.44
CA GLU A 527 -9.84 -2.47 -28.05
C GLU A 527 -8.59 -3.23 -27.60
N THR A 528 -7.45 -2.55 -27.48
CA THR A 528 -6.20 -3.15 -27.00
C THR A 528 -6.29 -3.56 -25.53
N MET A 529 -6.78 -2.66 -24.68
CA MET A 529 -7.01 -2.95 -23.26
C MET A 529 -7.99 -4.11 -23.08
N LYS A 530 -9.07 -4.16 -23.86
CA LYS A 530 -10.06 -5.24 -23.79
C LYS A 530 -9.48 -6.60 -24.14
N LYS A 531 -8.60 -6.68 -25.15
CA LYS A 531 -7.92 -7.93 -25.52
C LYS A 531 -6.96 -8.41 -24.42
N LEU A 532 -6.22 -7.50 -23.81
CA LEU A 532 -5.27 -7.80 -22.74
C LEU A 532 -5.95 -8.08 -21.39
N SER A 533 -7.06 -7.41 -21.10
CA SER A 533 -7.87 -7.68 -19.90
C SER A 533 -8.51 -9.06 -19.93
N ARG A 534 -8.91 -9.56 -21.12
CA ARG A 534 -9.41 -10.93 -21.29
C ARG A 534 -8.39 -12.02 -20.95
N ILE A 535 -7.09 -11.74 -21.05
CA ILE A 535 -6.03 -12.67 -20.63
C ILE A 535 -5.62 -12.45 -19.17
N GLY A 536 -6.21 -11.49 -18.46
CA GLY A 536 -6.00 -11.26 -17.02
C GLY A 536 -5.14 -10.03 -16.68
N ILE A 537 -4.63 -9.28 -17.66
CA ILE A 537 -3.82 -8.07 -17.40
C ILE A 537 -4.70 -6.91 -16.93
N ARG A 538 -4.22 -6.18 -15.93
CA ARG A 538 -4.94 -5.08 -15.29
C ARG A 538 -4.37 -3.74 -15.76
N PHE A 539 -5.16 -2.67 -15.62
CA PHE A 539 -4.78 -1.35 -16.13
C PHE A 539 -5.06 -0.25 -15.11
N PHE A 540 -4.06 0.60 -14.88
CA PHE A 540 -4.17 1.77 -14.02
C PHE A 540 -3.97 3.03 -14.86
N MET A 541 -4.67 4.10 -14.50
CA MET A 541 -4.49 5.40 -15.14
C MET A 541 -3.45 6.19 -14.34
N ASP A 542 -2.37 6.61 -15.01
CA ASP A 542 -1.27 7.36 -14.41
C ASP A 542 -1.40 8.87 -14.66
N GLU A 543 -0.74 9.66 -13.82
CA GLU A 543 -0.74 11.14 -13.85
C GLU A 543 -2.14 11.78 -13.78
N TYR A 544 -3.09 11.10 -13.13
CA TYR A 544 -4.47 11.56 -13.09
C TYR A 544 -4.63 12.91 -12.37
N GLY A 545 -5.25 13.87 -13.07
CA GLY A 545 -5.50 15.23 -12.60
C GLY A 545 -4.60 16.28 -13.23
N THR A 546 -3.66 15.90 -14.10
CA THR A 546 -2.83 16.82 -14.89
C THR A 546 -3.47 17.23 -16.21
N GLY A 547 -4.43 16.44 -16.72
CA GLY A 547 -5.06 16.61 -18.03
C GLY A 547 -6.53 17.05 -18.02
N PHE A 548 -7.13 17.02 -19.22
CA PHE A 548 -8.54 17.31 -19.49
C PHE A 548 -9.36 16.04 -19.71
N PHE A 549 -8.99 14.90 -19.11
CA PHE A 549 -9.72 13.66 -19.33
C PHE A 549 -11.10 13.75 -18.66
N ASN A 550 -12.15 13.54 -19.45
CA ASN A 550 -13.51 13.69 -18.99
C ASN A 550 -13.92 12.47 -18.13
N MET A 551 -14.75 12.67 -17.11
CA MET A 551 -15.19 11.60 -16.21
C MET A 551 -15.97 10.49 -16.94
N GLN A 552 -16.59 10.81 -18.08
CA GLN A 552 -17.30 9.85 -18.93
C GLN A 552 -16.37 8.81 -19.56
N SER A 553 -15.17 9.22 -19.97
CA SER A 553 -14.13 8.36 -20.54
C SER A 553 -13.46 7.52 -19.45
N ALA A 554 -13.31 8.06 -18.23
CA ALA A 554 -12.83 7.30 -17.08
C ALA A 554 -13.82 6.20 -16.66
N THR A 555 -15.13 6.40 -16.87
CA THR A 555 -16.16 5.36 -16.67
C THR A 555 -16.25 4.34 -17.81
N SER A 556 -15.95 4.71 -19.05
CA SER A 556 -16.09 3.81 -20.20
C SER A 556 -14.86 2.92 -20.48
N MET A 557 -13.69 3.30 -19.96
CA MET A 557 -12.45 2.54 -20.09
C MET A 557 -12.24 1.54 -18.94
N ILE A 558 -11.50 0.47 -19.22
CA ILE A 558 -11.27 -0.67 -18.31
C ILE A 558 -10.09 -0.38 -17.38
N PHE A 559 -10.20 0.64 -16.53
CA PHE A 559 -9.22 0.92 -15.49
C PHE A 559 -9.67 0.34 -14.15
N GLU A 560 -8.79 -0.37 -13.44
CA GLU A 560 -9.05 -0.86 -12.07
C GLU A 560 -8.68 0.20 -11.01
N GLY A 561 -7.68 1.03 -11.30
CA GLY A 561 -7.21 2.05 -10.38
C GLY A 561 -6.65 3.30 -11.06
N VAL A 562 -6.33 4.29 -10.24
CA VAL A 562 -5.71 5.56 -10.65
C VAL A 562 -4.50 5.86 -9.77
N LYS A 563 -3.45 6.42 -10.37
CA LYS A 563 -2.30 6.98 -9.67
C LYS A 563 -2.37 8.50 -9.66
N ILE A 564 -2.19 9.09 -8.50
CA ILE A 564 -2.27 10.54 -8.28
C ILE A 564 -0.99 11.01 -7.62
N ASP A 565 -0.31 11.96 -8.27
CA ASP A 565 0.91 12.56 -7.75
C ASP A 565 0.60 13.43 -6.51
N ALA A 566 1.22 13.10 -5.37
CA ALA A 566 1.03 13.80 -4.11
C ALA A 566 1.43 15.29 -4.19
N ARG A 567 2.35 15.67 -5.08
CA ARG A 567 2.76 17.07 -5.33
C ARG A 567 1.64 17.88 -5.98
N LEU A 568 0.76 17.27 -6.77
CA LEU A 568 -0.44 17.93 -7.30
C LEU A 568 -1.42 18.24 -6.17
N ILE A 569 -1.56 17.31 -5.22
CA ILE A 569 -2.41 17.49 -4.05
C ILE A 569 -1.91 18.66 -3.20
N GLN A 570 -0.61 18.73 -2.94
CA GLN A 570 0.02 19.80 -2.19
C GLN A 570 -0.10 21.17 -2.90
N LYS A 571 0.06 21.21 -4.24
CA LYS A 571 -0.13 22.44 -5.03
C LYS A 571 -1.59 22.90 -5.01
N ALA A 572 -2.54 21.97 -5.18
CA ALA A 572 -3.98 22.24 -5.17
C ALA A 572 -4.47 22.73 -3.80
N ALA A 573 -3.81 22.33 -2.70
CA ALA A 573 -4.13 22.78 -1.36
C ALA A 573 -3.90 24.28 -1.12
N ARG A 574 -3.14 24.96 -1.98
CA ARG A 574 -2.86 26.40 -1.86
C ARG A 574 -4.09 27.28 -2.10
N THR A 575 -5.12 26.77 -2.78
CA THR A 575 -6.38 27.50 -2.98
C THR A 575 -7.57 26.66 -2.53
N SER A 576 -8.57 27.30 -1.91
CA SER A 576 -9.78 26.63 -1.43
C SER A 576 -10.54 25.92 -2.56
N GLN A 577 -10.61 26.55 -3.74
CA GLN A 577 -11.28 25.99 -4.92
C GLN A 577 -10.59 24.72 -5.43
N SER A 578 -9.26 24.74 -5.61
CA SER A 578 -8.53 23.56 -6.10
C SER A 578 -8.57 22.40 -5.11
N ARG A 579 -8.58 22.67 -3.79
CA ARG A 579 -8.76 21.65 -2.75
C ARG A 579 -10.13 20.97 -2.84
N ILE A 580 -11.21 21.75 -3.03
CA ILE A 580 -12.57 21.21 -3.16
C ILE A 580 -12.68 20.34 -4.43
N ILE A 581 -12.12 20.79 -5.55
CA ILE A 581 -12.14 20.02 -6.81
C ILE A 581 -11.42 18.68 -6.63
N LEU A 582 -10.26 18.70 -5.99
CA LEU A 582 -9.47 17.50 -5.75
C LEU A 582 -10.17 16.52 -4.80
N ASP A 583 -10.72 17.00 -3.68
CA ASP A 583 -11.43 16.16 -2.71
C ASP A 583 -12.67 15.51 -3.34
N ASN A 584 -13.43 16.27 -4.13
CA ASN A 584 -14.56 15.73 -4.89
C ASN A 584 -14.12 14.68 -5.91
N ARG A 585 -13.01 14.89 -6.62
CA ARG A 585 -12.46 13.89 -7.56
C ARG A 585 -12.07 12.59 -6.85
N LEU A 586 -11.36 12.68 -5.73
CA LEU A 586 -10.94 11.52 -4.94
C LEU A 586 -12.15 10.74 -4.42
N ARG A 587 -13.18 11.44 -3.91
CA ARG A 587 -14.43 10.80 -3.48
C ARG A 587 -15.15 10.11 -4.64
N MET A 588 -15.25 10.74 -5.80
CA MET A 588 -15.91 10.15 -6.97
C MET A 588 -15.20 8.89 -7.45
N ILE A 589 -13.86 8.91 -7.51
CA ILE A 589 -13.06 7.73 -7.90
C ILE A 589 -13.27 6.58 -6.91
N GLY A 590 -13.23 6.88 -5.60
CA GLY A 590 -13.49 5.89 -4.56
C GLY A 590 -14.91 5.32 -4.64
N GLN A 591 -15.92 6.16 -4.93
CA GLN A 591 -17.31 5.73 -5.13
C GLN A 591 -17.49 4.86 -6.39
N MET A 592 -16.64 5.02 -7.39
CA MET A 592 -16.60 4.16 -8.58
C MET A 592 -15.93 2.81 -8.34
N GLY A 593 -15.50 2.52 -7.09
CA GLY A 593 -14.80 1.29 -6.73
C GLY A 593 -13.41 1.17 -7.36
N LYS A 594 -12.80 2.28 -7.77
CA LYS A 594 -11.46 2.30 -8.35
C LYS A 594 -10.43 2.45 -7.24
N LYS A 595 -9.33 1.69 -7.32
CA LYS A 595 -8.23 1.78 -6.37
C LYS A 595 -7.44 3.08 -6.57
N ILE A 596 -7.00 3.71 -5.50
CA ILE A 596 -6.23 4.96 -5.53
C ILE A 596 -4.82 4.71 -5.01
N ILE A 597 -3.82 5.03 -5.84
CA ILE A 597 -2.41 5.09 -5.45
C ILE A 597 -2.00 6.55 -5.31
N LEU A 598 -1.45 6.91 -4.16
CA LEU A 598 -0.75 8.19 -3.97
C LEU A 598 0.73 8.02 -4.28
N SER A 599 1.20 8.59 -5.39
CA SER A 599 2.58 8.47 -5.87
C SER A 599 3.43 9.71 -5.54
N ASN A 600 4.76 9.58 -5.65
CA ASN A 600 5.75 10.65 -5.41
C ASN A 600 5.71 11.24 -3.99
N VAL A 601 5.46 10.40 -2.99
CA VAL A 601 5.57 10.75 -1.57
C VAL A 601 7.04 10.68 -1.15
N ASP A 602 7.79 11.73 -1.51
CA ASP A 602 9.25 11.69 -1.44
C ASP A 602 9.85 12.21 -0.13
N TYR A 603 9.05 12.90 0.70
CA TYR A 603 9.49 13.53 1.94
C TYR A 603 8.38 13.55 2.99
N GLN A 604 8.75 13.70 4.25
CA GLN A 604 7.83 13.61 5.40
C GLN A 604 6.69 14.63 5.33
N ASP A 605 6.96 15.90 4.99
CA ASP A 605 5.90 16.91 4.84
C ASP A 605 4.84 16.51 3.80
N CYS A 606 5.23 15.74 2.78
CA CYS A 606 4.30 15.22 1.78
C CYS A 606 3.41 14.14 2.38
N TYR A 607 4.00 13.22 3.15
CA TYR A 607 3.28 12.15 3.85
C TYR A 607 2.29 12.71 4.88
N ASP A 608 2.72 13.64 5.71
CA ASP A 608 1.89 14.28 6.73
C ASP A 608 0.69 15.00 6.08
N PHE A 609 0.92 15.66 4.94
CA PHE A 609 -0.12 16.36 4.21
C PHE A 609 -1.21 15.42 3.65
N ILE A 610 -0.82 14.24 3.16
CA ILE A 610 -1.74 13.27 2.55
C ILE A 610 -2.27 12.21 3.51
N SER A 611 -1.83 12.22 4.77
CA SER A 611 -2.22 11.25 5.81
C SER A 611 -3.74 11.05 5.90
N ASN A 612 -4.49 12.16 5.92
CA ASN A 612 -5.95 12.18 6.03
C ASN A 612 -6.72 11.90 4.72
N ILE A 613 -6.02 11.69 3.61
CA ILE A 613 -6.66 11.43 2.30
C ILE A 613 -7.01 9.94 2.20
N LYS A 614 -8.24 9.58 1.85
CA LYS A 614 -8.59 8.16 1.63
C LYS A 614 -7.92 7.65 0.34
N ALA A 615 -7.06 6.64 0.46
CA ALA A 615 -6.41 5.95 -0.66
C ALA A 615 -6.05 4.51 -0.25
N ASP A 616 -5.94 3.62 -1.22
CA ASP A 616 -5.65 2.19 -0.99
C ASP A 616 -4.14 1.96 -0.85
N TYR A 617 -3.36 2.62 -1.70
CA TYR A 617 -1.92 2.43 -1.76
C TYR A 617 -1.15 3.76 -1.74
N ILE A 618 0.12 3.68 -1.36
CA ILE A 618 1.05 4.80 -1.28
C ILE A 618 2.44 4.41 -1.79
N GLN A 619 3.12 5.34 -2.43
CA GLN A 619 4.42 5.09 -3.06
C GLN A 619 5.27 6.36 -3.06
N GLY A 620 6.56 6.22 -2.75
CA GLY A 620 7.50 7.33 -2.86
C GLY A 620 8.82 7.10 -2.11
N ARG A 621 9.78 7.98 -2.38
CA ARG A 621 11.16 7.86 -1.84
C ARG A 621 11.26 7.99 -0.33
N TYR A 622 10.22 8.53 0.33
CA TYR A 622 10.15 8.60 1.78
C TYR A 622 10.20 7.22 2.43
N PHE A 623 9.55 6.24 1.82
CA PHE A 623 9.51 4.88 2.33
C PHE A 623 10.74 4.08 1.89
N THR A 624 11.01 4.05 0.59
CA THR A 624 12.11 3.27 0.02
C THR A 624 12.55 3.85 -1.31
N GLN A 625 13.86 3.82 -1.56
CA GLN A 625 14.41 4.16 -2.88
C GLN A 625 14.12 3.01 -3.86
N PRO A 626 13.89 3.29 -5.15
CA PRO A 626 13.83 2.24 -6.16
C PRO A 626 15.06 1.34 -6.07
N ALA A 627 14.82 0.03 -6.00
CA ALA A 627 15.85 -0.97 -5.72
C ALA A 627 16.11 -1.84 -6.95
N SER A 628 17.34 -2.33 -7.12
CA SER A 628 17.62 -3.33 -8.15
C SER A 628 16.87 -4.64 -7.85
N LYS A 629 16.74 -5.53 -8.85
CA LYS A 629 16.10 -6.85 -8.67
C LYS A 629 16.54 -7.57 -7.39
N ASN A 630 17.86 -7.66 -7.14
CA ASN A 630 18.39 -8.41 -6.00
C ASN A 630 18.14 -7.71 -4.65
N GLU A 631 18.24 -6.39 -4.62
CA GLU A 631 17.93 -5.60 -3.42
C GLU A 631 16.44 -5.67 -3.11
N PHE A 632 15.58 -5.60 -4.12
CA PHE A 632 14.13 -5.71 -3.96
C PHE A 632 13.72 -7.07 -3.39
N ILE A 633 14.29 -8.18 -3.89
CA ILE A 633 14.08 -9.52 -3.31
C ILE A 633 14.53 -9.57 -1.84
N THR A 634 15.62 -8.89 -1.49
CA THR A 634 16.12 -8.85 -0.10
C THR A 634 15.16 -8.10 0.81
N ILE A 635 14.61 -6.97 0.35
CA ILE A 635 13.61 -6.18 1.08
C ILE A 635 12.34 -7.01 1.33
N LEU A 636 11.83 -7.69 0.30
CA LEU A 636 10.65 -8.54 0.41
C LEU A 636 10.85 -9.69 1.42
N ARG A 637 12.01 -10.38 1.36
CA ARG A 637 12.34 -11.45 2.32
C ARG A 637 12.34 -10.96 3.76
N ALA A 638 12.99 -9.83 4.02
CA ALA A 638 13.07 -9.25 5.36
C ALA A 638 11.67 -8.87 5.89
N THR A 639 10.83 -8.33 5.01
CA THR A 639 9.46 -7.91 5.37
C THR A 639 8.57 -9.10 5.71
N GLU A 640 8.61 -10.16 4.90
CA GLU A 640 7.78 -11.35 5.15
C GLU A 640 8.24 -12.14 6.39
N THR A 641 9.55 -12.18 6.68
CA THR A 641 10.04 -12.78 7.94
C THR A 641 9.51 -12.06 9.17
N ALA A 642 9.53 -10.72 9.17
CA ALA A 642 9.00 -9.93 10.28
C ALA A 642 7.47 -10.15 10.46
N ARG A 643 6.74 -10.25 9.35
CA ARG A 643 5.30 -10.50 9.33
C ARG A 643 4.93 -11.86 9.95
N MET A 644 5.69 -12.90 9.61
CA MET A 644 5.52 -14.23 10.16
C MET A 644 5.73 -14.27 11.67
N GLU A 645 6.71 -13.52 12.19
CA GLU A 645 6.96 -13.42 13.63
C GLU A 645 5.82 -12.68 14.36
N GLU A 646 5.36 -11.55 13.81
CA GLU A 646 4.25 -10.78 14.39
C GLU A 646 2.95 -11.60 14.44
N ARG A 647 2.60 -12.29 13.34
CA ARG A 647 1.41 -13.16 13.29
C ARG A 647 1.47 -14.28 14.32
N ARG A 648 2.63 -14.91 14.49
CA ARG A 648 2.82 -15.96 15.51
C ARG A 648 2.65 -15.40 16.92
N ALA A 649 3.20 -14.22 17.21
CA ALA A 649 3.05 -13.59 18.51
C ALA A 649 1.58 -13.22 18.81
N ARG A 650 0.86 -12.68 17.82
CA ARG A 650 -0.55 -12.30 17.97
C ARG A 650 -1.46 -13.50 18.14
N ALA A 651 -1.29 -14.54 17.31
CA ALA A 651 -2.04 -15.78 17.43
C ALA A 651 -1.81 -16.47 18.78
N ALA A 652 -0.57 -16.46 19.29
CA ALA A 652 -0.26 -17.00 20.62
C ALA A 652 -0.97 -16.22 21.75
N ASN A 653 -1.04 -14.89 21.67
CA ASN A 653 -1.75 -14.06 22.66
C ASN A 653 -3.27 -14.25 22.62
N GLU A 654 -3.86 -14.32 21.42
CA GLU A 654 -5.29 -14.58 21.25
C GLU A 654 -5.66 -15.98 21.76
N ALA A 655 -4.87 -17.01 21.42
CA ALA A 655 -5.06 -18.37 21.92
C ALA A 655 -4.97 -18.44 23.45
N LYS A 656 -3.98 -17.76 24.06
CA LYS A 656 -3.83 -17.68 25.52
C LYS A 656 -5.06 -17.03 26.19
N SER A 657 -5.61 -15.99 25.59
CA SER A 657 -6.77 -15.27 26.12
C SER A 657 -8.05 -16.10 26.04
N ASN A 658 -8.28 -16.77 24.90
CA ASN A 658 -9.42 -17.64 24.70
C ASN A 658 -9.37 -18.87 25.61
N PHE A 659 -8.18 -19.45 25.81
CA PHE A 659 -7.97 -20.55 26.74
C PHE A 659 -8.39 -20.18 28.17
N LEU A 660 -7.97 -19.01 28.67
CA LEU A 660 -8.31 -18.57 30.02
C LEU A 660 -9.82 -18.28 30.18
N ALA A 661 -10.46 -17.72 29.15
CA ALA A 661 -11.91 -17.49 29.14
C ALA A 661 -12.71 -18.80 29.20
N ASN A 662 -12.36 -19.79 28.38
CA ASN A 662 -13.03 -21.09 28.36
C ASN A 662 -12.81 -21.86 29.66
N MET A 663 -11.57 -21.89 30.16
CA MET A 663 -11.24 -22.52 31.44
C MET A 663 -12.01 -21.93 32.61
N SER A 664 -12.23 -20.61 32.63
CA SER A 664 -13.07 -20.03 33.69
C SER A 664 -14.50 -20.55 33.65
N HIS A 665 -15.08 -20.76 32.47
CA HIS A 665 -16.43 -21.30 32.36
C HIS A 665 -16.48 -22.76 32.81
N GLU A 666 -15.52 -23.57 32.38
CA GLU A 666 -15.43 -24.99 32.74
C GLU A 666 -15.15 -25.22 34.22
N ILE A 667 -14.45 -24.31 34.90
CA ILE A 667 -14.21 -24.41 36.34
C ILE A 667 -15.40 -23.85 37.14
N ARG A 668 -16.08 -22.80 36.66
CA ARG A 668 -17.21 -22.16 37.36
C ARG A 668 -18.41 -23.10 37.50
N THR A 669 -18.75 -23.85 36.45
CA THR A 669 -19.90 -24.75 36.42
C THR A 669 -19.86 -25.85 37.50
N PRO A 670 -18.79 -26.66 37.64
CA PRO A 670 -18.71 -27.68 38.67
C PRO A 670 -18.64 -27.09 40.07
N ILE A 671 -17.95 -25.95 40.28
CA ILE A 671 -17.91 -25.30 41.59
C ILE A 671 -19.30 -24.83 42.02
N ASN A 672 -20.07 -24.23 41.10
CA ASN A 672 -21.43 -23.80 41.38
C ASN A 672 -22.35 -24.99 41.71
N ALA A 673 -22.17 -26.14 41.06
CA ALA A 673 -22.88 -27.37 41.40
C ALA A 673 -22.53 -27.87 42.81
N VAL A 674 -21.24 -27.88 43.17
CA VAL A 674 -20.78 -28.24 44.52
C VAL A 674 -21.35 -27.30 45.57
N LEU A 675 -21.33 -25.99 45.31
CA LEU A 675 -21.92 -24.99 46.22
C LEU A 675 -23.44 -25.15 46.34
N GLY A 676 -24.14 -25.46 45.25
CA GLY A 676 -25.58 -25.74 45.26
C GLY A 676 -25.93 -26.95 46.14
N MET A 677 -25.17 -28.04 46.03
CA MET A 677 -25.37 -29.21 46.89
C MET A 677 -24.99 -28.94 48.35
N ASN A 678 -23.95 -28.15 48.56
CA ASN A 678 -23.56 -27.72 49.89
C ASN A 678 -24.64 -26.85 50.57
N GLU A 679 -25.35 -26.02 49.82
CA GLU A 679 -26.51 -25.26 50.30
C GLU A 679 -27.66 -26.19 50.73
N VAL A 680 -27.89 -27.29 50.02
CA VAL A 680 -28.87 -28.32 50.45
C VAL A 680 -28.44 -28.97 51.76
N ILE A 681 -27.16 -29.29 51.93
CA ILE A 681 -26.61 -29.83 53.20
C ILE A 681 -26.81 -28.83 54.35
N LEU A 682 -26.54 -27.55 54.13
CA LEU A 682 -26.72 -26.48 55.13
C LEU A 682 -28.17 -26.35 55.60
N ARG A 683 -29.14 -26.79 54.77
CA ARG A 683 -30.59 -26.74 55.07
C ARG A 683 -31.14 -28.00 55.69
N GLU A 684 -30.79 -29.17 55.14
CA GLU A 684 -31.37 -30.45 55.56
C GLU A 684 -30.64 -31.08 56.75
N CYS A 685 -29.33 -30.81 56.89
CA CYS A 685 -28.53 -31.43 57.93
C CYS A 685 -28.76 -30.78 59.30
N LYS A 686 -28.90 -31.62 60.33
CA LYS A 686 -29.02 -31.19 61.74
C LYS A 686 -27.77 -31.48 62.57
N ASP A 687 -26.76 -32.12 61.98
CA ASP A 687 -25.50 -32.43 62.64
C ASP A 687 -24.56 -31.21 62.58
N GLU A 688 -24.21 -30.67 63.75
CA GLU A 688 -23.39 -29.46 63.87
C GLU A 688 -22.03 -29.57 63.16
N LYS A 689 -21.41 -30.75 63.12
CA LYS A 689 -20.11 -30.94 62.45
C LYS A 689 -20.24 -30.93 60.94
N ILE A 690 -21.31 -31.51 60.41
CA ILE A 690 -21.57 -31.52 58.97
C ILE A 690 -21.92 -30.10 58.51
N LEU A 691 -22.66 -29.34 59.32
CA LEU A 691 -22.93 -27.93 59.06
C LEU A 691 -21.64 -27.09 59.06
N GLU A 692 -20.71 -27.33 59.99
CA GLU A 692 -19.40 -26.67 60.01
C GLU A 692 -18.57 -27.02 58.75
N TYR A 693 -18.53 -28.29 58.34
CA TYR A 693 -17.87 -28.70 57.09
C TYR A 693 -18.52 -28.05 55.87
N ALA A 694 -19.85 -27.98 55.84
CA ALA A 694 -20.56 -27.34 54.76
C ALA A 694 -20.27 -25.84 54.69
N GLN A 695 -20.21 -25.13 55.82
CA GLN A 695 -19.80 -23.71 55.85
C GLN A 695 -18.36 -23.51 55.35
N ASN A 696 -17.45 -24.44 55.69
CA ASN A 696 -16.07 -24.39 55.19
C ASN A 696 -15.98 -24.64 53.68
N ILE A 697 -16.75 -25.59 53.14
CA ILE A 697 -16.87 -25.85 51.70
C ILE A 697 -17.43 -24.60 50.99
N GLU A 698 -18.43 -23.94 51.58
CA GLU A 698 -19.00 -22.71 51.05
C GLU A 698 -17.93 -21.59 50.95
N GLY A 699 -17.17 -21.39 52.04
CA GLY A 699 -16.08 -20.41 52.09
C GLY A 699 -14.98 -20.68 51.06
N ALA A 700 -14.55 -21.94 50.93
CA ALA A 700 -13.53 -22.36 49.97
C ALA A 700 -13.99 -22.18 48.51
N GLY A 701 -15.23 -22.58 48.20
CA GLY A 701 -15.79 -22.44 46.85
C GLY A 701 -15.96 -20.98 46.43
N ARG A 702 -16.44 -20.11 47.32
CA ARG A 702 -16.53 -18.66 47.06
C ARG A 702 -15.15 -18.02 46.83
N THR A 703 -14.15 -18.44 47.59
CA THR A 703 -12.76 -17.96 47.42
C THR A 703 -12.21 -18.36 46.06
N LEU A 704 -12.42 -19.61 45.63
CA LEU A 704 -11.97 -20.11 44.34
C LEU A 704 -12.62 -19.36 43.16
N LEU A 705 -13.93 -19.09 43.24
CA LEU A 705 -14.63 -18.27 42.23
C LEU A 705 -14.06 -16.85 42.14
N SER A 706 -13.71 -16.24 43.27
CA SER A 706 -13.06 -14.92 43.29
C SER A 706 -11.70 -14.95 42.59
N LEU A 707 -10.87 -15.97 42.84
CA LEU A 707 -9.54 -16.10 42.22
C LEU A 707 -9.63 -16.23 40.69
N ILE A 708 -10.60 -17.01 40.21
CA ILE A 708 -10.83 -17.20 38.78
C ILE A 708 -11.24 -15.88 38.11
N ASN A 709 -12.14 -15.12 38.75
CA ASN A 709 -12.56 -13.82 38.25
C ASN A 709 -11.40 -12.81 38.23
N ASP A 710 -10.54 -12.80 39.26
CA ASP A 710 -9.33 -11.96 39.28
C ASP A 710 -8.39 -12.29 38.10
N ILE A 711 -8.19 -13.58 37.79
CA ILE A 711 -7.34 -14.03 36.68
C ILE A 711 -7.95 -13.62 35.32
N LEU A 712 -9.27 -13.72 35.18
CA LEU A 712 -9.96 -13.29 33.97
C LEU A 712 -9.87 -11.78 33.75
N ASP A 713 -10.19 -10.98 34.77
CA ASP A 713 -10.10 -9.52 34.71
C ASP A 713 -8.67 -9.11 34.36
N PHE A 714 -7.67 -9.77 34.97
CA PHE A 714 -6.27 -9.58 34.62
C PHE A 714 -5.96 -9.91 33.15
N SER A 715 -6.41 -11.05 32.65
CA SER A 715 -6.15 -11.47 31.26
C SER A 715 -6.78 -10.51 30.25
N LYS A 716 -7.97 -9.98 30.54
CA LYS A 716 -8.64 -8.97 29.70
C LYS A 716 -7.89 -7.64 29.70
N ILE A 717 -7.38 -7.22 30.85
CA ILE A 717 -6.54 -6.02 30.97
C ILE A 717 -5.23 -6.18 30.19
N GLU A 718 -4.53 -7.32 30.30
CA GLU A 718 -3.28 -7.59 29.56
C GLU A 718 -3.50 -7.66 28.04
N ALA A 719 -4.65 -8.19 27.59
CA ALA A 719 -5.02 -8.24 26.19
C ALA A 719 -5.55 -6.90 25.63
N GLY A 720 -5.73 -5.87 26.48
CA GLY A 720 -6.33 -4.59 26.09
C GLY A 720 -7.82 -4.68 25.73
N SER A 721 -8.51 -5.77 26.09
CA SER A 721 -9.93 -6.02 25.80
C SER A 721 -10.86 -5.63 26.96
N MET A 722 -10.32 -4.97 27.99
CA MET A 722 -11.09 -4.49 29.14
C MET A 722 -11.86 -3.22 28.78
N GLU A 723 -13.20 -3.29 28.83
CA GLU A 723 -14.09 -2.15 28.57
C GLU A 723 -14.61 -1.55 29.88
N ILE A 724 -14.69 -0.22 29.93
CA ILE A 724 -15.35 0.55 31.00
C ILE A 724 -16.75 0.90 30.53
N THR A 725 -17.77 0.50 31.29
CA THR A 725 -19.17 0.72 30.92
C THR A 725 -19.74 1.84 31.78
N GLU A 726 -19.78 3.05 31.23
CA GLU A 726 -20.27 4.23 31.96
C GLU A 726 -21.80 4.34 31.92
N ALA A 727 -22.42 4.43 33.10
CA ALA A 727 -23.86 4.61 33.28
C ALA A 727 -24.15 5.64 34.39
N GLU A 728 -25.40 6.09 34.47
CA GLU A 728 -25.88 6.90 35.59
C GLU A 728 -26.02 6.02 36.83
N TYR A 729 -25.47 6.47 37.96
CA TYR A 729 -25.52 5.75 39.24
C TYR A 729 -25.62 6.69 40.44
N ASP A 730 -26.18 6.19 41.54
CA ASP A 730 -26.22 6.90 42.83
C ASP A 730 -25.08 6.43 43.74
N PHE A 731 -24.19 7.34 44.11
CA PHE A 731 -23.00 7.03 44.91
C PHE A 731 -23.36 6.56 46.32
N SER A 732 -24.45 7.04 46.91
CA SER A 732 -24.95 6.55 48.20
C SER A 732 -25.37 5.07 48.17
N SER A 733 -25.89 4.59 47.04
CA SER A 733 -26.21 3.17 46.84
C SER A 733 -24.95 2.32 46.86
N VAL A 734 -23.92 2.74 46.10
CA VAL A 734 -22.61 2.08 46.07
C VAL A 734 -22.01 1.99 47.48
N LEU A 735 -22.02 3.09 48.24
CA LEU A 735 -21.48 3.13 49.60
C LEU A 735 -22.25 2.22 50.57
N ASN A 736 -23.58 2.17 50.48
CA ASN A 736 -24.40 1.29 51.33
C ASN A 736 -24.09 -0.19 51.05
N ASP A 737 -23.97 -0.55 49.79
CA ASP A 737 -23.63 -1.93 49.41
C ASP A 737 -22.21 -2.30 49.84
N VAL A 738 -21.24 -1.41 49.63
CA VAL A 738 -19.86 -1.60 50.11
C VAL A 738 -19.84 -1.80 51.63
N TYR A 739 -20.59 -1.00 52.39
CA TYR A 739 -20.70 -1.17 53.83
C TYR A 739 -21.25 -2.56 54.18
N ASN A 740 -22.35 -2.98 53.55
CA ASN A 740 -22.97 -4.29 53.80
C ASN A 740 -22.04 -5.46 53.49
N MET A 741 -21.22 -5.35 52.44
CA MET A 741 -20.25 -6.38 52.05
C MET A 741 -19.08 -6.52 53.04
N VAL A 742 -18.67 -5.43 53.68
CA VAL A 742 -17.46 -5.39 54.53
C VAL A 742 -17.78 -5.48 56.03
N HIS A 743 -18.94 -4.97 56.46
CA HIS A 743 -19.30 -4.85 57.87
C HIS A 743 -19.31 -6.19 58.60
N ILE A 744 -19.86 -7.25 57.99
CA ILE A 744 -19.89 -8.60 58.60
C ILE A 744 -18.47 -9.10 58.91
N LYS A 745 -17.52 -8.89 57.98
CA LYS A 745 -16.12 -9.32 58.15
C LYS A 745 -15.39 -8.49 59.21
N ALA A 746 -15.69 -7.19 59.28
CA ALA A 746 -15.16 -6.31 60.32
C ALA A 746 -15.70 -6.68 61.71
N GLU A 747 -16.99 -6.98 61.81
CA GLU A 747 -17.67 -7.41 63.05
C GLU A 747 -17.15 -8.74 63.57
N GLN A 748 -16.92 -9.73 62.69
CA GLN A 748 -16.30 -11.02 63.04
C GLN A 748 -14.90 -10.85 63.67
N LYS A 749 -14.18 -9.78 63.31
CA LYS A 749 -12.88 -9.41 63.87
C LYS A 749 -12.96 -8.35 64.97
N ILE A 750 -14.17 -7.91 65.34
CA ILE A 750 -14.40 -6.88 66.36
C ILE A 750 -13.69 -5.56 66.02
N LEU A 751 -13.63 -5.20 64.73
CA LEU A 751 -13.05 -3.95 64.25
C LEU A 751 -14.12 -2.85 64.12
N ASP A 752 -13.78 -1.62 64.52
CA ASP A 752 -14.64 -0.46 64.32
C ASP A 752 -14.61 -0.01 62.84
N LEU A 753 -15.73 -0.13 62.12
CA LEU A 753 -15.85 0.26 60.72
C LEU A 753 -16.65 1.56 60.61
N LYS A 754 -15.98 2.65 60.19
CA LYS A 754 -16.58 3.98 60.10
C LYS A 754 -16.60 4.51 58.66
N PHE A 755 -17.75 5.03 58.22
CA PHE A 755 -17.91 5.73 56.94
C PHE A 755 -18.17 7.21 57.24
N ASP A 756 -17.29 8.08 56.73
CA ASP A 756 -17.31 9.52 56.92
C ASP A 756 -17.46 10.19 55.54
N ILE A 757 -18.69 10.52 55.18
CA ILE A 757 -19.06 10.96 53.82
C ILE A 757 -19.48 12.43 53.88
N ASP A 758 -18.88 13.26 53.03
CA ASP A 758 -19.25 14.67 52.92
C ASP A 758 -20.71 14.81 52.46
N GLU A 759 -21.53 15.49 53.26
CA GLU A 759 -22.98 15.66 53.02
C GLU A 759 -23.28 16.47 51.75
N ASP A 760 -22.32 17.32 51.32
CA ASP A 760 -22.46 18.18 50.15
C ASP A 760 -22.07 17.49 48.83
N LEU A 761 -21.63 16.23 48.88
CA LEU A 761 -21.33 15.44 47.68
C LEU A 761 -22.59 15.21 46.83
N PRO A 762 -22.50 15.35 45.49
CA PRO A 762 -23.55 14.91 44.59
C PRO A 762 -23.77 13.40 44.72
N ASP A 763 -25.03 12.97 44.72
CA ASP A 763 -25.40 11.55 44.79
C ASP A 763 -25.38 10.93 43.38
N THR A 764 -26.00 11.58 42.40
CA THR A 764 -26.17 11.02 41.05
C THR A 764 -25.04 11.43 40.11
N MET A 765 -24.20 10.45 39.74
CA MET A 765 -23.00 10.61 38.90
C MET A 765 -23.05 9.72 37.65
N TYR A 766 -22.12 9.93 36.71
CA TYR A 766 -21.94 9.13 35.50
C TYR A 766 -20.56 8.47 35.48
N GLY A 767 -20.54 7.15 35.41
CA GLY A 767 -19.33 6.34 35.42
C GLY A 767 -19.63 4.85 35.56
N ASP A 768 -18.59 4.02 35.70
CA ASP A 768 -18.75 2.58 35.87
C ASP A 768 -18.92 2.22 37.36
N GLU A 769 -20.19 2.13 37.78
CA GLU A 769 -20.62 1.78 39.14
C GLU A 769 -19.99 0.47 39.65
N MET A 770 -19.90 -0.54 38.78
CA MET A 770 -19.43 -1.88 39.13
C MET A 770 -17.93 -1.88 39.39
N ARG A 771 -17.15 -1.20 38.54
CA ARG A 771 -15.70 -1.09 38.71
C ARG A 771 -15.35 -0.19 39.89
N LEU A 772 -16.08 0.90 40.10
CA LEU A 772 -15.93 1.74 41.30
C LEU A 772 -16.15 0.95 42.59
N ARG A 773 -17.25 0.18 42.65
CA ARG A 773 -17.55 -0.73 43.76
C ARG A 773 -16.45 -1.76 43.98
N GLN A 774 -15.97 -2.42 42.92
CA GLN A 774 -14.88 -3.39 42.96
C GLN A 774 -13.60 -2.78 43.52
N ILE A 775 -13.24 -1.58 43.07
CA ILE A 775 -12.08 -0.82 43.55
C ILE A 775 -12.18 -0.58 45.06
N ILE A 776 -13.32 -0.06 45.55
CA ILE A 776 -13.50 0.27 46.96
C ILE A 776 -13.49 -1.00 47.84
N VAL A 777 -14.19 -2.06 47.41
CA VAL A 777 -14.27 -3.35 48.12
C VAL A 777 -12.90 -4.01 48.21
N ASN A 778 -12.08 -3.97 47.15
CA ASN A 778 -10.74 -4.55 47.15
C ASN A 778 -9.83 -3.89 48.19
N VAL A 779 -9.87 -2.56 48.29
CA VAL A 779 -9.05 -1.80 49.24
C VAL A 779 -9.57 -1.98 50.67
N LEU A 780 -10.89 -1.92 50.90
CA LEU A 780 -11.48 -2.14 52.23
C LEU A 780 -11.28 -3.58 52.75
N ASN A 781 -11.44 -4.60 51.90
CA ASN A 781 -11.16 -5.98 52.28
C ASN A 781 -9.70 -6.14 52.70
N ASN A 782 -8.75 -5.50 52.00
CA ASN A 782 -7.35 -5.51 52.43
C ASN A 782 -7.17 -4.81 53.79
N ALA A 783 -7.79 -3.65 54.00
CA ALA A 783 -7.74 -2.95 55.29
C ALA A 783 -8.26 -3.81 56.46
N VAL A 784 -9.42 -4.46 56.31
CA VAL A 784 -9.99 -5.37 57.32
C VAL A 784 -9.16 -6.66 57.48
N LYS A 785 -8.60 -7.17 56.39
CA LYS A 785 -7.79 -8.38 56.38
C LYS A 785 -6.49 -8.21 57.18
N TYR A 786 -5.81 -7.06 57.06
CA TYR A 786 -4.52 -6.80 57.70
C TYR A 786 -4.59 -6.01 59.02
N THR A 787 -5.81 -5.72 59.50
CA THR A 787 -6.07 -5.17 60.84
C THR A 787 -6.57 -6.30 61.74
N GLU A 788 -5.92 -6.47 62.90
CA GLU A 788 -6.29 -7.48 63.91
C GLU A 788 -7.15 -6.85 65.02
N GLU A 789 -6.75 -5.68 65.52
CA GLU A 789 -7.48 -4.89 66.52
C GLU A 789 -7.49 -3.42 66.10
N GLY A 790 -8.52 -2.66 66.51
CA GLY A 790 -8.67 -1.24 66.17
C GLY A 790 -9.85 -0.98 65.24
N GLY A 791 -9.63 -0.23 64.16
CA GLY A 791 -10.68 0.15 63.21
C GLY A 791 -10.20 0.50 61.81
N VAL A 792 -11.16 0.56 60.90
CA VAL A 792 -11.02 0.95 59.50
C VAL A 792 -11.98 2.09 59.21
N THR A 793 -11.49 3.19 58.65
CA THR A 793 -12.30 4.37 58.30
C THR A 793 -12.25 4.62 56.80
N LEU A 794 -13.42 4.77 56.16
CA LEU A 794 -13.58 5.26 54.79
C LEU A 794 -14.05 6.71 54.84
N GLU A 795 -13.29 7.62 54.25
CA GLU A 795 -13.62 9.03 54.06
C GLU A 795 -13.89 9.28 52.57
N ALA A 796 -15.01 9.94 52.22
CA ALA A 796 -15.29 10.35 50.85
C ALA A 796 -15.55 11.85 50.76
N THR A 797 -14.82 12.53 49.87
CA THR A 797 -14.87 13.98 49.62
C THR A 797 -14.83 14.25 48.12
N GLY A 798 -15.24 15.44 47.68
CA GLY A 798 -15.23 15.78 46.25
C GLY A 798 -14.91 17.25 46.00
N ILE A 799 -14.15 17.53 44.94
CA ILE A 799 -13.83 18.88 44.50
C ILE A 799 -14.43 19.07 43.12
N ARG A 800 -15.34 20.04 42.94
CA ARG A 800 -15.90 20.38 41.63
C ARG A 800 -14.82 21.06 40.77
N ASP A 801 -14.60 20.53 39.57
CA ASP A 801 -13.71 21.11 38.56
C ASP A 801 -14.48 22.09 37.64
N TYR A 802 -13.82 22.62 36.60
CA TYR A 802 -14.49 23.45 35.59
C TYR A 802 -15.48 22.62 34.75
N GLY A 803 -16.78 22.87 34.89
CA GLY A 803 -17.85 22.21 34.12
C GLY A 803 -18.73 21.29 34.98
N ASP A 804 -19.25 20.22 34.37
CA ASP A 804 -20.11 19.22 35.02
C ASP A 804 -19.30 18.03 35.61
N THR A 805 -18.05 18.25 36.01
CA THR A 805 -17.13 17.20 36.48
C THR A 805 -16.72 17.45 37.93
N ILE A 806 -16.74 16.40 38.75
CA ILE A 806 -16.24 16.38 40.12
C ILE A 806 -15.09 15.38 40.22
N THR A 807 -14.00 15.80 40.85
CA THR A 807 -12.93 14.87 41.26
C THR A 807 -13.30 14.26 42.60
N LEU A 808 -13.73 13.00 42.57
CA LEU A 808 -14.08 12.22 43.76
C LEU A 808 -12.80 11.69 44.43
N LYS A 809 -12.68 11.91 45.73
CA LYS A 809 -11.53 11.49 46.54
C LYS A 809 -12.01 10.58 47.68
N ILE A 810 -11.64 9.31 47.61
CA ILE A 810 -11.98 8.28 48.59
C ILE A 810 -10.71 7.85 49.33
N LYS A 811 -10.69 8.01 50.65
CA LYS A 811 -9.56 7.68 51.51
C LYS A 811 -9.92 6.58 52.49
N ILE A 812 -9.21 5.46 52.44
CA ILE A 812 -9.42 4.30 53.30
C ILE A 812 -8.22 4.19 54.24
N THR A 813 -8.47 4.32 55.54
CA THR A 813 -7.44 4.32 56.58
C THR A 813 -7.63 3.11 57.49
N ASP A 814 -6.60 2.29 57.64
CA ASP A 814 -6.55 1.18 58.57
C ASP A 814 -5.58 1.47 59.73
N THR A 815 -5.79 0.79 60.86
CA THR A 815 -4.92 0.88 62.06
C THR A 815 -4.06 -0.36 62.25
N GLY A 816 -3.95 -1.18 61.22
CA GLY A 816 -3.32 -2.51 61.25
C GLY A 816 -1.79 -2.49 61.14
N LYS A 817 -1.24 -3.54 60.53
CA LYS A 817 0.22 -3.81 60.51
C LYS A 817 1.04 -2.76 59.75
N GLY A 818 0.44 -1.97 58.87
CA GLY A 818 1.16 -1.06 57.97
C GLY A 818 2.09 -1.79 56.99
N ILE A 819 2.68 -1.05 56.06
CA ILE A 819 3.52 -1.54 54.96
C ILE A 819 4.94 -0.99 55.15
N LYS A 820 5.96 -1.83 54.93
CA LYS A 820 7.36 -1.38 55.03
C LYS A 820 7.71 -0.47 53.86
N LYS A 821 8.57 0.53 54.11
CA LYS A 821 8.96 1.52 53.09
C LYS A 821 9.63 0.90 51.86
N GLU A 822 10.34 -0.21 52.04
CA GLU A 822 10.99 -0.97 50.96
C GLU A 822 10.00 -1.76 50.07
N GLU A 823 8.78 -2.02 50.57
CA GLU A 823 7.77 -2.81 49.87
C GLU A 823 6.77 -1.94 49.08
N LEU A 824 6.65 -0.65 49.42
CA LEU A 824 5.75 0.31 48.76
C LEU A 824 5.90 0.38 47.24
N PRO A 825 7.11 0.38 46.63
CA PRO A 825 7.25 0.46 45.17
C PRO A 825 6.68 -0.75 44.43
N THR A 826 6.52 -1.88 45.10
CA THR A 826 6.14 -3.15 44.49
C THR A 826 4.74 -3.61 44.90
N LEU A 827 3.98 -2.72 45.54
CA LEU A 827 2.65 -2.98 46.09
C LEU A 827 1.62 -3.30 44.99
N PHE A 828 1.79 -2.71 43.81
CA PHE A 828 0.91 -2.90 42.65
C PHE A 828 1.47 -3.94 41.65
N ASP A 829 2.57 -4.62 41.98
CA ASP A 829 3.15 -5.68 41.14
C ASP A 829 2.24 -6.92 41.13
N LYS A 830 2.15 -7.55 39.96
CA LYS A 830 1.32 -8.75 39.72
C LYS A 830 1.81 -9.94 40.57
N PHE A 831 0.89 -10.68 41.19
CA PHE A 831 1.13 -11.90 41.98
C PHE A 831 2.06 -11.75 43.20
N LYS A 832 2.38 -10.51 43.60
CA LYS A 832 3.31 -10.26 44.69
C LYS A 832 2.56 -10.09 46.01
N ARG A 833 2.90 -10.92 47.00
CA ARG A 833 2.38 -10.83 48.38
C ARG A 833 3.49 -10.36 49.32
N LEU A 834 3.21 -9.32 50.11
CA LEU A 834 4.16 -8.75 51.06
C LEU A 834 4.27 -9.64 52.33
N ASP A 835 5.49 -9.78 52.87
CA ASP A 835 5.81 -10.61 54.05
C ASP A 835 5.21 -12.05 54.02
N ALA A 836 5.48 -12.82 52.96
CA ALA A 836 4.91 -14.17 52.74
C ALA A 836 5.17 -15.19 53.87
N GLU A 837 6.24 -15.05 54.66
CA GLU A 837 6.54 -15.95 55.79
C GLU A 837 5.67 -15.70 57.03
N LYS A 838 5.37 -14.43 57.35
CA LYS A 838 4.57 -14.04 58.53
C LYS A 838 3.06 -14.00 58.24
N ASN A 839 2.68 -13.87 56.98
CA ASN A 839 1.29 -13.78 56.52
C ASN A 839 0.77 -15.09 55.91
N ARG A 840 1.39 -16.25 56.22
CA ARG A 840 1.00 -17.57 55.68
C ARG A 840 -0.46 -17.95 55.98
N THR A 841 -1.01 -17.49 57.10
CA THR A 841 -2.40 -17.76 57.52
C THR A 841 -3.43 -16.81 56.90
N ILE A 842 -3.01 -15.78 56.15
CA ILE A 842 -3.91 -14.76 55.61
C ILE A 842 -4.11 -15.00 54.11
N GLU A 843 -5.31 -15.35 53.66
CA GLU A 843 -5.61 -15.76 52.28
C GLU A 843 -5.67 -14.59 51.26
N GLY A 844 -5.11 -14.74 50.04
CA GLY A 844 -5.30 -13.79 48.93
C GLY A 844 -4.42 -14.04 47.69
N SER A 845 -4.90 -13.63 46.50
CA SER A 845 -4.28 -13.81 45.17
C SER A 845 -3.04 -12.95 44.92
N GLY A 846 -2.96 -11.77 45.55
CA GLY A 846 -1.99 -10.74 45.17
C GLY A 846 -2.31 -10.03 43.85
N LEU A 847 -3.51 -10.22 43.29
CA LEU A 847 -3.95 -9.55 42.06
C LEU A 847 -4.82 -8.32 42.32
N GLY A 848 -5.58 -8.30 43.42
CA GLY A 848 -6.60 -7.27 43.67
C GLY A 848 -6.12 -5.82 43.59
N LEU A 849 -4.95 -5.49 44.15
CA LEU A 849 -4.40 -4.12 44.08
C LEU A 849 -3.86 -3.77 42.68
N ALA A 850 -3.28 -4.73 41.97
CA ALA A 850 -2.83 -4.54 40.59
C ALA A 850 -4.03 -4.30 39.66
N ILE A 851 -5.12 -5.05 39.84
CA ILE A 851 -6.39 -4.83 39.12
C ILE A 851 -6.97 -3.45 39.48
N THR A 852 -7.00 -3.08 40.76
CA THR A 852 -7.47 -1.76 41.20
C THR A 852 -6.68 -0.62 40.54
N HIS A 853 -5.35 -0.74 40.45
CA HIS A 853 -4.52 0.25 39.77
C HIS A 853 -4.87 0.37 38.29
N SER A 854 -4.94 -0.75 37.56
CA SER A 854 -5.26 -0.76 36.13
C SER A 854 -6.68 -0.26 35.83
N LEU A 855 -7.67 -0.61 36.67
CA LEU A 855 -9.05 -0.10 36.55
C LEU A 855 -9.10 1.42 36.74
N LEU A 856 -8.37 1.95 37.72
CA LEU A 856 -8.30 3.39 37.94
C LEU A 856 -7.65 4.11 36.75
N GLU A 857 -6.58 3.57 36.16
CA GLU A 857 -5.99 4.16 34.95
C GLU A 857 -6.98 4.19 33.78
N LEU A 858 -7.72 3.10 33.56
CA LEU A 858 -8.75 3.03 32.50
C LEU A 858 -9.90 4.02 32.74
N MET A 859 -10.25 4.29 34.00
CA MET A 859 -11.27 5.26 34.39
C MET A 859 -10.71 6.70 34.56
N GLY A 860 -9.45 6.95 34.19
CA GLY A 860 -8.81 8.26 34.27
C GLY A 860 -8.47 8.75 35.69
N GLY A 861 -8.45 7.85 36.67
CA GLY A 861 -8.13 8.09 38.08
C GLY A 861 -6.73 7.62 38.50
N SER A 862 -6.45 7.69 39.80
CA SER A 862 -5.18 7.24 40.39
C SER A 862 -5.35 6.77 41.85
N ILE A 863 -4.38 6.00 42.35
CA ILE A 863 -4.32 5.54 43.75
C ILE A 863 -2.96 5.88 44.36
N MET A 864 -2.96 6.38 45.59
CA MET A 864 -1.78 6.71 46.39
C MET A 864 -1.82 5.98 47.72
N VAL A 865 -0.65 5.67 48.29
CA VAL A 865 -0.53 4.93 49.55
C VAL A 865 0.47 5.60 50.48
N ASP A 866 0.00 5.96 51.67
CA ASP A 866 0.82 6.43 52.79
C ASP A 866 0.73 5.40 53.91
N SER A 867 1.85 4.82 54.31
CA SER A 867 1.84 3.76 55.33
C SER A 867 3.05 3.83 56.25
N VAL A 868 2.84 3.52 57.53
CA VAL A 868 3.89 3.42 58.54
C VAL A 868 3.79 2.04 59.18
N TYR A 869 4.84 1.24 59.04
CA TYR A 869 4.89 -0.11 59.60
C TYR A 869 4.60 -0.11 61.11
N GLY A 870 3.63 -0.92 61.52
CA GLY A 870 3.10 -1.04 62.88
C GLY A 870 2.04 -0.01 63.28
N LYS A 871 1.66 0.94 62.40
CA LYS A 871 0.68 2.00 62.70
C LYS A 871 -0.49 2.07 61.70
N GLY A 872 -0.53 1.18 60.72
CA GLY A 872 -1.57 1.14 59.68
C GLY A 872 -1.20 1.83 58.37
N SER A 873 -2.13 1.79 57.41
CA SER A 873 -1.96 2.37 56.07
C SER A 873 -3.15 3.25 55.69
N THR A 874 -2.91 4.16 54.75
CA THR A 874 -3.91 5.04 54.14
C THR A 874 -3.81 4.90 52.63
N PHE A 875 -4.88 4.42 52.01
CA PHE A 875 -5.04 4.37 50.56
C PHE A 875 -5.94 5.53 50.13
N THR A 876 -5.46 6.36 49.21
CA THR A 876 -6.19 7.50 48.67
C THR A 876 -6.46 7.28 47.19
N ILE A 877 -7.73 7.18 46.82
CA ILE A 877 -8.22 6.99 45.46
C ILE A 877 -8.73 8.35 44.96
N VAL A 878 -8.36 8.72 43.74
CA VAL A 878 -8.78 9.95 43.08
C VAL A 878 -9.37 9.59 41.73
N LEU A 879 -10.62 9.99 41.46
CA LEU A 879 -11.35 9.60 40.26
C LEU A 879 -12.20 10.77 39.72
N PRO A 880 -12.01 11.19 38.47
CA PRO A 880 -12.91 12.16 37.85
C PRO A 880 -14.25 11.50 37.51
N GLN A 881 -15.36 12.16 37.86
CA GLN A 881 -16.72 11.70 37.59
C GLN A 881 -17.57 12.85 37.06
N LYS A 882 -18.47 12.58 36.12
CA LYS A 882 -19.41 13.59 35.64
C LYS A 882 -20.65 13.60 36.54
N VAL A 883 -21.11 14.77 36.93
CA VAL A 883 -22.31 14.96 37.76
C VAL A 883 -23.52 15.11 36.84
N ILE A 884 -24.54 14.28 37.03
CA ILE A 884 -25.80 14.36 36.26
C ILE A 884 -26.91 15.01 37.09
N GLY A 885 -26.97 14.73 38.39
CA GLY A 885 -27.99 15.24 39.29
C GLY A 885 -27.46 16.25 40.32
N ASP A 886 -28.32 17.19 40.72
CA ASP A 886 -28.06 18.15 41.80
C ASP A 886 -28.45 17.61 43.20
N SER A 887 -28.91 16.36 43.28
CA SER A 887 -29.22 15.67 44.53
C SER A 887 -27.95 15.52 45.37
N LYS A 888 -27.98 16.00 46.61
CA LYS A 888 -26.89 15.78 47.58
C LYS A 888 -27.10 14.49 48.35
N ILE A 889 -26.01 13.83 48.74
CA ILE A 889 -26.04 12.61 49.56
C ILE A 889 -26.70 12.87 50.94
N GLY A 890 -26.42 14.01 51.58
CA GLY A 890 -26.93 14.33 52.92
C GLY A 890 -26.31 13.46 54.03
N ASP A 891 -26.97 13.37 55.19
CA ASP A 891 -26.46 12.59 56.33
C ASP A 891 -26.56 11.07 56.08
N PHE A 892 -25.48 10.50 55.54
CA PHE A 892 -25.36 9.07 55.27
C PHE A 892 -25.43 8.21 56.56
N ARG A 893 -24.97 8.74 57.71
CA ARG A 893 -24.90 8.01 58.97
C ARG A 893 -26.29 7.70 59.53
N SER A 894 -27.21 8.66 59.42
CA SER A 894 -28.61 8.46 59.83
C SER A 894 -29.33 7.43 58.94
N ARG A 895 -29.09 7.44 57.62
CA ARG A 895 -29.65 6.45 56.68
C ARG A 895 -29.19 5.02 56.99
N LEU A 896 -27.91 4.83 57.32
CA LEU A 896 -27.33 3.53 57.68
C LEU A 896 -27.93 2.97 58.99
N SER A 897 -28.19 3.82 59.98
CA SER A 897 -28.76 3.40 61.26
C SER A 897 -30.21 2.90 61.17
N ASN A 898 -30.95 3.29 60.12
CA ASN A 898 -32.31 2.82 59.86
C ASN A 898 -32.33 1.49 59.08
N SER A 899 -31.36 1.21 58.20
CA SER A 899 -31.28 -0.06 57.45
C SER A 899 -30.85 -1.26 58.30
N ILE A 900 -30.17 -1.02 59.44
CA ILE A 900 -29.68 -2.07 60.35
C ILE A 900 -30.80 -2.64 61.24
N LYS A 901 -31.92 -1.91 61.44
CA LYS A 901 -33.02 -2.34 62.35
C LYS A 901 -33.94 -3.44 61.81
N ASP A 902 -33.85 -3.80 60.53
CA ASP A 902 -34.79 -4.73 59.87
C ASP A 902 -34.26 -6.15 59.60
N ARG A 903 -33.06 -6.52 60.09
CA ARG A 903 -32.53 -7.88 59.89
C ARG A 903 -33.11 -8.88 60.89
N LYS A 904 -34.24 -9.51 60.55
CA LYS A 904 -34.72 -10.74 61.21
C LYS A 904 -34.06 -11.99 60.58
N PRO A 905 -33.74 -13.04 61.34
CA PRO A 905 -33.34 -14.32 60.80
C PRO A 905 -34.52 -15.00 60.09
N TYR A 906 -34.25 -15.56 58.91
CA TYR A 906 -35.22 -16.16 57.99
C TYR A 906 -35.88 -17.43 58.56
N LYS A 907 -37.22 -17.53 58.44
CA LYS A 907 -38.03 -18.75 58.55
C LYS A 907 -39.19 -18.68 57.53
N GLU A 908 -39.48 -19.83 56.93
CA GLU A 908 -40.41 -20.14 55.82
C GLU A 908 -41.62 -19.19 55.69
N SER A 909 -41.79 -18.58 54.52
CA SER A 909 -42.71 -17.45 54.31
C SER A 909 -44.08 -17.81 53.70
N PHE A 910 -44.21 -18.91 52.94
CA PHE A 910 -45.47 -19.35 52.33
C PHE A 910 -45.48 -20.82 51.86
N THR A 911 -46.66 -21.35 51.53
CA THR A 911 -46.86 -22.61 50.80
C THR A 911 -47.81 -22.41 49.61
N ALA A 912 -47.64 -23.13 48.51
CA ALA A 912 -48.46 -23.02 47.30
C ALA A 912 -48.60 -24.37 46.56
N PRO A 913 -49.36 -25.34 47.13
CA PRO A 913 -49.45 -26.70 46.60
C PRO A 913 -50.11 -26.83 45.21
N ASP A 914 -50.94 -25.86 44.84
CA ASP A 914 -51.68 -25.82 43.57
C ASP A 914 -50.99 -25.00 42.47
N ALA A 915 -49.82 -24.41 42.76
CA ALA A 915 -49.05 -23.62 41.81
C ALA A 915 -48.22 -24.53 40.88
N GLN A 916 -48.31 -24.28 39.57
CA GLN A 916 -47.57 -24.98 38.52
C GLN A 916 -46.49 -24.07 37.95
N VAL A 917 -45.22 -24.41 38.14
CA VAL A 917 -44.08 -23.59 37.69
C VAL A 917 -43.21 -24.39 36.72
N LEU A 918 -42.85 -23.79 35.59
CA LEU A 918 -41.91 -24.39 34.62
C LEU A 918 -40.52 -23.77 34.79
N VAL A 919 -39.49 -24.60 34.90
CA VAL A 919 -38.09 -24.18 34.94
C VAL A 919 -37.38 -24.66 33.67
N VAL A 920 -36.89 -23.73 32.86
CA VAL A 920 -36.21 -24.01 31.60
C VAL A 920 -34.73 -23.65 31.75
N ASP A 921 -33.88 -24.67 31.69
CA ASP A 921 -32.43 -24.54 31.89
C ASP A 921 -31.73 -25.72 31.21
N ASP A 922 -30.65 -25.47 30.48
CA ASP A 922 -29.90 -26.50 29.74
C ASP A 922 -29.10 -27.43 30.67
N THR A 923 -28.85 -26.98 31.90
CA THR A 923 -28.02 -27.67 32.87
C THR A 923 -28.91 -28.45 33.85
N PRO A 924 -28.93 -29.80 33.79
CA PRO A 924 -29.83 -30.62 34.63
C PRO A 924 -29.66 -30.40 36.13
N MET A 925 -28.47 -29.98 36.56
CA MET A 925 -28.17 -29.67 37.96
C MET A 925 -28.98 -28.47 38.49
N ASN A 926 -29.21 -27.45 37.66
CA ASN A 926 -29.99 -26.28 38.06
C ASN A 926 -31.46 -26.64 38.33
N HIS A 927 -31.99 -27.64 37.62
CA HIS A 927 -33.32 -28.20 37.91
C HIS A 927 -33.38 -28.84 39.29
N VAL A 928 -32.35 -29.60 39.67
CA VAL A 928 -32.25 -30.23 41.00
C VAL A 928 -32.17 -29.17 42.08
N VAL A 929 -31.32 -28.15 41.90
CA VAL A 929 -31.17 -27.06 42.87
C VAL A 929 -32.48 -26.30 43.06
N ILE A 930 -33.14 -25.85 42.00
CA ILE A 930 -34.41 -25.11 42.10
C ILE A 930 -35.50 -25.99 42.71
N ARG A 931 -35.54 -27.29 42.36
CA ARG A 931 -36.48 -28.24 42.94
C ARG A 931 -36.29 -28.38 44.44
N GLU A 932 -35.07 -28.58 44.92
CA GLU A 932 -34.80 -28.72 46.36
C GLU A 932 -35.03 -27.39 47.11
N LEU A 933 -34.72 -26.23 46.49
CA LEU A 933 -35.01 -24.92 47.08
C LEU A 933 -36.52 -24.68 47.28
N LEU A 934 -37.38 -25.22 46.40
CA LEU A 934 -38.84 -25.01 46.41
C LEU A 934 -39.63 -26.18 47.00
N LYS A 935 -38.99 -27.30 47.32
CA LYS A 935 -39.62 -28.46 47.98
C LYS A 935 -40.38 -28.10 49.27
N PRO A 936 -39.90 -27.20 50.14
CA PRO A 936 -40.64 -26.78 51.34
C PRO A 936 -41.94 -26.00 51.03
N THR A 937 -42.02 -25.34 49.87
CA THR A 937 -43.19 -24.52 49.49
C THR A 937 -44.31 -25.36 48.85
N LEU A 938 -44.09 -26.66 48.62
CA LEU A 938 -45.02 -27.62 48.00
C LEU A 938 -45.42 -27.31 46.54
N ILE A 939 -44.70 -26.41 45.86
CA ILE A 939 -44.98 -26.03 44.47
C ILE A 939 -44.76 -27.22 43.52
N GLN A 940 -45.64 -27.35 42.52
CA GLN A 940 -45.50 -28.36 41.47
C GLN A 940 -44.57 -27.82 40.37
N LEU A 941 -43.41 -28.46 40.20
CA LEU A 941 -42.38 -28.04 39.25
C LEU A 941 -42.28 -28.98 38.05
N ASP A 942 -42.42 -28.42 36.85
CA ASP A 942 -41.98 -29.06 35.61
C ASP A 942 -40.66 -28.44 35.14
N THR A 943 -39.87 -29.21 34.40
CA THR A 943 -38.53 -28.80 33.95
C THR A 943 -38.38 -29.01 32.45
N ALA A 944 -37.66 -28.13 31.75
CA ALA A 944 -37.30 -28.29 30.33
C ALA A 944 -35.81 -28.00 30.13
N ARG A 945 -35.15 -28.74 29.23
CA ARG A 945 -33.71 -28.68 28.96
C ARG A 945 -33.33 -27.82 27.77
N SER A 946 -34.31 -27.28 27.03
CA SER A 946 -34.07 -26.40 25.89
C SER A 946 -35.26 -25.50 25.63
N GLY A 947 -35.03 -24.44 24.84
CA GLY A 947 -36.11 -23.59 24.34
C GLY A 947 -37.17 -24.38 23.57
N MET A 948 -36.77 -25.38 22.77
CA MET A 948 -37.70 -26.23 22.03
C MET A 948 -38.57 -27.11 22.95
N GLU A 949 -37.96 -27.74 23.97
CA GLU A 949 -38.73 -28.52 24.95
C GLU A 949 -39.69 -27.64 25.75
N CYS A 950 -39.34 -26.37 25.99
CA CYS A 950 -40.25 -25.38 26.55
C CYS A 950 -41.45 -25.11 25.61
N LEU A 951 -41.19 -24.93 24.32
CA LEU A 951 -42.23 -24.73 23.30
C LEU A 951 -43.16 -25.95 23.16
N ASP A 952 -42.64 -27.16 23.28
CA ASP A 952 -43.45 -28.38 23.27
C ASP A 952 -44.36 -28.45 24.52
N LYS A 953 -43.81 -28.13 25.70
CA LYS A 953 -44.54 -28.22 26.97
C LYS A 953 -45.59 -27.14 27.16
N GLN A 954 -45.40 -25.95 26.59
CA GLN A 954 -46.38 -24.86 26.73
C GLN A 954 -47.74 -25.18 26.09
N HIS A 955 -47.81 -26.05 25.06
CA HIS A 955 -49.08 -26.44 24.44
C HIS A 955 -49.83 -27.50 25.25
N VAL A 956 -49.10 -28.30 26.02
CA VAL A 956 -49.66 -29.43 26.77
C VAL A 956 -50.27 -28.99 28.09
N LYS A 957 -49.71 -27.96 28.74
CA LYS A 957 -50.08 -27.57 30.12
C LYS A 957 -49.96 -26.07 30.34
N LYS A 958 -50.91 -25.48 31.10
CA LYS A 958 -50.84 -24.09 31.58
C LYS A 958 -49.98 -24.00 32.84
N TYR A 959 -49.01 -23.09 32.83
CA TYR A 959 -48.18 -22.74 33.98
C TYR A 959 -48.61 -21.40 34.58
N ASP A 960 -48.36 -21.23 35.87
CA ASP A 960 -48.59 -20.01 36.63
C ASP A 960 -47.36 -19.07 36.60
N LEU A 961 -46.16 -19.63 36.40
CA LEU A 961 -44.90 -18.89 36.24
C LEU A 961 -43.90 -19.72 35.42
N ILE A 962 -43.11 -19.07 34.58
CA ILE A 962 -42.00 -19.72 33.84
C ILE A 962 -40.68 -19.04 34.22
N PHE A 963 -39.73 -19.83 34.73
CA PHE A 963 -38.33 -19.42 34.83
C PHE A 963 -37.58 -19.86 33.58
N LEU A 964 -36.91 -18.92 32.91
CA LEU A 964 -36.28 -19.16 31.61
C LEU A 964 -34.80 -18.76 31.61
N ASP A 965 -33.90 -19.69 31.35
CA ASP A 965 -32.49 -19.35 31.18
C ASP A 965 -32.25 -18.46 29.96
N TYR A 966 -31.45 -17.40 30.13
CA TYR A 966 -31.08 -16.49 29.06
C TYR A 966 -30.21 -17.17 28.00
N ARG A 967 -29.30 -18.06 28.42
CA ARG A 967 -28.29 -18.67 27.55
C ARG A 967 -28.51 -20.17 27.47
N MET A 968 -29.12 -20.63 26.39
CA MET A 968 -29.32 -22.05 26.09
C MET A 968 -28.80 -22.37 24.67
N PRO A 969 -28.26 -23.57 24.41
CA PRO A 969 -27.85 -24.00 23.09
C PRO A 969 -29.04 -24.08 22.11
N GLY A 970 -28.80 -23.72 20.84
CA GLY A 970 -29.84 -23.71 19.82
C GLY A 970 -30.70 -22.45 19.89
N MET A 971 -31.84 -22.54 20.59
CA MET A 971 -32.76 -21.41 20.78
C MET A 971 -32.49 -20.75 22.12
N ASP A 972 -32.09 -19.48 22.10
CA ASP A 972 -31.76 -18.75 23.33
C ASP A 972 -33.01 -18.30 24.11
N GLY A 973 -32.83 -17.79 25.33
CA GLY A 973 -33.95 -17.37 26.19
C GLY A 973 -34.79 -16.23 25.60
N THR A 974 -34.22 -15.35 24.78
CA THR A 974 -34.96 -14.26 24.14
C THR A 974 -35.78 -14.73 22.95
N GLU A 975 -35.22 -15.64 22.16
CA GLU A 975 -35.90 -16.29 21.05
C GLU A 975 -37.05 -17.16 21.58
N THR A 976 -36.81 -17.92 22.64
CA THR A 976 -37.84 -18.73 23.32
C THR A 976 -38.95 -17.84 23.89
N PHE A 977 -38.60 -16.74 24.55
CA PHE A 977 -39.58 -15.77 25.07
C PHE A 977 -40.45 -15.19 23.94
N LYS A 978 -39.84 -14.76 22.82
CA LYS A 978 -40.59 -14.24 21.66
C LYS A 978 -41.50 -15.30 21.07
N ALA A 979 -41.01 -16.54 20.91
CA ALA A 979 -41.80 -17.64 20.38
C ALA A 979 -43.02 -17.95 21.26
N ILE A 980 -42.88 -17.93 22.60
CA ILE A 980 -44.01 -18.09 23.54
C ILE A 980 -45.02 -16.94 23.40
N LYS A 981 -44.55 -15.70 23.23
CA LYS A 981 -45.43 -14.51 23.14
C LYS A 981 -46.10 -14.32 21.77
N GLU A 982 -45.47 -14.78 20.68
CA GLU A 982 -46.02 -14.72 19.32
C GLU A 982 -47.06 -15.82 19.07
N ASP A 983 -46.98 -16.91 19.81
CA ASP A 983 -47.91 -18.03 19.75
C ASP A 983 -49.20 -17.74 20.55
N LYS A 984 -50.16 -17.13 19.86
CA LYS A 984 -51.49 -16.80 20.43
C LYS A 984 -52.37 -18.00 20.71
N GLU A 985 -52.02 -19.19 20.23
CA GLU A 985 -52.77 -20.42 20.50
C GLU A 985 -52.23 -21.15 21.74
N SER A 986 -51.07 -20.76 22.25
CA SER A 986 -50.52 -21.27 23.51
C SER A 986 -51.35 -20.81 24.71
N PRO A 987 -51.74 -21.72 25.62
CA PRO A 987 -52.36 -21.33 26.88
C PRO A 987 -51.42 -20.47 27.74
N ASN A 988 -50.10 -20.46 27.46
CA ASN A 988 -49.09 -19.73 28.22
C ASN A 988 -48.72 -18.34 27.68
N ALA A 989 -49.41 -17.84 26.65
CA ALA A 989 -49.12 -16.52 26.07
C ALA A 989 -49.11 -15.39 27.13
N ASP A 990 -50.04 -15.44 28.09
CA ASP A 990 -50.16 -14.46 29.20
C ASP A 990 -49.45 -14.88 30.50
N THR A 991 -48.70 -16.00 30.50
CA THR A 991 -47.97 -16.43 31.71
C THR A 991 -46.80 -15.50 31.98
N PRO A 992 -46.54 -15.10 33.25
CA PRO A 992 -45.35 -14.34 33.61
C PRO A 992 -44.07 -15.15 33.35
N ILE A 993 -43.07 -14.52 32.74
CA ILE A 993 -41.77 -15.14 32.42
C ILE A 993 -40.66 -14.36 33.10
N VAL A 994 -39.94 -15.03 34.00
CA VAL A 994 -38.79 -14.48 34.74
C VAL A 994 -37.51 -15.07 34.18
N VAL A 995 -36.61 -14.21 33.71
CA VAL A 995 -35.34 -14.65 33.11
C VAL A 995 -34.31 -15.00 34.18
N LEU A 996 -33.65 -16.14 34.03
CA LEU A 996 -32.48 -16.53 34.83
C LEU A 996 -31.21 -16.13 34.07
N THR A 997 -30.30 -15.38 34.70
CA THR A 997 -29.08 -14.88 34.04
C THR A 997 -27.84 -15.01 34.90
N ALA A 998 -26.72 -15.39 34.31
CA ALA A 998 -25.40 -15.37 34.96
C ALA A 998 -24.76 -13.96 35.00
N ASN A 999 -25.37 -12.96 34.34
CA ASN A 999 -24.80 -11.62 34.16
C ASN A 999 -25.76 -10.53 34.67
N ALA A 1000 -25.90 -10.43 35.99
CA ALA A 1000 -26.74 -9.44 36.67
C ALA A 1000 -25.99 -8.10 36.88
N ILE A 1001 -25.51 -7.49 35.80
CA ILE A 1001 -24.84 -6.19 35.81
C ILE A 1001 -25.89 -5.06 35.75
N SER A 1002 -25.60 -3.91 36.36
CA SER A 1002 -26.42 -2.68 36.27
C SER A 1002 -26.69 -2.33 34.79
N GLY A 1003 -27.97 -2.18 34.41
CA GLY A 1003 -28.42 -2.00 33.02
C GLY A 1003 -28.91 -3.28 32.30
N ALA A 1004 -28.50 -4.49 32.73
CA ALA A 1004 -29.04 -5.74 32.19
C ALA A 1004 -30.52 -5.92 32.54
N ARG A 1005 -30.91 -5.52 33.76
CA ARG A 1005 -32.31 -5.44 34.21
C ARG A 1005 -33.18 -4.62 33.25
N ASP A 1006 -32.74 -3.42 32.92
CA ASP A 1006 -33.49 -2.53 32.03
C ASP A 1006 -33.59 -3.11 30.62
N ASN A 1007 -32.57 -3.84 30.16
CA ASN A 1007 -32.60 -4.52 28.86
C ASN A 1007 -33.57 -5.71 28.85
N PHE A 1008 -33.63 -6.51 29.91
CA PHE A 1008 -34.60 -7.62 30.02
C PHE A 1008 -36.04 -7.11 30.14
N LEU A 1009 -36.25 -6.08 30.95
CA LEU A 1009 -37.57 -5.45 31.07
C LEU A 1009 -37.99 -4.76 29.76
N LYS A 1010 -37.07 -4.10 29.03
CA LYS A 1010 -37.32 -3.54 27.69
C LYS A 1010 -37.60 -4.62 26.64
N ALA A 1011 -36.98 -5.80 26.78
CA ALA A 1011 -37.22 -6.94 25.90
C ALA A 1011 -38.58 -7.62 26.14
N GLY A 1012 -39.26 -7.30 27.25
CA GLY A 1012 -40.61 -7.73 27.55
C GLY A 1012 -40.72 -8.78 28.67
N PHE A 1013 -39.61 -9.19 29.30
CA PHE A 1013 -39.64 -10.09 30.46
C PHE A 1013 -40.31 -9.43 31.66
N ASP A 1014 -40.98 -10.22 32.50
CA ASP A 1014 -41.72 -9.73 33.66
C ASP A 1014 -40.82 -9.42 34.86
N ASP A 1015 -39.73 -10.18 35.04
CA ASP A 1015 -38.67 -9.93 36.02
C ASP A 1015 -37.38 -10.71 35.67
N TYR A 1016 -36.35 -10.62 36.52
CA TYR A 1016 -35.12 -11.39 36.37
C TYR A 1016 -34.60 -11.93 37.72
N LEU A 1017 -33.84 -13.03 37.66
CA LEU A 1017 -33.07 -13.58 38.78
C LEU A 1017 -31.63 -13.90 38.34
N SER A 1018 -30.67 -13.52 39.18
CA SER A 1018 -29.25 -13.84 38.98
C SER A 1018 -28.95 -15.29 39.35
N LYS A 1019 -28.06 -15.95 38.60
CA LYS A 1019 -27.47 -17.24 38.96
C LYS A 1019 -26.12 -17.02 39.68
N PRO A 1020 -25.83 -17.70 40.81
CA PRO A 1020 -26.66 -18.70 41.49
C PRO A 1020 -27.93 -18.08 42.09
N VAL A 1021 -29.05 -18.82 42.00
CA VAL A 1021 -30.36 -18.33 42.43
C VAL A 1021 -30.40 -18.28 43.95
N GLU A 1022 -30.44 -17.06 44.50
CA GLU A 1022 -30.58 -16.85 45.94
C GLU A 1022 -32.02 -17.19 46.39
N SER A 1023 -32.15 -18.03 47.41
CA SER A 1023 -33.44 -18.52 47.90
C SER A 1023 -34.42 -17.41 48.32
N ASN A 1024 -33.94 -16.36 48.99
CA ASN A 1024 -34.81 -15.27 49.45
C ASN A 1024 -35.43 -14.52 48.26
N LYS A 1025 -34.61 -14.24 47.24
CA LYS A 1025 -35.06 -13.58 46.01
C LYS A 1025 -36.02 -14.47 45.22
N LEU A 1026 -35.74 -15.78 45.17
CA LEU A 1026 -36.61 -16.75 44.50
C LEU A 1026 -38.01 -16.79 45.15
N GLU A 1027 -38.10 -16.81 46.48
CA GLU A 1027 -39.38 -16.77 47.19
C GLU A 1027 -40.12 -15.44 47.00
N GLU A 1028 -39.41 -14.31 47.08
CA GLU A 1028 -40.00 -12.99 46.85
C GLU A 1028 -40.59 -12.87 45.44
N THR A 1029 -39.88 -13.36 44.42
CA THR A 1029 -40.38 -13.42 43.04
C THR A 1029 -41.61 -14.33 42.94
N LEU A 1030 -41.61 -15.49 43.59
CA LEU A 1030 -42.77 -16.39 43.58
C LEU A 1030 -43.99 -15.77 44.25
N ILE A 1031 -43.84 -15.14 45.41
CA ILE A 1031 -44.94 -14.43 46.10
C ILE A 1031 -45.49 -13.29 45.23
N LYS A 1032 -44.62 -12.61 44.47
CA LYS A 1032 -44.98 -11.48 43.62
C LYS A 1032 -45.77 -11.88 42.38
N TYR A 1033 -45.41 -12.98 41.71
CA TYR A 1033 -45.98 -13.36 40.41
C TYR A 1033 -46.97 -14.53 40.45
N LEU A 1034 -46.97 -15.35 41.49
CA LEU A 1034 -47.98 -16.41 41.61
C LEU A 1034 -49.39 -15.82 41.88
N PRO A 1035 -50.46 -16.48 41.40
CA PRO A 1035 -51.83 -16.09 41.72
C PRO A 1035 -52.07 -16.07 43.23
N LYS A 1036 -52.62 -14.96 43.74
CA LYS A 1036 -52.81 -14.74 45.19
C LYS A 1036 -53.73 -15.76 45.86
N ASP A 1037 -54.61 -16.39 45.09
CA ASP A 1037 -55.52 -17.46 45.49
C ASP A 1037 -54.81 -18.81 45.69
N LYS A 1038 -53.60 -18.98 45.16
CA LYS A 1038 -52.79 -20.21 45.29
C LYS A 1038 -51.68 -20.11 46.34
N VAL A 1039 -51.47 -18.93 46.93
CA VAL A 1039 -50.39 -18.65 47.90
C VAL A 1039 -50.95 -18.58 49.31
N ASN A 1040 -50.58 -19.54 50.16
CA ASN A 1040 -50.90 -19.57 51.58
C ASN A 1040 -49.75 -18.99 52.40
N ILE A 1041 -49.89 -17.73 52.83
CA ILE A 1041 -48.90 -17.07 53.70
C ILE A 1041 -49.09 -17.56 55.14
N THR A 1042 -48.08 -18.21 55.70
CA THR A 1042 -48.09 -18.68 57.09
C THR A 1042 -47.91 -17.50 58.04
N LYS A 1043 -49.00 -16.89 58.52
CA LYS A 1043 -48.97 -15.98 59.68
C LYS A 1043 -49.26 -16.77 60.95
N VAL A 1044 -48.31 -16.87 61.87
CA VAL A 1044 -48.61 -17.30 63.24
C VAL A 1044 -48.00 -16.36 64.28
N ALA A 1045 -48.89 -15.98 65.21
CA ALA A 1045 -48.69 -15.14 66.36
C ALA A 1045 -47.83 -15.80 67.45
N LEU A 1046 -47.24 -14.95 68.28
CA LEU A 1046 -46.58 -15.28 69.53
C LEU A 1046 -47.55 -16.00 70.48
N ASP A 1047 -47.17 -17.17 71.00
CA ASP A 1047 -47.33 -17.50 72.42
C ASP A 1047 -46.50 -18.74 72.78
N SER A 1048 -46.00 -18.71 74.01
CA SER A 1048 -45.03 -19.60 74.63
C SER A 1048 -45.66 -20.83 75.28
N ASP A 1049 -44.77 -21.79 75.59
CA ASP A 1049 -44.84 -22.75 76.69
C ASP A 1049 -45.37 -24.18 76.46
N ALA A 1050 -44.59 -25.10 77.08
CA ALA A 1050 -44.93 -26.42 77.61
C ALA A 1050 -44.69 -27.69 76.74
N TYR A 1051 -43.56 -28.35 77.05
CA TYR A 1051 -43.38 -29.78 77.39
C TYR A 1051 -44.30 -30.87 76.81
N GLY A 1052 -43.69 -31.98 76.36
CA GLY A 1052 -44.18 -33.32 76.73
C GLY A 1052 -44.12 -34.44 75.68
N GLU A 1053 -43.18 -35.37 75.90
CA GLU A 1053 -43.23 -36.84 75.73
C GLU A 1053 -44.11 -37.55 74.67
N ALA A 1054 -43.41 -38.38 73.88
CA ALA A 1054 -43.59 -39.81 73.62
C ALA A 1054 -44.98 -40.45 73.33
N GLY A 1055 -44.97 -41.33 72.31
CA GLY A 1055 -45.98 -42.34 72.00
C GLY A 1055 -46.62 -42.09 70.64
N GLY A 1056 -46.64 -42.97 69.64
CA GLY A 1056 -46.66 -44.43 69.67
C GLY A 1056 -47.85 -44.90 68.84
N SER A 1057 -47.57 -45.58 67.72
CA SER A 1057 -48.41 -46.52 66.94
C SER A 1057 -49.70 -46.05 66.23
N ALA A 1058 -49.76 -46.29 64.91
CA ALA A 1058 -50.69 -47.22 64.23
C ALA A 1058 -50.51 -47.06 62.70
N GLN A 1059 -49.92 -48.03 62.00
CA GLN A 1059 -50.60 -49.02 61.15
C GLN A 1059 -51.44 -48.38 60.01
N ALA A 1060 -50.97 -48.43 58.77
CA ALA A 1060 -50.97 -49.59 57.85
C ALA A 1060 -52.09 -49.44 56.82
N GLY A 1061 -51.69 -49.05 55.62
CA GLY A 1061 -52.38 -49.37 54.36
C GLY A 1061 -51.32 -49.99 53.46
N SER A 1062 -51.36 -51.31 53.36
CA SER A 1062 -50.58 -52.13 52.44
C SER A 1062 -51.11 -51.96 51.01
N ASP A 1063 -50.21 -51.83 50.05
CA ASP A 1063 -50.33 -52.51 48.76
C ASP A 1063 -48.95 -53.03 48.36
N ASP A 1064 -48.94 -54.33 48.07
CA ASP A 1064 -47.79 -55.22 47.94
C ASP A 1064 -47.08 -55.14 46.57
N ASP A 1065 -45.86 -55.68 46.58
CA ASP A 1065 -45.22 -56.46 45.50
C ASP A 1065 -44.78 -55.78 44.19
N VAL A 1066 -43.52 -55.30 44.21
CA VAL A 1066 -42.57 -55.65 43.14
C VAL A 1066 -41.26 -56.10 43.80
N LYS A 1067 -41.04 -57.41 43.92
CA LYS A 1067 -39.69 -57.96 44.12
C LYS A 1067 -38.84 -57.53 42.92
N VAL A 1068 -37.85 -56.70 43.20
CA VAL A 1068 -36.88 -56.19 42.22
C VAL A 1068 -36.15 -57.37 41.56
N SER A 1069 -36.51 -57.68 40.31
CA SER A 1069 -36.10 -58.88 39.55
C SER A 1069 -34.58 -59.09 39.52
N TRP A 1070 -33.80 -58.02 39.36
CA TRP A 1070 -32.33 -58.10 39.26
C TRP A 1070 -31.63 -58.34 40.60
N LEU A 1071 -32.24 -57.97 41.74
CA LEU A 1071 -31.65 -58.20 43.07
C LEU A 1071 -31.53 -59.70 43.36
N GLY A 1072 -32.56 -60.47 42.99
CA GLY A 1072 -32.60 -61.92 43.15
C GLY A 1072 -31.73 -62.67 42.14
N GLU A 1073 -31.37 -62.05 41.02
CA GLU A 1073 -30.36 -62.55 40.08
C GLU A 1073 -28.95 -62.34 40.65
N LEU A 1074 -28.68 -61.16 41.22
CA LEU A 1074 -27.40 -60.81 41.84
C LEU A 1074 -27.09 -61.67 43.09
N GLU A 1075 -28.12 -62.02 43.88
CA GLU A 1075 -27.99 -62.92 45.06
C GLU A 1075 -27.53 -64.36 44.71
N LYS A 1076 -27.54 -64.76 43.42
CA LYS A 1076 -27.08 -66.08 42.98
C LYS A 1076 -25.56 -66.16 42.81
N PHE A 1077 -24.86 -65.03 42.86
CA PHE A 1077 -23.41 -64.95 42.66
C PHE A 1077 -22.71 -64.77 44.02
N ASP A 1078 -21.92 -65.75 44.42
CA ASP A 1078 -21.21 -65.74 45.70
C ASP A 1078 -20.09 -64.68 45.76
N GLU A 1079 -19.69 -64.12 44.60
CA GLU A 1079 -18.63 -63.12 44.50
C GLU A 1079 -19.04 -61.73 45.05
N ILE A 1080 -20.34 -61.45 45.16
CA ILE A 1080 -20.87 -60.14 45.56
C ILE A 1080 -21.84 -60.29 46.74
N ASP A 1081 -21.49 -59.74 47.90
CA ASP A 1081 -22.38 -59.64 49.05
C ASP A 1081 -23.41 -58.52 48.84
N THR A 1082 -24.58 -58.91 48.34
CA THR A 1082 -25.69 -57.99 48.04
C THR A 1082 -26.20 -57.22 49.25
N ARG A 1083 -26.16 -57.83 50.45
CA ARG A 1083 -26.59 -57.16 51.69
C ARG A 1083 -25.61 -56.07 52.09
N GLN A 1084 -24.32 -56.34 51.96
CA GLN A 1084 -23.29 -55.35 52.26
C GLN A 1084 -23.27 -54.23 51.22
N GLY A 1085 -23.47 -54.54 49.94
CA GLY A 1085 -23.60 -53.57 48.86
C GLY A 1085 -24.79 -52.62 49.04
N LEU A 1086 -25.97 -53.14 49.38
CA LEU A 1086 -27.16 -52.33 49.70
C LEU A 1086 -26.94 -51.43 50.92
N LYS A 1087 -26.28 -51.94 51.97
CA LYS A 1087 -25.93 -51.15 53.16
C LYS A 1087 -24.97 -50.00 52.83
N ASN A 1088 -24.05 -50.21 51.89
CA ASN A 1088 -23.10 -49.19 51.46
C ASN A 1088 -23.73 -48.14 50.52
N CYS A 1089 -24.75 -48.54 49.75
CA CYS A 1089 -25.32 -47.71 48.68
C CYS A 1089 -26.69 -47.09 49.03
N GLY A 1090 -27.31 -47.49 50.13
CA GLY A 1090 -28.56 -46.90 50.64
C GLY A 1090 -29.83 -47.53 50.07
N THR A 1091 -30.16 -47.26 48.80
CA THR A 1091 -31.37 -47.77 48.12
C THR A 1091 -31.04 -48.76 47.00
N ALA A 1092 -32.04 -49.55 46.55
CA ALA A 1092 -31.85 -50.52 45.47
C ALA A 1092 -31.51 -49.83 44.14
N GLU A 1093 -32.12 -48.68 43.84
CA GLU A 1093 -31.85 -47.91 42.61
C GLU A 1093 -30.42 -47.34 42.61
N SER A 1094 -29.97 -46.84 43.77
CA SER A 1094 -28.60 -46.34 43.95
C SER A 1094 -27.57 -47.46 43.86
N TYR A 1095 -27.93 -48.66 44.33
CA TYR A 1095 -27.05 -49.82 44.23
C TYR A 1095 -26.90 -50.29 42.77
N LEU A 1096 -27.98 -50.29 41.98
CA LEU A 1096 -27.93 -50.63 40.56
C LEU A 1096 -27.06 -49.66 39.75
N SER A 1097 -27.18 -48.35 40.01
CA SER A 1097 -26.37 -47.34 39.30
C SER A 1097 -24.89 -47.46 39.62
N ILE A 1098 -24.53 -47.75 40.87
CA ILE A 1098 -23.14 -47.96 41.28
C ILE A 1098 -22.57 -49.26 40.68
N ILE A 1099 -23.36 -50.34 40.61
CA ILE A 1099 -22.93 -51.58 39.94
C ILE A 1099 -22.69 -51.36 38.44
N LYS A 1100 -23.53 -50.58 37.76
CA LYS A 1100 -23.33 -50.21 36.34
C LYS A 1100 -22.03 -49.46 36.12
N VAL A 1101 -21.80 -48.41 36.90
CA VAL A 1101 -20.55 -47.62 36.82
C VAL A 1101 -19.34 -48.49 37.12
N TYR A 1102 -19.45 -49.38 38.12
CA TYR A 1102 -18.38 -50.33 38.42
C TYR A 1102 -18.10 -51.25 37.23
N TYR A 1103 -19.13 -51.86 36.62
CA TYR A 1103 -19.03 -52.74 35.44
C TYR A 1103 -18.41 -52.02 34.23
N GLU A 1104 -18.90 -50.82 33.88
CA GLU A 1104 -18.38 -50.00 32.77
C GLU A 1104 -16.90 -49.63 32.94
N SER A 1105 -16.44 -49.50 34.20
CA SER A 1105 -15.06 -49.14 34.52
C SER A 1105 -14.10 -50.34 34.64
N MET A 1106 -14.59 -51.58 34.55
CA MET A 1106 -13.78 -52.78 34.82
C MET A 1106 -12.66 -52.97 33.79
N ASP A 1107 -12.95 -52.79 32.51
CA ASP A 1107 -11.98 -52.96 31.42
C ASP A 1107 -10.79 -51.98 31.55
N SER A 1108 -11.08 -50.71 31.80
CA SER A 1108 -10.05 -49.68 31.98
C SER A 1108 -9.23 -49.92 33.25
N SER A 1109 -9.89 -50.23 34.36
CA SER A 1109 -9.23 -50.51 35.64
C SER A 1109 -8.32 -51.74 35.56
N ARG A 1110 -8.78 -52.79 34.87
CA ARG A 1110 -7.99 -54.00 34.60
C ARG A 1110 -6.76 -53.68 33.75
N GLY A 1111 -6.95 -52.94 32.65
CA GLY A 1111 -5.85 -52.51 31.78
C GLY A 1111 -4.77 -51.72 32.53
N ASN A 1112 -5.17 -50.82 33.44
CA ASN A 1112 -4.25 -50.04 34.26
C ASN A 1112 -3.45 -50.90 35.25
N VAL A 1113 -4.11 -51.87 35.91
CA VAL A 1113 -3.44 -52.80 36.83
C VAL A 1113 -2.46 -53.72 36.08
N VAL A 1114 -2.86 -54.25 34.92
CA VAL A 1114 -2.02 -55.11 34.07
C VAL A 1114 -0.82 -54.33 33.53
N SER A 1115 -1.03 -53.15 32.93
CA SER A 1115 0.06 -52.33 32.42
C SER A 1115 1.05 -51.95 33.52
N ALA A 1116 0.56 -51.51 34.68
CA ALA A 1116 1.45 -51.13 35.78
C ALA A 1116 2.22 -52.33 36.36
N PHE A 1117 1.66 -53.54 36.30
CA PHE A 1117 2.34 -54.77 36.71
C PHE A 1117 3.40 -55.20 35.69
N ASP A 1118 3.06 -55.21 34.40
CA ASP A 1118 3.96 -55.58 33.30
C ASP A 1118 5.13 -54.60 33.17
N ASP A 1119 4.88 -53.31 33.38
CA ASP A 1119 5.88 -52.23 33.38
C ASP A 1119 6.69 -52.16 34.70
N GLU A 1120 6.43 -53.06 35.66
CA GLU A 1120 6.99 -53.06 37.02
C GLU A 1120 6.88 -51.71 37.75
N ASN A 1121 5.86 -50.92 37.42
CA ASN A 1121 5.59 -49.62 38.02
C ASN A 1121 4.78 -49.80 39.32
N TRP A 1122 5.47 -50.23 40.37
CA TRP A 1122 4.86 -50.57 41.66
C TRP A 1122 4.13 -49.42 42.33
N LYS A 1123 4.52 -48.17 42.06
CA LYS A 1123 3.85 -46.99 42.63
C LYS A 1123 2.46 -46.78 42.03
N ASP A 1124 2.36 -46.87 40.71
CA ASP A 1124 1.09 -46.73 40.01
C ASP A 1124 0.22 -47.98 40.22
N TYR A 1125 0.84 -49.17 40.23
CA TYR A 1125 0.17 -50.43 40.62
C TYR A 1125 -0.49 -50.32 42.00
N THR A 1126 0.24 -49.83 43.01
CA THR A 1126 -0.30 -49.63 44.37
C THR A 1126 -1.48 -48.66 44.37
N SER A 1127 -1.41 -47.61 43.54
CA SER A 1127 -2.48 -46.61 43.42
C SER A 1127 -3.74 -47.17 42.74
N TYR A 1128 -3.58 -47.96 41.69
CA TYR A 1128 -4.69 -48.62 41.01
C TYR A 1128 -5.35 -49.69 41.88
N VAL A 1129 -4.55 -50.48 42.61
CA VAL A 1129 -5.05 -51.46 43.56
C VAL A 1129 -5.72 -50.80 44.77
N HIS A 1130 -5.24 -49.64 45.24
CA HIS A 1130 -5.91 -48.83 46.26
C HIS A 1130 -7.31 -48.37 45.81
N SER A 1131 -7.42 -47.91 44.57
CA SER A 1131 -8.72 -47.55 43.98
C SER A 1131 -9.65 -48.77 43.93
N LEU A 1132 -9.14 -49.91 43.42
CA LEU A 1132 -9.88 -51.16 43.31
C LEU A 1132 -10.40 -51.66 44.66
N LYS A 1133 -9.61 -51.55 45.73
CA LYS A 1133 -10.03 -51.90 47.09
C LYS A 1133 -11.32 -51.20 47.51
N SER A 1134 -11.39 -49.89 47.26
CA SER A 1134 -12.50 -49.05 47.72
C SER A 1134 -13.74 -49.26 46.84
N THR A 1135 -13.58 -49.32 45.52
CA THR A 1135 -14.68 -49.52 44.59
C THR A 1135 -15.29 -50.92 44.72
N SER A 1136 -14.47 -51.97 44.89
CA SER A 1136 -14.95 -53.34 45.12
C SER A 1136 -15.69 -53.47 46.45
N ARG A 1137 -15.28 -52.74 47.50
CA ARG A 1137 -15.98 -52.74 48.79
C ARG A 1137 -17.38 -52.13 48.66
N THR A 1138 -17.51 -51.04 47.92
CA THR A 1138 -18.79 -50.33 47.73
C THR A 1138 -19.83 -51.25 47.11
N ILE A 1139 -19.47 -52.03 46.09
CA ILE A 1139 -20.40 -52.98 45.44
C ILE A 1139 -20.60 -54.29 46.20
N GLY A 1140 -19.94 -54.51 47.35
CA GLY A 1140 -20.05 -55.76 48.10
C GLY A 1140 -19.13 -56.90 47.65
N ALA A 1141 -18.17 -56.66 46.75
CA ALA A 1141 -17.14 -57.62 46.35
C ALA A 1141 -16.01 -57.73 47.41
N MET A 1142 -16.37 -58.29 48.57
CA MET A 1142 -15.54 -58.24 49.79
C MET A 1142 -14.23 -59.00 49.67
N GLU A 1143 -14.20 -60.14 48.97
CA GLU A 1143 -12.98 -60.94 48.82
C GLU A 1143 -11.97 -60.26 47.87
N LEU A 1144 -12.45 -59.63 46.80
CA LEU A 1144 -11.58 -58.83 45.93
C LEU A 1144 -11.03 -57.60 46.66
N SER A 1145 -11.86 -56.91 47.45
CA SER A 1145 -11.43 -55.78 48.27
C SER A 1145 -10.33 -56.15 49.28
N LYS A 1146 -10.44 -57.31 49.95
CA LYS A 1146 -9.40 -57.83 50.86
C LYS A 1146 -8.10 -58.16 50.13
N LEU A 1147 -8.20 -58.76 48.94
CA LEU A 1147 -7.01 -59.10 48.15
C LEU A 1147 -6.31 -57.84 47.63
N ALA A 1148 -7.08 -56.85 47.18
CA ALA A 1148 -6.57 -55.53 46.82
C ALA A 1148 -5.91 -54.84 48.03
N GLU A 1149 -6.51 -54.89 49.23
CA GLU A 1149 -5.89 -54.37 50.44
C GLU A 1149 -4.56 -55.06 50.79
N LYS A 1150 -4.46 -56.38 50.58
CA LYS A 1150 -3.20 -57.11 50.78
C LYS A 1150 -2.11 -56.65 49.80
N LEU A 1151 -2.47 -56.48 48.53
CA LEU A 1151 -1.56 -56.04 47.47
C LEU A 1151 -1.18 -54.55 47.60
N GLU A 1152 -2.10 -53.71 48.06
CA GLU A 1152 -1.85 -52.31 48.42
C GLU A 1152 -0.82 -52.22 49.56
N ASN A 1153 -1.02 -53.01 50.62
CA ASN A 1153 -0.08 -53.06 51.75
C ASN A 1153 1.30 -53.59 51.32
N ALA A 1154 1.34 -54.59 50.44
CA ALA A 1154 2.58 -55.09 49.86
C ALA A 1154 3.29 -54.01 49.01
N GLY A 1155 2.53 -53.25 48.21
CA GLY A 1155 3.02 -52.10 47.45
C GLY A 1155 3.61 -51.00 48.34
N ASN A 1156 2.90 -50.61 49.38
CA ASN A 1156 3.36 -49.64 50.38
C ASN A 1156 4.61 -50.13 51.15
N ALA A 1157 4.70 -51.44 51.43
CA ALA A 1157 5.84 -52.08 52.07
C ALA A 1157 6.99 -52.42 51.09
N LYS A 1158 6.81 -52.21 49.78
CA LYS A 1158 7.72 -52.61 48.70
C LYS A 1158 8.01 -54.12 48.66
N ASP A 1159 7.07 -54.94 49.09
CA ASP A 1159 7.13 -56.40 49.03
C ASP A 1159 6.65 -56.90 47.66
N ILE A 1160 7.56 -56.86 46.69
CA ILE A 1160 7.30 -57.22 45.28
C ILE A 1160 7.01 -58.72 45.11
N ASP A 1161 7.60 -59.57 45.95
CA ASP A 1161 7.40 -61.02 45.89
C ASP A 1161 5.94 -61.37 46.21
N THR A 1162 5.35 -60.69 47.21
CA THR A 1162 3.91 -60.81 47.50
C THR A 1162 3.04 -60.26 46.38
N ILE A 1163 3.44 -59.16 45.73
CA ILE A 1163 2.67 -58.61 44.58
C ILE A 1163 2.65 -59.61 43.42
N ARG A 1164 3.81 -60.15 43.04
CA ARG A 1164 3.92 -61.15 41.97
C ARG A 1164 3.19 -62.45 42.29
N ALA A 1165 3.17 -62.88 43.56
CA ALA A 1165 2.51 -64.12 43.96
C ALA A 1165 0.98 -64.06 43.91
N TYR A 1166 0.37 -62.88 44.03
CA TYR A 1166 -1.08 -62.71 44.19
C TYR A 1166 -1.75 -61.88 43.08
N ASN A 1167 -0.99 -61.29 42.14
CA ASN A 1167 -1.56 -60.51 41.04
C ASN A 1167 -2.48 -61.34 40.12
N ASP A 1168 -2.06 -62.56 39.77
CA ASP A 1168 -2.87 -63.45 38.93
C ASP A 1168 -4.18 -63.84 39.64
N GLU A 1169 -4.15 -64.00 40.97
CA GLU A 1169 -5.35 -64.24 41.77
C GLU A 1169 -6.27 -63.01 41.80
N LEU A 1170 -5.70 -61.80 41.86
CA LEU A 1170 -6.46 -60.55 41.80
C LEU A 1170 -7.21 -60.41 40.47
N LEU A 1171 -6.51 -60.62 39.34
CA LEU A 1171 -7.10 -60.54 38.01
C LEU A 1171 -8.15 -61.63 37.79
N SER A 1172 -7.90 -62.86 38.23
CA SER A 1172 -8.87 -63.95 38.11
C SER A 1172 -10.16 -63.69 38.90
N ARG A 1173 -10.07 -63.08 40.09
CA ARG A 1173 -11.26 -62.70 40.87
C ARG A 1173 -11.99 -61.51 40.26
N TYR A 1174 -11.25 -60.59 39.64
CA TYR A 1174 -11.84 -59.45 38.95
C TYR A 1174 -12.64 -59.90 37.72
N ASP A 1175 -12.07 -60.80 36.90
CA ASP A 1175 -12.73 -61.40 35.73
C ASP A 1175 -13.98 -62.23 36.14
N ALA A 1176 -13.96 -62.90 37.31
CA ALA A 1176 -15.12 -63.61 37.83
C ALA A 1176 -16.29 -62.67 38.15
N ILE A 1177 -16.02 -61.52 38.76
CA ILE A 1177 -17.04 -60.50 39.07
C ILE A 1177 -17.59 -59.90 37.77
N GLU A 1178 -16.76 -59.63 36.77
CA GLU A 1178 -17.19 -59.17 35.45
C GLU A 1178 -18.12 -60.18 34.76
N SER A 1179 -17.76 -61.47 34.81
CA SER A 1179 -18.61 -62.55 34.27
C SER A 1179 -19.94 -62.70 35.01
N SER A 1180 -19.98 -62.42 36.31
CA SER A 1180 -21.22 -62.43 37.10
C SER A 1180 -22.10 -61.21 36.79
N LEU A 1181 -21.52 -60.02 36.66
CA LEU A 1181 -22.25 -58.79 36.36
C LEU A 1181 -22.77 -58.73 34.91
N SER A 1182 -22.04 -59.26 33.94
CA SER A 1182 -22.46 -59.32 32.53
C SER A 1182 -23.71 -60.19 32.28
N LYS A 1183 -24.05 -61.08 33.23
CA LYS A 1183 -25.25 -61.93 33.15
C LYS A 1183 -26.53 -61.22 33.60
N ILE A 1184 -26.43 -60.00 34.15
CA ILE A 1184 -27.56 -59.22 34.62
C ILE A 1184 -27.96 -58.24 33.51
N PRO A 1185 -29.12 -58.44 32.83
CA PRO A 1185 -29.52 -57.62 31.68
C PRO A 1185 -29.63 -56.13 32.01
N GLU A 1186 -30.06 -55.82 33.23
CA GLU A 1186 -30.17 -54.45 33.73
C GLU A 1186 -28.81 -53.79 33.92
N VAL A 1187 -27.71 -54.56 34.08
CA VAL A 1187 -26.33 -54.06 34.26
C VAL A 1187 -25.55 -54.02 32.94
N ALA A 1188 -25.69 -55.06 32.10
CA ALA A 1188 -24.95 -55.18 30.84
C ALA A 1188 -25.47 -54.27 29.71
N GLY A 1189 -26.70 -53.75 29.81
CA GLY A 1189 -27.32 -52.91 28.79
C GLY A 1189 -27.84 -53.72 27.59
N VAL A 1190 -29.04 -53.39 27.11
CA VAL A 1190 -29.59 -53.95 25.86
C VAL A 1190 -28.78 -53.39 24.69
N GLU A 1191 -28.08 -54.25 23.93
CA GLU A 1191 -27.53 -53.89 22.62
C GLU A 1191 -28.66 -53.42 21.70
N GLU A 1192 -28.67 -52.15 21.32
CA GLU A 1192 -29.51 -51.67 20.23
C GLU A 1192 -28.99 -52.24 18.90
N ASN A 1193 -29.88 -52.97 18.20
CA ASN A 1193 -29.62 -53.61 16.93
C ASN A 1193 -29.03 -52.64 15.89
N ALA A 1194 -27.98 -53.07 15.19
CA ALA A 1194 -27.37 -52.38 14.05
C ALA A 1194 -28.32 -52.13 12.84
N ALA A 1195 -29.60 -52.46 12.97
CA ALA A 1195 -30.63 -52.23 11.96
C ALA A 1195 -31.27 -50.83 12.03
N ASP A 1196 -31.11 -50.07 13.13
CA ASP A 1196 -31.73 -48.74 13.32
C ASP A 1196 -30.77 -47.55 13.11
N LYS A 1197 -29.49 -47.79 12.75
CA LYS A 1197 -28.54 -46.71 12.43
C LYS A 1197 -28.83 -46.10 11.06
N LYS A 1198 -28.82 -44.76 10.98
CA LYS A 1198 -29.10 -44.00 9.74
C LYS A 1198 -28.00 -44.25 8.70
N GLU A 1199 -28.36 -44.39 7.42
CA GLU A 1199 -27.38 -44.43 6.32
C GLU A 1199 -26.65 -43.08 6.21
N ILE A 1200 -25.32 -43.11 6.14
CA ILE A 1200 -24.51 -41.91 5.87
C ILE A 1200 -24.40 -41.70 4.36
N SER A 1201 -24.61 -40.48 3.89
CA SER A 1201 -24.34 -40.14 2.48
C SER A 1201 -22.85 -39.95 2.23
N ASP A 1202 -22.40 -40.20 0.99
CA ASP A 1202 -21.00 -39.97 0.58
C ASP A 1202 -20.56 -38.51 0.81
N ALA A 1203 -21.49 -37.55 0.69
CA ALA A 1203 -21.19 -36.15 0.99
C ALA A 1203 -20.94 -35.94 2.50
N GLN A 1204 -21.74 -36.57 3.37
CA GLN A 1204 -21.58 -36.48 4.82
C GLN A 1204 -20.31 -37.17 5.32
N ILE A 1205 -19.90 -38.28 4.72
CA ILE A 1205 -18.66 -38.96 5.13
C ILE A 1205 -17.41 -38.20 4.66
N ILE A 1206 -17.46 -37.58 3.47
CA ILE A 1206 -16.39 -36.70 2.99
C ILE A 1206 -16.29 -35.43 3.85
N ASP A 1207 -17.43 -34.87 4.25
CA ASP A 1207 -17.49 -33.70 5.14
C ASP A 1207 -16.95 -34.04 6.54
N ALA A 1208 -17.29 -35.21 7.06
CA ALA A 1208 -16.72 -35.74 8.29
C ALA A 1208 -15.20 -35.90 8.21
N TYR A 1209 -14.66 -36.51 7.16
CA TYR A 1209 -13.20 -36.61 6.97
C TYR A 1209 -12.54 -35.24 6.77
N SER A 1210 -13.18 -34.32 6.06
CA SER A 1210 -12.67 -32.95 5.88
C SER A 1210 -12.62 -32.19 7.22
N SER A 1211 -13.66 -32.35 8.04
CA SER A 1211 -13.74 -31.80 9.39
C SER A 1211 -12.68 -32.42 10.30
N ILE A 1212 -12.49 -33.75 10.26
CA ILE A 1212 -11.41 -34.43 10.98
C ILE A 1212 -10.03 -33.89 10.54
N LEU A 1213 -9.81 -33.66 9.24
CA LEU A 1213 -8.55 -33.13 8.72
C LEU A 1213 -8.28 -31.70 9.21
N GLU A 1214 -9.32 -30.86 9.21
CA GLU A 1214 -9.23 -29.47 9.66
C GLU A 1214 -8.96 -29.41 11.16
N VAL A 1215 -9.73 -30.14 11.96
CA VAL A 1215 -9.58 -30.25 13.41
C VAL A 1215 -8.22 -30.86 13.79
N SER A 1216 -7.73 -31.85 13.05
CA SER A 1216 -6.41 -32.45 13.27
C SER A 1216 -5.25 -31.50 12.99
N LYS A 1217 -5.41 -30.54 12.06
CA LYS A 1217 -4.40 -29.49 11.80
C LYS A 1217 -4.33 -28.44 12.91
N VAL A 1218 -5.45 -28.22 13.60
CA VAL A 1218 -5.55 -27.26 14.72
C VAL A 1218 -5.35 -27.97 16.07
N LEU A 1219 -5.09 -29.28 16.06
CA LEU A 1219 -4.78 -30.13 17.23
C LEU A 1219 -5.91 -30.14 18.28
N ASP A 1220 -7.16 -30.03 17.83
CA ASP A 1220 -8.34 -29.94 18.69
C ASP A 1220 -8.92 -31.34 18.96
N TYR A 1221 -8.60 -31.87 20.15
CA TYR A 1221 -8.98 -33.22 20.57
C TYR A 1221 -10.46 -33.39 20.87
N ASP A 1222 -11.08 -32.40 21.49
CA ASP A 1222 -12.47 -32.49 21.92
C ASP A 1222 -13.40 -32.44 20.72
N THR A 1223 -13.13 -31.56 19.76
CA THR A 1223 -13.89 -31.50 18.50
C THR A 1223 -13.64 -32.76 17.66
N LEU A 1224 -12.43 -33.32 17.66
CA LEU A 1224 -12.14 -34.57 16.94
C LEU A 1224 -12.95 -35.73 17.54
N MET A 1225 -12.97 -35.85 18.86
CA MET A 1225 -13.75 -36.90 19.54
C MET A 1225 -15.26 -36.69 19.35
N PHE A 1226 -15.73 -35.44 19.37
CA PHE A 1226 -17.13 -35.12 19.07
C PHE A 1226 -17.54 -35.56 17.65
N ILE A 1227 -16.69 -35.31 16.66
CA ILE A 1227 -16.94 -35.76 15.27
C ILE A 1227 -16.95 -37.30 15.21
N LEU A 1228 -15.96 -37.96 15.83
CA LEU A 1228 -15.90 -39.42 15.87
C LEU A 1228 -17.10 -40.04 16.57
N ASP A 1229 -17.60 -39.43 17.64
CA ASP A 1229 -18.79 -39.89 18.37
C ASP A 1229 -20.07 -39.64 17.59
N SER A 1230 -20.20 -38.48 16.92
CA SER A 1230 -21.34 -38.16 16.05
C SER A 1230 -21.46 -39.15 14.88
N ILE A 1231 -20.32 -39.65 14.37
CA ILE A 1231 -20.28 -40.61 13.27
C ILE A 1231 -20.73 -42.01 13.71
N LYS A 1232 -20.62 -42.36 15.00
CA LYS A 1232 -21.06 -43.68 15.53
C LYS A 1232 -22.57 -43.89 15.43
N GLU A 1233 -23.34 -42.81 15.29
CA GLU A 1233 -24.80 -42.84 15.09
C GLU A 1233 -25.19 -43.31 13.67
N TYR A 1234 -24.24 -43.34 12.73
CA TYR A 1234 -24.46 -43.71 11.34
C TYR A 1234 -23.92 -45.10 10.99
N ARG A 1235 -24.48 -45.70 9.94
CA ARG A 1235 -23.98 -46.96 9.36
C ARG A 1235 -22.85 -46.66 8.37
N LEU A 1236 -21.63 -47.06 8.73
CA LEU A 1236 -20.42 -46.87 7.92
C LEU A 1236 -20.15 -48.04 6.97
N SER A 1237 -19.33 -47.79 5.93
CA SER A 1237 -18.74 -48.87 5.14
C SER A 1237 -17.69 -49.62 5.99
N PRO A 1238 -17.41 -50.90 5.72
CA PRO A 1238 -16.40 -51.67 6.48
C PRO A 1238 -15.01 -51.02 6.47
N ASP A 1239 -14.65 -50.37 5.37
CA ASP A 1239 -13.36 -49.68 5.21
C ASP A 1239 -13.33 -48.40 6.06
N ASP A 1240 -14.42 -47.63 6.09
CA ASP A 1240 -14.52 -46.40 6.87
C ASP A 1240 -14.66 -46.67 8.37
N GLU A 1241 -15.35 -47.74 8.77
CA GLU A 1241 -15.44 -48.16 10.16
C GLU A 1241 -14.08 -48.54 10.74
N GLN A 1242 -13.26 -49.25 9.94
CA GLN A 1242 -11.89 -49.58 10.31
C GLN A 1242 -10.98 -48.36 10.37
N LEU A 1243 -11.14 -47.41 9.44
CA LEU A 1243 -10.36 -46.17 9.40
C LEU A 1243 -10.71 -45.27 10.59
N MET A 1244 -11.99 -45.07 10.90
CA MET A 1244 -12.46 -44.27 12.04
C MET A 1244 -12.00 -44.87 13.39
N SER A 1245 -12.01 -46.20 13.52
CA SER A 1245 -11.45 -46.88 14.70
C SER A 1245 -9.94 -46.62 14.86
N LYS A 1246 -9.20 -46.60 13.74
CA LYS A 1246 -7.76 -46.30 13.74
C LYS A 1246 -7.48 -44.83 14.07
N ILE A 1247 -8.26 -43.90 13.52
CA ILE A 1247 -8.19 -42.47 13.82
C ILE A 1247 -8.47 -42.24 15.31
N SER A 1248 -9.51 -42.86 15.88
CA SER A 1248 -9.82 -42.77 17.31
C SER A 1248 -8.66 -43.26 18.20
N LYS A 1249 -8.03 -44.40 17.87
CA LYS A 1249 -6.86 -44.91 18.60
C LYS A 1249 -5.64 -43.98 18.51
N LEU A 1250 -5.43 -43.33 17.37
CA LEU A 1250 -4.35 -42.37 17.18
C LEU A 1250 -4.63 -41.05 17.88
N ALA A 1251 -5.90 -40.64 17.94
CA ALA A 1251 -6.35 -39.45 18.66
C ALA A 1251 -6.05 -39.58 20.16
N TYR A 1252 -6.38 -40.73 20.76
CA TYR A 1252 -6.02 -41.05 22.15
C TYR A 1252 -4.51 -41.01 22.43
N LYS A 1253 -3.67 -41.27 21.41
CA LYS A 1253 -2.21 -41.21 21.51
C LYS A 1253 -1.62 -39.87 21.08
N LEU A 1254 -2.47 -38.88 20.76
CA LEU A 1254 -2.09 -37.54 20.27
C LEU A 1254 -1.17 -37.59 19.03
N LYS A 1255 -1.39 -38.57 18.15
CA LYS A 1255 -0.61 -38.81 16.92
C LYS A 1255 -1.20 -38.06 15.71
N TRP A 1256 -1.20 -36.74 15.79
CA TRP A 1256 -1.87 -35.84 14.84
C TRP A 1256 -1.38 -35.94 13.38
N ASP A 1257 -0.07 -36.09 13.19
CA ASP A 1257 0.52 -36.21 11.85
C ASP A 1257 0.03 -37.48 11.14
N GLU A 1258 -0.06 -38.59 11.88
CA GLU A 1258 -0.51 -39.89 11.37
C GLU A 1258 -2.02 -39.88 11.06
N ILE A 1259 -2.82 -39.15 11.84
CA ILE A 1259 -4.26 -38.94 11.58
C ILE A 1259 -4.44 -38.12 10.29
N THR A 1260 -3.70 -37.03 10.18
CA THR A 1260 -3.75 -36.13 9.02
C THR A 1260 -3.41 -36.90 7.74
N GLU A 1261 -2.35 -37.72 7.77
CA GLU A 1261 -1.94 -38.54 6.62
C GLU A 1261 -3.01 -39.60 6.26
N LEU A 1262 -3.58 -40.30 7.24
CA LEU A 1262 -4.63 -41.30 7.00
C LEU A 1262 -5.90 -40.69 6.38
N VAL A 1263 -6.32 -39.54 6.88
CA VAL A 1263 -7.54 -38.86 6.43
C VAL A 1263 -7.33 -38.22 5.06
N GLN A 1264 -6.17 -37.61 4.81
CA GLN A 1264 -5.83 -37.03 3.51
C GLN A 1264 -5.73 -38.12 2.42
N ASN A 1265 -5.21 -39.30 2.75
CA ASN A 1265 -5.19 -40.44 1.84
C ASN A 1265 -6.59 -40.94 1.49
N ARG A 1266 -7.53 -40.94 2.45
CA ARG A 1266 -8.93 -41.33 2.22
C ARG A 1266 -9.72 -40.28 1.43
N LEU A 1267 -9.44 -38.99 1.61
CA LEU A 1267 -10.06 -37.91 0.82
C LEU A 1267 -9.56 -37.88 -0.63
N ASN A 1268 -8.36 -38.41 -0.90
CA ASN A 1268 -7.77 -38.47 -2.24
C ASN A 1268 -8.14 -39.76 -3.01
N SER A 1269 -8.73 -40.76 -2.33
CA SER A 1269 -9.19 -42.04 -2.88
C SER A 1269 -10.66 -41.98 -3.24
#